data_AF-A0A2R3MY23-F1
#
_entry.id   AF-A0A2R3MY23-F1
#
_cell.length_a   1.000
_cell.length_b   1.000
_cell.length_c   1.000
_cell.angle_alpha   90.00
_cell.angle_beta   90.00
_cell.angle_gamma   90.00
#
_symmetry.space_group_name_H-M   'P 1'
#
loop_
_entity.id
_entity.type
_entity.pdbx_description
1 polymer ?
#
loop_
_entity_poly.entity_id
_entity_poly.type
_entity_poly.pdbx_seq_one_letter_code
_entity_poly.pdbx_strand_id
1 'polypeptide(L)'
;MQRRTQPRKIIIPEKLGNGGCDVWPYILGLICNALLHISLFIFYGLFLHNFLYLSVSFIFFIYPFSYVTDILWSLRPSVCSVLAGQTLINRKYYMNTVRKNINYGELLPVTVSIPVYTEANEVIFETIRSSIAAVKKYQEYSYQAGNVIVSDDGIAVMLGGFCTEEKVERLLERFFQHAPELSAQERKAAQRICFYREQQVPFVVRPAKNRAGLFKKASNLNYTLRMGEAIYQGKGRKELTKPGAEFEYGYAEGNIYTNEMILLLDKDSGVKEKIIEAIAPEFSVDDKLAYVQCATHAVNVSDNYYTYATGHQVNNLFLNIWPCKALQGFFVPLVGHNVFLRKSILEKSGLWSEDKVSEDYDKAICFYNMGYHGKYAQIQGLEFTEYVSRTFAEESSKQLRYSYGLFEMIFDGTIVWGKSRKCDVLYMLLYFCSVINEVMLLPTVLLESYFGNIHLLWAGFLLCNFCFIVLPCIRGRVMKRHFPKEQTEKIMHTVIIAVSFVGHSFAMLSGACRYVVNLFKTNQKAFPSSSVDKLEYHFSDGVKLIVEYIKKNKGFIPIAILCLDRGLFMITRKGIEPVTMFTYCYVLFGTVLVPILMTPQFFSGAKKKENVKMARQGQKREIASIPLPLTEWSTEMQKPEAEVKLQGESLDSDIRSFLDTYHQTLQEIMSDEKMPPELTVEYSFESCIRKDDQNKKEIYLLKRITDDTKAILKITKDYPEEDAWEEAELLKKLNHPGIPKVYRSYELGERRYIVREYIEGRTLYDIVKTNGLLSPNDIFHVVLKLTEILRYLHQQTPPVIHRDIKPQNIIVGKDGKIHLIDFGIARVHKEGRTQDTSVVLTLDYAPPEQYGFDQTSALTDIYSLGIVMLFMATGHTTRTELEAQIINNRLCRLIERCIAFDPKSRIQSVEEIREYILRENYARKKYRGVVAAAAVVFLCAGLSALAYGLGMQHGKRQGEKSGYENGHGIGYTDGYETVPVFQIGEGEVLMGEGNLPGNLTAGSGAYAVQNEAGIYYILEKDIYKVPKGSTIPQLFLKDAGAQGLSSNHGWLYYSAGDNIMQTNLYNLKTEVLSKELTAHLLIDGDNYYALGKEALYLLNVRDGRQVKLADVKGYQNINLYQGRLYFTAGEESKLYSSKLNGEDIRLLTEDSCSSACVYQDAIYCCVQRAGFSELIKIGIPSGEEQSIAEESAGLLNVTGRGIYFLDTIDGTINFCTLDGRLKSVISTNDASDFNLAGDLIFYRNRGDGNRLWCVGTDGSDDHPVRVRR
;
A
#
# COMPACT_ATOMS: atom_id res chain seq x y z
N MET A 1 -25.02 26.46 55.04
CA MET A 1 -24.63 27.01 53.72
C MET A 1 -24.14 25.86 52.83
N GLN A 2 -24.89 25.48 51.78
CA GLN A 2 -24.39 24.58 50.74
C GLN A 2 -24.33 25.35 49.41
N ARG A 3 -23.12 25.71 48.97
CA ARG A 3 -22.94 26.21 47.59
C ARG A 3 -22.93 25.02 46.64
N ARG A 4 -24.09 24.74 46.02
CA ARG A 4 -24.16 23.94 44.80
C ARG A 4 -23.26 24.58 43.75
N THR A 5 -22.12 23.96 43.46
CA THR A 5 -21.33 24.24 42.27
C THR A 5 -22.12 23.75 41.06
N GLN A 6 -22.91 24.65 40.45
CA GLN A 6 -23.45 24.39 39.12
C GLN A 6 -22.27 24.05 38.19
N PRO A 7 -22.35 22.98 37.36
CA PRO A 7 -21.33 22.75 36.36
C PRO A 7 -21.29 23.96 35.44
N ARG A 8 -20.12 24.61 35.35
CA ARG A 8 -19.92 25.72 34.40
C ARG A 8 -20.33 25.22 33.02
N LYS A 9 -21.35 25.83 32.42
CA LYS A 9 -21.56 25.73 30.96
C LYS A 9 -20.29 26.28 30.31
N ILE A 10 -19.40 25.38 29.90
CA ILE A 10 -18.27 25.74 29.04
C ILE A 10 -18.89 26.09 27.70
N ILE A 11 -19.12 27.39 27.47
CA ILE A 11 -19.53 27.90 26.17
C ILE A 11 -18.31 27.78 25.28
N ILE A 12 -18.20 26.63 24.60
CA ILE A 12 -17.19 26.38 23.58
C ILE A 12 -17.45 27.39 22.44
N PRO A 13 -16.47 28.23 22.07
CA PRO A 13 -16.70 29.27 21.08
C PRO A 13 -17.29 28.74 19.77
N GLU A 14 -18.25 29.47 19.19
CA GLU A 14 -18.77 29.20 17.83
C GLU A 14 -17.64 29.15 16.78
N LYS A 15 -16.55 29.87 17.06
CA LYS A 15 -15.33 29.92 16.23
C LYS A 15 -14.63 28.58 16.00
N LEU A 16 -14.92 27.54 16.79
CA LEU A 16 -14.32 26.20 16.63
C LEU A 16 -14.82 25.41 15.39
N GLY A 17 -15.67 26.00 14.56
CA GLY A 17 -16.03 25.43 13.25
C GLY A 17 -16.73 26.41 12.28
N ASN A 18 -16.65 27.72 12.53
CA ASN A 18 -17.26 28.77 11.68
C ASN A 18 -16.52 30.13 11.77
N GLY A 19 -15.33 30.21 12.39
CA GLY A 19 -14.70 31.49 12.67
C GLY A 19 -13.18 31.46 12.82
N GLY A 20 -12.47 31.29 11.69
CA GLY A 20 -11.03 31.51 11.59
C GLY A 20 -10.13 30.33 11.98
N CYS A 21 -10.69 29.20 12.40
CA CYS A 21 -10.00 27.92 12.34
C CYS A 21 -10.08 27.31 10.92
N ASP A 22 -9.33 26.23 10.72
CA ASP A 22 -9.54 25.20 9.68
C ASP A 22 -8.94 25.38 8.27
N VAL A 23 -8.27 26.49 7.94
CA VAL A 23 -7.35 26.55 6.77
C VAL A 23 -5.92 26.93 7.15
N TRP A 24 -5.73 27.81 8.15
CA TRP A 24 -4.40 28.25 8.59
C TRP A 24 -3.40 27.15 8.95
N PRO A 25 -3.79 26.03 9.62
CA PRO A 25 -2.86 24.94 9.89
C PRO A 25 -2.34 24.26 8.61
N TYR A 26 -3.20 24.08 7.59
CA TYR A 26 -2.82 23.50 6.30
C TYR A 26 -2.00 24.48 5.45
N ILE A 27 -2.32 25.78 5.50
CA ILE A 27 -1.49 26.85 4.92
C ILE A 27 -0.11 26.86 5.58
N LEU A 28 -0.03 26.74 6.90
CA LEU A 28 1.24 26.65 7.62
C LEU A 28 2.01 25.38 7.25
N GLY A 29 1.32 24.23 7.11
CA GLY A 29 1.90 22.99 6.60
C GLY A 29 2.47 23.13 5.18
N LEU A 30 1.73 23.80 4.28
CA LEU A 30 2.18 24.13 2.92
C LEU A 30 3.36 25.11 2.92
N ILE A 31 3.36 26.12 3.79
CA ILE A 31 4.48 27.06 3.96
C ILE A 31 5.72 26.33 4.51
N CYS A 32 5.57 25.45 5.50
CA CYS A 32 6.68 24.64 6.02
C CYS A 32 7.23 23.68 4.95
N ASN A 33 6.35 23.02 4.19
CA ASN A 33 6.73 22.18 3.06
C ASN A 33 7.48 23.00 1.98
N ALA A 34 7.01 24.22 1.70
CA ALA A 34 7.64 25.11 0.73
C ALA A 34 9.00 25.62 1.23
N LEU A 35 9.12 26.05 2.49
CA LEU A 35 10.39 26.48 3.10
C LEU A 35 11.41 25.34 3.16
N LEU A 36 10.97 24.11 3.46
CA LEU A 36 11.82 22.92 3.40
C LEU A 36 12.34 22.69 1.97
N HIS A 37 11.47 22.71 0.96
CA HIS A 37 11.86 22.50 -0.43
C HIS A 37 12.68 23.65 -1.02
N ILE A 38 12.42 24.90 -0.62
CA ILE A 38 13.26 26.06 -0.95
C ILE A 38 14.65 25.90 -0.32
N SER A 39 14.73 25.44 0.93
CA SER A 39 16.02 25.18 1.59
C SER A 39 16.78 24.08 0.88
N LEU A 40 16.13 22.94 0.57
CA LEU A 40 16.71 21.86 -0.23
C LEU A 40 17.13 22.34 -1.63
N PHE A 41 16.34 23.19 -2.28
CA PHE A 41 16.69 23.77 -3.58
C PHE A 41 17.92 24.68 -3.53
N ILE A 42 18.07 25.45 -2.45
CA ILE A 42 19.28 26.27 -2.19
C ILE A 42 20.49 25.36 -1.91
N PHE A 43 20.35 24.29 -1.13
CA PHE A 43 21.46 23.39 -0.78
C PHE A 43 21.89 22.45 -1.92
N TYR A 44 20.97 21.99 -2.76
CA TYR A 44 21.23 21.02 -3.85
C TYR A 44 21.33 21.66 -5.26
N GLY A 45 21.19 22.98 -5.38
CA GLY A 45 21.58 23.74 -6.57
C GLY A 45 20.53 23.92 -7.68
N LEU A 46 20.72 24.99 -8.46
CA LEU A 46 19.79 25.57 -9.46
C LEU A 46 19.62 24.79 -10.77
N PHE A 47 19.87 23.47 -10.78
CA PHE A 47 19.73 22.67 -12.00
C PHE A 47 18.26 22.29 -12.26
N LEU A 48 17.82 22.37 -13.52
CA LEU A 48 16.43 22.04 -13.93
C LEU A 48 16.02 20.61 -13.52
N HIS A 49 16.97 19.67 -13.45
CA HIS A 49 16.74 18.31 -12.97
C HIS A 49 16.36 18.28 -11.48
N ASN A 50 17.11 19.00 -10.65
CA ASN A 50 16.86 19.10 -9.21
C ASN A 50 15.57 19.91 -8.94
N PHE A 51 15.31 20.96 -9.74
CA PHE A 51 14.03 21.67 -9.72
C PHE A 51 12.85 20.74 -9.98
N LEU A 52 12.92 19.89 -11.01
CA LEU A 52 11.86 18.93 -11.34
C LEU A 52 11.67 17.88 -10.24
N TYR A 53 12.75 17.29 -9.72
CA TYR A 53 12.65 16.34 -8.60
C TYR A 53 12.07 16.99 -7.33
N LEU A 54 12.56 18.15 -6.93
CA LEU A 54 12.06 18.86 -5.75
C LEU A 54 10.62 19.35 -5.93
N SER A 55 10.20 19.69 -7.15
CA SER A 55 8.80 20.04 -7.45
C SER A 55 7.86 18.84 -7.33
N VAL A 56 8.28 17.68 -7.84
CA VAL A 56 7.52 16.42 -7.73
C VAL A 56 7.47 15.96 -6.26
N SER A 57 8.61 16.00 -5.57
CA SER A 57 8.74 15.68 -4.14
C SER A 57 7.86 16.58 -3.27
N PHE A 58 7.86 17.90 -3.54
CA PHE A 58 7.01 18.87 -2.84
C PHE A 58 5.53 18.49 -2.91
N ILE A 59 5.03 18.10 -4.09
CA ILE A 59 3.64 17.68 -4.29
C ILE A 59 3.33 16.42 -3.46
N PHE A 60 4.20 15.42 -3.48
CA PHE A 60 4.01 14.20 -2.69
C PHE A 60 4.06 14.43 -1.17
N PHE A 61 4.85 15.40 -0.69
CA PHE A 61 4.91 15.76 0.71
C PHE A 61 3.73 16.60 1.22
N ILE A 62 2.85 17.14 0.35
CA ILE A 62 1.63 17.84 0.79
C ILE A 62 0.74 16.93 1.65
N TYR A 63 0.59 15.65 1.29
CA TYR A 63 -0.27 14.76 2.07
C TYR A 63 0.29 14.43 3.46
N PRO A 64 1.55 13.97 3.63
CA PRO A 64 2.15 13.81 4.96
C PRO A 64 1.99 15.05 5.86
N PHE A 65 2.21 16.26 5.33
CA PHE A 65 1.99 17.50 6.10
C PHE A 65 0.51 17.75 6.45
N SER A 66 -0.43 17.47 5.54
CA SER A 66 -1.86 17.53 5.82
C SER A 66 -2.28 16.51 6.88
N TYR A 67 -1.76 15.29 6.81
CA TYR A 67 -2.04 14.20 7.74
C TYR A 67 -1.48 14.48 9.14
N VAL A 68 -0.25 15.01 9.24
CA VAL A 68 0.32 15.52 10.50
C VAL A 68 -0.59 16.60 11.09
N THR A 69 -1.06 17.53 10.26
CA THR A 69 -1.95 18.63 10.67
C THR A 69 -3.28 18.12 11.20
N ASP A 70 -3.89 17.15 10.51
CA ASP A 70 -5.11 16.45 10.94
C ASP A 70 -4.94 15.74 12.28
N ILE A 71 -3.85 14.98 12.46
CA ILE A 71 -3.56 14.30 13.72
C ILE A 71 -3.39 15.30 14.86
N LEU A 72 -2.60 16.37 14.67
CA LEU A 72 -2.38 17.40 15.68
C LEU A 72 -3.68 18.16 16.04
N TRP A 73 -4.60 18.34 15.09
CA TRP A 73 -5.93 18.88 15.37
C TRP A 73 -6.79 17.89 16.18
N SER A 74 -6.81 16.60 15.81
CA SER A 74 -7.57 15.55 16.49
C SER A 74 -7.12 15.31 17.94
N LEU A 75 -5.86 15.59 18.24
CA LEU A 75 -5.22 15.45 19.55
C LEU A 75 -5.54 16.60 20.53
N ARG A 76 -6.27 17.63 20.10
CA ARG A 76 -6.66 18.74 20.98
C ARG A 76 -7.60 18.23 22.08
N PRO A 77 -7.36 18.53 23.38
CA PRO A 77 -8.22 18.03 24.47
C PRO A 77 -9.71 18.33 24.31
N SER A 78 -10.08 19.48 23.71
CA SER A 78 -11.47 19.82 23.41
C SER A 78 -12.10 18.95 22.32
N VAL A 79 -11.32 18.44 21.37
CA VAL A 79 -11.78 17.49 20.35
C VAL A 79 -11.90 16.11 20.97
N CYS A 80 -10.89 15.66 21.72
CA CYS A 80 -10.94 14.38 22.44
C CYS A 80 -12.15 14.31 23.40
N SER A 81 -12.45 15.38 24.14
CA SER A 81 -13.59 15.42 25.07
C SER A 81 -14.96 15.38 24.37
N VAL A 82 -15.05 15.91 23.14
CA VAL A 82 -16.26 15.80 22.30
C VAL A 82 -16.45 14.38 21.79
N LEU A 83 -15.40 13.79 21.21
CA LEU A 83 -15.45 12.44 20.67
C LEU A 83 -15.69 11.39 21.77
N ALA A 84 -15.14 11.60 22.97
CA ALA A 84 -15.36 10.75 24.14
C ALA A 84 -16.74 10.94 24.83
N GLY A 85 -17.65 11.74 24.27
CA GLY A 85 -18.99 11.99 24.82
C GLY A 85 -19.02 12.88 26.08
N GLN A 86 -17.87 13.18 26.69
CA GLN A 86 -17.73 14.04 27.86
C GLN A 86 -18.26 15.47 27.61
N THR A 87 -18.12 15.95 26.38
CA THR A 87 -18.59 17.25 25.90
C THR A 87 -19.71 17.05 24.89
N LEU A 88 -20.96 17.25 25.34
CA LEU A 88 -22.15 17.10 24.51
C LEU A 88 -22.34 18.30 23.57
N ILE A 89 -22.43 18.04 22.27
CA ILE A 89 -22.66 19.01 21.21
C ILE A 89 -23.60 18.47 20.12
N ASN A 90 -24.34 19.38 19.52
CA ASN A 90 -25.08 19.15 18.29
C ASN A 90 -24.89 20.39 17.41
N ARG A 91 -24.17 20.22 16.31
CA ARG A 91 -23.77 21.26 15.35
C ARG A 91 -24.29 20.86 13.96
N LYS A 92 -24.19 21.76 12.98
CA LYS A 92 -24.68 21.53 11.61
C LYS A 92 -24.18 20.20 10.99
N TYR A 93 -22.88 19.92 11.10
CA TYR A 93 -22.24 18.77 10.45
C TYR A 93 -21.98 17.57 11.38
N TYR A 94 -22.08 17.73 12.70
CA TYR A 94 -21.78 16.67 13.68
C TYR A 94 -22.68 16.74 14.92
N MET A 95 -23.09 15.59 15.45
CA MET A 95 -23.77 15.46 16.73
C MET A 95 -23.26 14.26 17.55
N ASN A 96 -23.17 14.44 18.87
CA ASN A 96 -23.05 13.34 19.85
C ASN A 96 -24.16 13.39 20.92
N THR A 97 -25.13 14.30 20.77
CA THR A 97 -26.25 14.47 21.69
C THR A 97 -27.54 14.83 20.95
N VAL A 98 -28.65 14.30 21.43
CA VAL A 98 -29.99 14.53 20.85
C VAL A 98 -30.46 15.95 21.17
N ARG A 99 -31.20 16.58 20.25
CA ARG A 99 -31.87 17.86 20.52
C ARG A 99 -32.88 17.72 21.66
N LYS A 100 -33.00 18.79 22.45
CA LYS A 100 -33.96 18.91 23.54
C LYS A 100 -34.93 20.03 23.19
N ASN A 101 -36.22 19.82 23.47
CA ASN A 101 -37.35 20.67 23.08
C ASN A 101 -37.67 20.61 21.56
N ILE A 102 -38.39 19.57 21.14
CA ILE A 102 -38.94 19.42 19.78
C ILE A 102 -40.45 19.17 19.92
N ASN A 103 -41.26 19.65 18.98
CA ASN A 103 -42.66 19.27 18.90
C ASN A 103 -42.77 17.86 18.29
N TYR A 104 -43.13 16.86 19.09
CA TYR A 104 -43.17 15.46 18.67
C TYR A 104 -44.13 15.21 17.48
N GLY A 105 -45.20 15.99 17.38
CA GLY A 105 -46.17 15.91 16.28
C GLY A 105 -45.68 16.47 14.94
N GLU A 106 -44.57 17.22 14.91
CA GLU A 106 -43.97 17.79 13.69
C GLU A 106 -42.83 16.91 13.12
N LEU A 107 -42.56 15.76 13.73
CA LEU A 107 -41.53 14.84 13.26
C LEU A 107 -41.93 14.17 11.93
N LEU A 108 -40.94 13.75 11.14
CA LEU A 108 -41.18 13.12 9.83
C LEU A 108 -41.47 11.61 9.94
N PRO A 109 -42.38 11.05 9.14
CA PRO A 109 -42.59 9.60 9.08
C PRO A 109 -41.36 8.88 8.50
N VAL A 110 -41.14 7.63 8.95
CA VAL A 110 -39.90 6.87 8.68
C VAL A 110 -40.14 5.57 7.90
N THR A 111 -39.19 5.18 7.06
CA THR A 111 -39.10 3.84 6.48
C THR A 111 -37.71 3.27 6.72
N VAL A 112 -37.62 2.07 7.30
CA VAL A 112 -36.37 1.30 7.35
C VAL A 112 -36.30 0.41 6.12
N SER A 113 -35.26 0.57 5.30
CA SER A 113 -35.03 -0.17 4.06
C SER A 113 -33.86 -1.13 4.22
N ILE A 114 -34.14 -2.43 4.11
CA ILE A 114 -33.16 -3.51 4.34
C ILE A 114 -32.92 -4.27 3.01
N PRO A 115 -31.78 -4.07 2.33
CA PRO A 115 -31.41 -4.83 1.13
C PRO A 115 -30.85 -6.22 1.50
N VAL A 116 -31.31 -7.27 0.82
CA VAL A 116 -31.01 -8.68 1.14
C VAL A 116 -30.69 -9.47 -0.13
N TYR A 117 -29.76 -10.43 -0.04
CA TYR A 117 -29.37 -11.35 -1.10
C TYR A 117 -29.35 -12.81 -0.61
N THR A 118 -28.28 -13.58 -0.80
CA THR A 118 -28.22 -15.02 -0.52
C THR A 118 -27.89 -15.39 0.93
N GLU A 119 -27.87 -14.44 1.87
CA GLU A 119 -27.31 -14.62 3.21
C GLU A 119 -28.15 -15.51 4.15
N ALA A 120 -27.54 -15.92 5.27
CA ALA A 120 -28.20 -16.72 6.31
C ALA A 120 -29.50 -16.07 6.80
N ASN A 121 -30.54 -16.88 7.01
CA ASN A 121 -31.87 -16.36 7.35
C ASN A 121 -31.88 -15.73 8.75
N GLU A 122 -31.09 -16.29 9.64
CA GLU A 122 -30.90 -15.94 11.04
C GLU A 122 -30.45 -14.47 11.18
N VAL A 123 -29.41 -14.08 10.43
CA VAL A 123 -28.86 -12.71 10.38
C VAL A 123 -29.90 -11.72 9.88
N ILE A 124 -30.62 -12.07 8.82
CA ILE A 124 -31.67 -11.22 8.23
C ILE A 124 -32.83 -11.03 9.23
N PHE A 125 -33.23 -12.10 9.92
CA PHE A 125 -34.35 -12.08 10.87
C PHE A 125 -34.02 -11.26 12.13
N GLU A 126 -32.77 -11.26 12.59
CA GLU A 126 -32.32 -10.40 13.71
C GLU A 126 -32.37 -8.90 13.34
N THR A 127 -31.83 -8.53 12.19
CA THR A 127 -31.87 -7.15 11.67
C THR A 127 -33.30 -6.67 11.45
N ILE A 128 -34.21 -7.52 10.95
CA ILE A 128 -35.63 -7.18 10.79
C ILE A 128 -36.31 -6.99 12.15
N ARG A 129 -36.12 -7.91 13.12
CA ARG A 129 -36.72 -7.80 14.46
C ARG A 129 -36.30 -6.53 15.19
N SER A 130 -35.00 -6.22 15.18
CA SER A 130 -34.46 -5.00 15.79
C SER A 130 -34.95 -3.73 15.09
N SER A 131 -35.10 -3.76 13.75
CA SER A 131 -35.71 -2.67 12.97
C SER A 131 -37.19 -2.46 13.32
N ILE A 132 -37.99 -3.52 13.46
CA ILE A 132 -39.41 -3.45 13.87
C ILE A 132 -39.52 -2.82 15.26
N ALA A 133 -38.67 -3.24 16.21
CA ALA A 133 -38.65 -2.67 17.56
C ALA A 133 -38.32 -1.17 17.54
N ALA A 134 -37.33 -0.75 16.75
CA ALA A 134 -36.99 0.67 16.60
C ALA A 134 -38.09 1.52 15.94
N VAL A 135 -38.75 0.99 14.91
CA VAL A 135 -39.89 1.66 14.26
C VAL A 135 -41.07 1.78 15.21
N LYS A 136 -41.42 0.70 15.93
CA LYS A 136 -42.50 0.73 16.93
C LYS A 136 -42.20 1.74 18.04
N LYS A 137 -40.96 1.78 18.55
CA LYS A 137 -40.53 2.76 19.56
C LYS A 137 -40.67 4.20 19.06
N TYR A 138 -40.37 4.44 17.79
CA TYR A 138 -40.54 5.75 17.17
C TYR A 138 -42.01 6.14 16.98
N GLN A 139 -42.88 5.20 16.59
CA GLN A 139 -44.33 5.42 16.50
C GLN A 139 -44.93 5.79 17.87
N GLU A 140 -44.54 5.08 18.93
CA GLU A 140 -44.92 5.39 20.32
C GLU A 140 -44.46 6.78 20.78
N TYR A 141 -43.33 7.27 20.27
CA TYR A 141 -42.71 8.54 20.65
C TYR A 141 -43.27 9.76 19.89
N SER A 142 -43.56 9.59 18.59
CA SER A 142 -43.88 10.69 17.67
C SER A 142 -45.33 10.72 17.21
N TYR A 143 -46.06 9.61 17.36
CA TYR A 143 -47.34 9.33 16.69
C TYR A 143 -47.27 9.37 15.14
N GLN A 144 -46.07 9.40 14.56
CA GLN A 144 -45.86 9.43 13.11
C GLN A 144 -45.83 8.03 12.50
N ALA A 145 -46.15 7.95 11.20
CA ALA A 145 -46.13 6.70 10.47
C ALA A 145 -44.71 6.10 10.38
N GLY A 146 -44.64 4.78 10.38
CA GLY A 146 -43.38 4.04 10.36
C GLY A 146 -43.56 2.66 9.72
N ASN A 147 -42.63 2.22 8.88
CA ASN A 147 -42.61 0.87 8.33
C ASN A 147 -41.18 0.33 8.14
N VAL A 148 -41.07 -0.99 8.01
CA VAL A 148 -39.84 -1.71 7.62
C VAL A 148 -40.13 -2.34 6.26
N ILE A 149 -39.26 -2.17 5.27
CA ILE A 149 -39.38 -2.77 3.92
C ILE A 149 -38.11 -3.54 3.61
N VAL A 150 -38.25 -4.77 3.14
CA VAL A 150 -37.13 -5.63 2.72
C VAL A 150 -37.03 -5.67 1.20
N SER A 151 -35.85 -5.38 0.65
CA SER A 151 -35.55 -5.56 -0.79
C SER A 151 -34.74 -6.84 -0.97
N ASP A 152 -35.42 -7.98 -1.10
CA ASP A 152 -34.81 -9.32 -1.17
C ASP A 152 -34.61 -9.77 -2.62
N ASP A 153 -33.43 -9.46 -3.16
CA ASP A 153 -32.96 -9.95 -4.47
C ASP A 153 -32.62 -11.45 -4.45
N GLY A 154 -32.39 -12.03 -3.26
CA GLY A 154 -32.02 -13.43 -3.07
C GLY A 154 -33.14 -14.39 -3.41
N ILE A 155 -34.39 -14.05 -3.10
CA ILE A 155 -35.57 -14.88 -3.44
C ILE A 155 -35.64 -15.17 -4.95
N ALA A 156 -35.44 -14.16 -5.81
CA ALA A 156 -35.43 -14.40 -7.25
C ALA A 156 -34.32 -15.35 -7.68
N VAL A 157 -33.12 -15.25 -7.09
CA VAL A 157 -31.99 -16.13 -7.40
C VAL A 157 -32.26 -17.57 -6.96
N MET A 158 -32.73 -17.76 -5.73
CA MET A 158 -33.09 -19.08 -5.16
C MET A 158 -34.24 -19.76 -5.92
N LEU A 159 -35.09 -19.00 -6.61
CA LEU A 159 -36.24 -19.51 -7.39
C LEU A 159 -36.00 -19.53 -8.92
N GLY A 160 -34.75 -19.66 -9.36
CA GLY A 160 -34.40 -19.84 -10.78
C GLY A 160 -34.34 -18.55 -11.60
N GLY A 161 -34.08 -17.42 -10.95
CA GLY A 161 -33.81 -16.11 -11.55
C GLY A 161 -35.01 -15.16 -11.69
N PHE A 162 -36.22 -15.57 -11.29
CA PHE A 162 -37.42 -14.73 -11.29
C PHE A 162 -38.48 -15.24 -10.30
N CYS A 163 -39.22 -14.30 -9.70
CA CYS A 163 -40.26 -14.58 -8.72
C CYS A 163 -41.62 -14.14 -9.26
N THR A 164 -42.65 -14.97 -9.11
CA THR A 164 -44.05 -14.64 -9.45
C THR A 164 -44.96 -15.12 -8.35
N GLU A 165 -46.15 -14.52 -8.23
CA GLU A 165 -47.16 -14.89 -7.23
C GLU A 165 -47.47 -16.40 -7.27
N GLU A 166 -47.69 -16.95 -8.47
CA GLU A 166 -47.92 -18.39 -8.66
C GLU A 166 -46.74 -19.28 -8.26
N LYS A 167 -45.50 -18.78 -8.34
CA LYS A 167 -44.32 -19.52 -7.86
C LYS A 167 -44.25 -19.49 -6.34
N VAL A 168 -44.55 -18.35 -5.72
CA VAL A 168 -44.57 -18.17 -4.26
C VAL A 168 -45.61 -19.08 -3.63
N GLU A 169 -46.86 -19.05 -4.10
CA GLU A 169 -47.91 -19.88 -3.50
C GLU A 169 -47.65 -21.39 -3.68
N ARG A 170 -47.18 -21.82 -4.87
CA ARG A 170 -46.77 -23.23 -5.09
C ARG A 170 -45.58 -23.66 -4.24
N LEU A 171 -44.62 -22.76 -3.99
CA LEU A 171 -43.48 -23.02 -3.12
C LEU A 171 -43.94 -23.23 -1.68
N LEU A 172 -44.82 -22.36 -1.18
CA LEU A 172 -45.34 -22.43 0.18
C LEU A 172 -46.24 -23.65 0.39
N GLU A 173 -47.10 -23.99 -0.58
CA GLU A 173 -47.91 -25.20 -0.54
C GLU A 173 -47.02 -26.46 -0.44
N ARG A 174 -46.00 -26.58 -1.29
CA ARG A 174 -45.00 -27.66 -1.21
C ARG A 174 -44.21 -27.64 0.09
N PHE A 175 -43.92 -26.47 0.65
CA PHE A 175 -43.20 -26.33 1.92
C PHE A 175 -44.03 -26.84 3.10
N PHE A 176 -45.33 -26.52 3.17
CA PHE A 176 -46.19 -27.00 4.26
C PHE A 176 -46.61 -28.46 4.13
N GLN A 177 -46.71 -29.01 2.91
CA GLN A 177 -47.11 -30.40 2.70
C GLN A 177 -45.91 -31.38 2.61
N HIS A 178 -44.81 -30.99 1.97
CA HIS A 178 -43.72 -31.89 1.54
C HIS A 178 -42.32 -31.25 1.67
N ALA A 179 -42.03 -30.55 2.79
CA ALA A 179 -40.76 -29.84 3.03
C ALA A 179 -39.44 -30.62 2.70
N PRO A 180 -39.32 -31.95 2.91
CA PRO A 180 -38.11 -32.69 2.59
C PRO A 180 -37.77 -32.70 1.08
N GLU A 181 -38.77 -32.63 0.20
CA GLU A 181 -38.62 -32.71 -1.27
C GLU A 181 -38.16 -31.41 -1.93
N LEU A 182 -38.13 -30.30 -1.18
CA LEU A 182 -37.60 -29.03 -1.65
C LEU A 182 -36.07 -29.02 -1.60
N SER A 183 -35.43 -28.32 -2.54
CA SER A 183 -34.00 -28.02 -2.45
C SER A 183 -33.67 -27.13 -1.24
N ALA A 184 -32.41 -27.10 -0.83
CA ALA A 184 -31.97 -26.22 0.27
C ALA A 184 -32.28 -24.73 0.00
N GLN A 185 -32.14 -24.28 -1.26
CA GLN A 185 -32.45 -22.91 -1.67
C GLN A 185 -33.96 -22.64 -1.69
N GLU A 186 -34.78 -23.57 -2.18
CA GLU A 186 -36.25 -23.45 -2.09
C GLU A 186 -36.74 -23.40 -0.64
N ARG A 187 -36.24 -24.28 0.24
CA ARG A 187 -36.56 -24.23 1.69
C ARG A 187 -36.17 -22.89 2.31
N LYS A 188 -34.97 -22.40 2.01
CA LYS A 188 -34.45 -21.11 2.51
C LYS A 188 -35.33 -19.95 2.06
N ALA A 189 -35.75 -19.91 0.79
CA ALA A 189 -36.66 -18.91 0.25
C ALA A 189 -38.07 -19.00 0.88
N ALA A 190 -38.61 -20.21 1.04
CA ALA A 190 -39.91 -20.43 1.68
C ALA A 190 -39.92 -19.94 3.14
N GLN A 191 -38.89 -20.26 3.91
CA GLN A 191 -38.72 -19.77 5.29
C GLN A 191 -38.70 -18.24 5.39
N ARG A 192 -38.01 -17.54 4.48
CA ARG A 192 -38.01 -16.07 4.44
C ARG A 192 -39.40 -15.50 4.16
N ILE A 193 -40.09 -16.03 3.16
CA ILE A 193 -41.43 -15.55 2.79
C ILE A 193 -42.43 -15.81 3.92
N CYS A 194 -42.38 -16.98 4.57
CA CYS A 194 -43.16 -17.27 5.77
C CYS A 194 -42.89 -16.24 6.88
N PHE A 195 -41.63 -15.95 7.18
CA PHE A 195 -41.25 -14.97 8.19
C PHE A 195 -41.73 -13.55 7.85
N TYR A 196 -41.59 -13.11 6.60
CA TYR A 196 -42.09 -11.80 6.16
C TYR A 196 -43.61 -11.70 6.29
N ARG A 197 -44.35 -12.76 5.95
CA ARG A 197 -45.82 -12.82 6.11
C ARG A 197 -46.23 -12.84 7.59
N GLU A 198 -45.58 -13.65 8.42
CA GLU A 198 -45.85 -13.77 9.86
C GLU A 198 -45.60 -12.44 10.60
N GLN A 199 -44.48 -11.78 10.31
CA GLN A 199 -44.12 -10.48 10.90
C GLN A 199 -44.80 -9.29 10.20
N GLN A 200 -45.65 -9.54 9.19
CA GLN A 200 -46.34 -8.54 8.37
C GLN A 200 -45.40 -7.49 7.72
N VAL A 201 -44.19 -7.91 7.34
CA VAL A 201 -43.15 -7.06 6.74
C VAL A 201 -43.32 -7.01 5.22
N PRO A 202 -43.59 -5.82 4.64
CA PRO A 202 -43.57 -5.63 3.19
C PRO A 202 -42.20 -5.96 2.57
N PHE A 203 -42.21 -6.63 1.42
CA PHE A 203 -40.98 -6.99 0.72
C PHE A 203 -41.11 -6.86 -0.80
N VAL A 204 -39.97 -6.60 -1.44
CA VAL A 204 -39.81 -6.42 -2.89
C VAL A 204 -38.71 -7.36 -3.38
N VAL A 205 -38.97 -8.07 -4.48
CA VAL A 205 -38.07 -9.04 -5.10
C VAL A 205 -37.86 -8.65 -6.56
N ARG A 206 -36.61 -8.46 -6.97
CA ARG A 206 -36.27 -8.03 -8.34
C ARG A 206 -35.80 -9.22 -9.18
N PRO A 207 -36.05 -9.25 -10.50
CA PRO A 207 -35.59 -10.33 -11.36
C PRO A 207 -34.05 -10.37 -11.44
N ALA A 208 -33.48 -11.58 -11.54
CA ALA A 208 -32.03 -11.75 -11.63
C ALA A 208 -31.47 -11.37 -13.02
N LYS A 209 -32.31 -11.40 -14.06
CA LYS A 209 -31.98 -11.02 -15.45
C LYS A 209 -32.41 -9.57 -15.71
N ASN A 210 -31.73 -8.91 -16.64
CA ASN A 210 -31.98 -7.53 -17.09
C ASN A 210 -31.97 -6.42 -16.01
N ARG A 211 -31.55 -6.69 -14.77
CA ARG A 211 -31.34 -5.66 -13.73
C ARG A 211 -30.05 -4.85 -13.92
N ALA A 212 -30.11 -3.55 -13.66
CA ALA A 212 -28.94 -2.68 -13.61
C ALA A 212 -28.29 -2.72 -12.21
N GLY A 213 -26.98 -2.91 -12.17
CA GLY A 213 -26.24 -3.18 -10.94
C GLY A 213 -26.50 -4.61 -10.41
N LEU A 214 -25.55 -5.51 -10.61
CA LEU A 214 -25.56 -6.84 -10.00
C LEU A 214 -25.43 -6.66 -8.47
N PHE A 215 -26.53 -6.86 -7.75
CA PHE A 215 -26.76 -6.60 -6.32
C PHE A 215 -26.01 -5.37 -5.74
N LYS A 216 -26.72 -4.24 -5.66
CA LYS A 216 -26.28 -3.01 -4.99
C LYS A 216 -27.39 -2.48 -4.08
N LYS A 217 -27.04 -1.99 -2.88
CA LYS A 217 -28.00 -1.43 -1.91
C LYS A 217 -28.78 -0.25 -2.51
N ALA A 218 -28.06 0.67 -3.14
CA ALA A 218 -28.59 1.80 -3.88
C ALA A 218 -29.57 1.42 -5.02
N SER A 219 -29.22 0.41 -5.83
CA SER A 219 -30.09 -0.09 -6.92
C SER A 219 -31.35 -0.79 -6.37
N ASN A 220 -31.24 -1.52 -5.26
CA ASN A 220 -32.40 -2.07 -4.55
C ASN A 220 -33.35 -0.97 -4.09
N LEU A 221 -32.83 0.06 -3.41
CA LEU A 221 -33.61 1.20 -2.96
C LEU A 221 -34.28 1.94 -4.14
N ASN A 222 -33.55 2.20 -5.24
CA ASN A 222 -34.11 2.82 -6.45
C ASN A 222 -35.31 2.04 -7.01
N TYR A 223 -35.21 0.72 -7.09
CA TYR A 223 -36.29 -0.13 -7.61
C TYR A 223 -37.50 -0.11 -6.68
N THR A 224 -37.28 -0.22 -5.37
CA THR A 224 -38.33 -0.14 -4.34
C THR A 224 -39.02 1.23 -4.36
N LEU A 225 -38.28 2.32 -4.53
CA LEU A 225 -38.82 3.68 -4.71
C LEU A 225 -39.70 3.77 -5.95
N ARG A 226 -39.18 3.38 -7.13
CA ARG A 226 -39.95 3.43 -8.40
C ARG A 226 -41.23 2.58 -8.33
N MET A 227 -41.14 1.36 -7.78
CA MET A 227 -42.27 0.44 -7.71
C MET A 227 -43.31 0.87 -6.67
N GLY A 228 -42.86 1.34 -5.50
CA GLY A 228 -43.74 1.82 -4.43
C GLY A 228 -44.49 3.09 -4.84
N GLU A 229 -43.83 4.01 -5.52
CA GLU A 229 -44.45 5.24 -6.06
C GLU A 229 -45.46 4.91 -7.18
N ALA A 230 -45.14 3.98 -8.08
CA ALA A 230 -46.06 3.50 -9.11
C ALA A 230 -47.34 2.86 -8.54
N ILE A 231 -47.22 2.08 -7.45
CA ILE A 231 -48.37 1.49 -6.74
C ILE A 231 -49.17 2.57 -6.00
N TYR A 232 -48.50 3.55 -5.36
CA TYR A 232 -49.14 4.66 -4.66
C TYR A 232 -49.97 5.54 -5.61
N GLN A 233 -49.50 5.71 -6.85
CA GLN A 233 -50.23 6.37 -7.94
C GLN A 233 -51.38 5.53 -8.54
N GLY A 234 -51.68 4.36 -7.96
CA GLY A 234 -52.86 3.55 -8.30
C GLY A 234 -52.64 2.48 -9.37
N LYS A 235 -51.42 2.24 -9.86
CA LYS A 235 -51.15 1.14 -10.79
C LYS A 235 -51.23 -0.21 -10.07
N GLY A 236 -51.87 -1.21 -10.69
CA GLY A 236 -52.01 -2.54 -10.09
C GLY A 236 -50.71 -3.33 -10.06
N ARG A 237 -50.40 -4.04 -8.96
CA ARG A 237 -49.15 -4.84 -8.84
C ARG A 237 -48.96 -5.83 -9.99
N LYS A 238 -50.03 -6.57 -10.33
CA LYS A 238 -50.05 -7.54 -11.46
C LYS A 238 -49.90 -6.87 -12.83
N GLU A 239 -50.23 -5.58 -12.94
CA GLU A 239 -50.04 -4.79 -14.16
C GLU A 239 -48.57 -4.37 -14.31
N LEU A 240 -47.90 -4.07 -13.21
CA LEU A 240 -46.49 -3.66 -13.17
C LEU A 240 -45.51 -4.81 -13.45
N THR A 241 -45.85 -6.05 -13.06
CA THR A 241 -44.92 -7.19 -13.07
C THR A 241 -45.13 -8.21 -14.21
N LYS A 242 -46.19 -8.04 -15.01
CA LYS A 242 -46.47 -8.89 -16.19
C LYS A 242 -45.35 -8.81 -17.24
N PRO A 243 -45.20 -9.81 -18.13
CA PRO A 243 -44.24 -9.74 -19.23
C PRO A 243 -44.42 -8.47 -20.07
N GLY A 244 -43.30 -7.82 -20.41
CA GLY A 244 -43.25 -6.54 -21.13
C GLY A 244 -43.67 -5.29 -20.34
N ALA A 245 -43.92 -5.37 -19.03
CA ALA A 245 -44.18 -4.21 -18.17
C ALA A 245 -42.91 -3.64 -17.51
N GLU A 246 -43.04 -2.45 -16.91
CA GLU A 246 -41.94 -1.68 -16.30
C GLU A 246 -41.15 -2.45 -15.23
N PHE A 247 -41.80 -3.36 -14.51
CA PHE A 247 -41.20 -4.21 -13.47
C PHE A 247 -41.37 -5.70 -13.78
N GLU A 248 -41.32 -6.06 -15.08
CA GLU A 248 -41.41 -7.43 -15.60
C GLU A 248 -40.60 -8.43 -14.73
N TYR A 249 -41.24 -9.54 -14.35
CA TYR A 249 -40.68 -10.62 -13.52
C TYR A 249 -40.24 -10.23 -12.10
N GLY A 250 -40.60 -9.02 -11.63
CA GLY A 250 -40.53 -8.61 -10.23
C GLY A 250 -41.72 -9.13 -9.41
N TYR A 251 -41.60 -9.03 -8.09
CA TYR A 251 -42.66 -9.38 -7.14
C TYR A 251 -42.65 -8.42 -5.93
N ALA A 252 -43.82 -8.10 -5.37
CA ALA A 252 -43.92 -7.23 -4.20
C ALA A 252 -45.17 -7.49 -3.34
N GLU A 253 -44.97 -7.62 -2.03
CA GLU A 253 -45.99 -7.94 -1.03
C GLU A 253 -46.03 -6.88 0.09
N GLY A 254 -47.16 -6.72 0.78
CA GLY A 254 -47.35 -5.69 1.82
C GLY A 254 -47.39 -4.25 1.28
N ASN A 255 -47.38 -3.24 2.16
CA ASN A 255 -47.32 -1.82 1.77
C ASN A 255 -45.87 -1.36 1.55
N ILE A 256 -45.43 -1.28 0.30
CA ILE A 256 -44.06 -0.91 -0.08
C ILE A 256 -43.85 0.61 -0.30
N TYR A 257 -44.79 1.47 0.15
CA TYR A 257 -44.60 2.92 0.09
C TYR A 257 -43.51 3.38 1.07
N THR A 258 -42.59 4.22 0.58
CA THR A 258 -41.51 4.84 1.36
C THR A 258 -41.91 6.23 1.86
N ASN A 259 -41.70 6.45 3.15
CA ASN A 259 -41.91 7.73 3.84
C ASN A 259 -40.77 8.72 3.56
N GLU A 260 -40.93 9.96 4.04
CA GLU A 260 -40.01 11.07 3.77
C GLU A 260 -38.60 10.88 4.38
N MET A 261 -38.49 10.21 5.54
CA MET A 261 -37.20 9.81 6.10
C MET A 261 -36.94 8.32 5.86
N ILE A 262 -35.84 7.97 5.20
CA ILE A 262 -35.46 6.59 4.89
C ILE A 262 -34.18 6.23 5.65
N LEU A 263 -34.23 5.22 6.51
CA LEU A 263 -33.05 4.58 7.10
C LEU A 263 -32.62 3.41 6.21
N LEU A 264 -31.49 3.56 5.52
CA LEU A 264 -30.90 2.49 4.70
C LEU A 264 -29.89 1.71 5.54
N LEU A 265 -30.10 0.41 5.71
CA LEU A 265 -29.27 -0.50 6.51
C LEU A 265 -28.44 -1.45 5.65
N ASP A 266 -27.49 -2.14 6.27
CA ASP A 266 -27.01 -3.44 5.76
C ASP A 266 -27.78 -4.59 6.44
N LYS A 267 -27.69 -5.77 5.83
CA LYS A 267 -28.35 -7.02 6.26
C LYS A 267 -28.01 -7.49 7.67
N ASP A 268 -26.82 -7.13 8.16
CA ASP A 268 -26.20 -7.52 9.44
C ASP A 268 -26.07 -6.33 10.41
N SER A 269 -26.74 -5.21 10.09
CA SER A 269 -26.67 -3.99 10.88
C SER A 269 -27.51 -4.07 12.15
N GLY A 270 -26.85 -4.11 13.31
CA GLY A 270 -27.54 -4.12 14.60
C GLY A 270 -28.22 -2.78 14.91
N VAL A 271 -29.55 -2.76 14.98
CA VAL A 271 -30.35 -1.55 15.19
C VAL A 271 -30.70 -1.40 16.68
N LYS A 272 -30.42 -0.23 17.28
CA LYS A 272 -30.85 0.10 18.66
C LYS A 272 -32.23 0.76 18.64
N GLU A 273 -33.13 0.36 19.55
CA GLU A 273 -34.54 0.82 19.55
C GLU A 273 -34.73 2.35 19.48
N LYS A 274 -33.85 3.12 20.12
CA LYS A 274 -33.94 4.59 20.20
C LYS A 274 -33.18 5.34 19.09
N ILE A 275 -32.61 4.66 18.09
CA ILE A 275 -31.82 5.35 17.06
C ILE A 275 -32.68 6.29 16.21
N ILE A 276 -33.91 5.88 15.86
CA ILE A 276 -34.81 6.72 15.06
C ILE A 276 -35.30 7.93 15.89
N GLU A 277 -35.67 7.69 17.16
CA GLU A 277 -36.00 8.74 18.15
C GLU A 277 -34.89 9.81 18.24
N ALA A 278 -33.63 9.39 18.22
CA ALA A 278 -32.47 10.27 18.35
C ALA A 278 -32.16 11.10 17.08
N ILE A 279 -32.51 10.62 15.89
CA ILE A 279 -32.10 11.22 14.60
C ILE A 279 -33.23 11.97 13.89
N ALA A 280 -34.48 11.52 13.97
CA ALA A 280 -35.63 12.19 13.34
C ALA A 280 -35.77 13.70 13.64
N PRO A 281 -35.43 14.20 14.86
CA PRO A 281 -35.41 15.63 15.14
C PRO A 281 -34.53 16.47 14.23
N GLU A 282 -33.44 15.93 13.68
CA GLU A 282 -32.51 16.70 12.85
C GLU A 282 -33.11 17.05 11.49
N PHE A 283 -33.81 16.12 10.86
CA PHE A 283 -34.51 16.38 9.60
C PHE A 283 -35.71 17.31 9.78
N SER A 284 -36.35 17.28 10.96
CA SER A 284 -37.53 18.11 11.24
C SER A 284 -37.17 19.58 11.50
N VAL A 285 -35.91 19.88 11.87
CA VAL A 285 -35.42 21.24 12.14
C VAL A 285 -34.60 21.84 10.99
N ASP A 286 -33.99 21.00 10.14
CA ASP A 286 -33.13 21.47 9.04
C ASP A 286 -33.56 20.88 7.68
N ASP A 287 -34.38 21.63 6.95
CA ASP A 287 -34.81 21.30 5.57
C ASP A 287 -33.66 21.18 4.56
N LYS A 288 -32.45 21.65 4.90
CA LYS A 288 -31.26 21.49 4.09
C LYS A 288 -30.44 20.24 4.44
N LEU A 289 -30.86 19.46 5.42
CA LEU A 289 -30.26 18.17 5.76
C LEU A 289 -30.76 17.09 4.79
N ALA A 290 -29.85 16.59 3.97
CA ALA A 290 -30.09 15.52 3.01
C ALA A 290 -29.91 14.12 3.63
N TYR A 291 -28.92 13.97 4.51
CA TYR A 291 -28.62 12.68 5.15
C TYR A 291 -27.94 12.82 6.52
N VAL A 292 -28.07 11.79 7.34
CA VAL A 292 -27.33 11.62 8.60
C VAL A 292 -26.62 10.27 8.56
N GLN A 293 -25.28 10.29 8.49
CA GLN A 293 -24.45 9.10 8.59
C GLN A 293 -24.22 8.78 10.07
N CYS A 294 -24.56 7.57 10.49
CA CYS A 294 -24.36 7.16 11.88
C CYS A 294 -23.03 6.41 12.08
N ALA A 295 -22.46 6.55 13.27
CA ALA A 295 -21.31 5.79 13.73
C ALA A 295 -21.63 4.28 13.79
N THR A 296 -20.63 3.45 13.46
CA THR A 296 -20.73 1.99 13.38
C THR A 296 -19.54 1.35 14.10
N HIS A 297 -19.79 0.26 14.81
CA HIS A 297 -18.80 -0.55 15.52
C HIS A 297 -18.62 -1.93 14.87
N ALA A 298 -17.37 -2.38 14.75
CA ALA A 298 -17.03 -3.75 14.41
C ALA A 298 -17.35 -4.71 15.57
N VAL A 299 -18.17 -5.72 15.34
CA VAL A 299 -18.56 -6.71 16.37
C VAL A 299 -17.74 -8.00 16.36
N ASN A 300 -17.27 -8.43 15.21
CA ASN A 300 -16.56 -9.71 15.03
C ASN A 300 -15.04 -9.59 15.18
N VAL A 301 -14.58 -8.61 15.97
CA VAL A 301 -13.17 -8.37 16.30
C VAL A 301 -12.48 -9.58 16.93
N SER A 302 -13.23 -10.54 17.47
CA SER A 302 -12.72 -11.77 18.09
C SER A 302 -12.54 -12.94 17.10
N ASP A 303 -13.17 -12.96 15.93
CA ASP A 303 -13.21 -14.15 15.05
C ASP A 303 -11.81 -14.67 14.66
N ASN A 304 -10.88 -13.77 14.31
CA ASN A 304 -9.50 -14.13 13.95
C ASN A 304 -8.57 -12.89 14.00
N TYR A 305 -7.29 -13.09 13.66
CA TYR A 305 -6.28 -12.02 13.73
C TYR A 305 -6.57 -10.86 12.77
N TYR A 306 -7.10 -11.20 11.61
CA TYR A 306 -7.43 -10.27 10.56
C TYR A 306 -8.69 -9.46 10.91
N THR A 307 -9.73 -10.06 11.51
CA THR A 307 -10.89 -9.30 12.03
C THR A 307 -10.52 -8.45 13.24
N TYR A 308 -9.61 -8.92 14.10
CA TYR A 308 -9.11 -8.14 15.23
C TYR A 308 -8.42 -6.85 14.75
N ALA A 309 -7.52 -6.96 13.78
CA ALA A 309 -6.82 -5.82 13.18
C ALA A 309 -7.75 -4.91 12.35
N THR A 310 -8.52 -5.46 11.41
CA THR A 310 -9.43 -4.67 10.55
C THR A 310 -10.57 -4.04 11.35
N GLY A 311 -11.08 -4.71 12.39
CA GLY A 311 -12.14 -4.18 13.25
C GLY A 311 -11.70 -3.03 14.14
N HIS A 312 -10.45 -3.06 14.64
CA HIS A 312 -9.86 -1.88 15.29
C HIS A 312 -9.71 -0.71 14.29
N GLN A 313 -9.35 -0.99 13.04
CA GLN A 313 -9.23 0.04 12.00
C GLN A 313 -10.58 0.65 11.61
N VAL A 314 -11.63 -0.17 11.46
CA VAL A 314 -13.00 0.29 11.19
C VAL A 314 -13.52 1.13 12.37
N ASN A 315 -13.34 0.67 13.61
CA ASN A 315 -13.68 1.45 14.81
C ASN A 315 -12.93 2.80 14.82
N ASN A 316 -11.63 2.83 14.50
CA ASN A 316 -10.87 4.07 14.41
C ASN A 316 -11.41 5.03 13.32
N LEU A 317 -11.81 4.48 12.17
CA LEU A 317 -12.38 5.25 11.05
C LEU A 317 -13.72 5.92 11.43
N PHE A 318 -14.68 5.14 11.93
CA PHE A 318 -16.03 5.60 12.26
C PHE A 318 -16.09 6.41 13.57
N LEU A 319 -15.24 6.14 14.56
CA LEU A 319 -15.33 6.79 15.88
C LEU A 319 -14.35 7.95 16.05
N ASN A 320 -13.26 7.99 15.28
CA ASN A 320 -12.21 9.00 15.44
C ASN A 320 -11.98 9.84 14.19
N ILE A 321 -11.90 9.23 12.99
CA ILE A 321 -11.49 9.95 11.77
C ILE A 321 -12.68 10.72 11.15
N TRP A 322 -13.77 10.05 10.83
CA TRP A 322 -14.95 10.68 10.20
C TRP A 322 -15.62 11.73 11.11
N PRO A 323 -15.80 11.48 12.42
CA PRO A 323 -16.15 12.51 13.39
C PRO A 323 -15.26 13.76 13.36
N CYS A 324 -13.93 13.62 13.28
CA CYS A 324 -13.04 14.78 13.18
C CYS A 324 -13.31 15.62 11.91
N LYS A 325 -13.48 14.97 10.76
CA LYS A 325 -13.76 15.67 9.50
C LYS A 325 -15.12 16.39 9.53
N ALA A 326 -16.14 15.73 10.11
CA ALA A 326 -17.45 16.33 10.32
C ALA A 326 -17.41 17.53 11.30
N LEU A 327 -16.62 17.45 12.37
CA LEU A 327 -16.43 18.54 13.33
C LEU A 327 -15.75 19.79 12.72
N GLN A 328 -14.80 19.58 11.81
CA GLN A 328 -14.15 20.64 11.02
C GLN A 328 -15.09 21.29 9.98
N GLY A 329 -16.33 20.82 9.85
CA GLY A 329 -17.30 21.32 8.87
C GLY A 329 -17.01 20.89 7.43
N PHE A 330 -16.13 19.91 7.23
CA PHE A 330 -15.90 19.30 5.92
C PHE A 330 -17.07 18.39 5.52
N PHE A 331 -17.04 17.98 4.25
CA PHE A 331 -17.95 17.01 3.65
C PHE A 331 -18.09 15.76 4.52
N VAL A 332 -19.30 15.55 5.06
CA VAL A 332 -19.63 14.35 5.84
C VAL A 332 -19.64 13.14 4.90
N PRO A 333 -18.93 12.04 5.21
CA PRO A 333 -18.94 10.86 4.35
C PRO A 333 -20.35 10.29 4.25
N LEU A 334 -20.73 9.87 3.05
CA LEU A 334 -21.94 9.07 2.79
C LEU A 334 -21.48 7.67 2.39
N VAL A 335 -21.87 6.70 3.21
CA VAL A 335 -21.75 5.27 2.93
C VAL A 335 -23.17 4.76 2.75
N GLY A 336 -23.44 3.93 1.74
CA GLY A 336 -24.78 3.44 1.39
C GLY A 336 -25.43 2.48 2.40
N HIS A 337 -25.12 2.60 3.69
CA HIS A 337 -25.75 1.89 4.82
C HIS A 337 -25.51 2.63 6.14
N ASN A 338 -26.26 2.26 7.19
CA ASN A 338 -26.31 2.93 8.50
C ASN A 338 -26.53 4.45 8.37
N VAL A 339 -27.37 4.83 7.40
CA VAL A 339 -27.59 6.22 6.99
C VAL A 339 -29.08 6.54 6.91
N PHE A 340 -29.47 7.65 7.52
CA PHE A 340 -30.79 8.26 7.31
C PHE A 340 -30.72 9.23 6.12
N LEU A 341 -31.76 9.24 5.30
CA LEU A 341 -31.85 9.95 4.03
C LEU A 341 -33.19 10.69 3.95
N ARG A 342 -33.24 11.86 3.31
CA ARG A 342 -34.51 12.52 2.97
C ARG A 342 -34.95 12.15 1.55
N LYS A 343 -36.10 11.47 1.41
CA LYS A 343 -36.68 10.99 0.14
C LYS A 343 -36.83 12.13 -0.87
N SER A 344 -37.47 13.23 -0.49
CA SER A 344 -37.69 14.38 -1.39
C SER A 344 -36.40 14.97 -1.98
N ILE A 345 -35.30 15.03 -1.21
CA ILE A 345 -34.00 15.53 -1.69
C ILE A 345 -33.32 14.49 -2.60
N LEU A 346 -33.40 13.21 -2.24
CA LEU A 346 -32.92 12.11 -3.08
C LEU A 346 -33.57 12.15 -4.46
N GLU A 347 -34.90 12.13 -4.53
CA GLU A 347 -35.66 12.14 -5.78
C GLU A 347 -35.38 13.39 -6.62
N LYS A 348 -35.32 14.57 -5.98
CA LYS A 348 -34.95 15.84 -6.62
C LYS A 348 -33.52 15.88 -7.16
N SER A 349 -32.60 15.09 -6.58
CA SER A 349 -31.22 14.90 -7.07
C SER A 349 -31.10 13.88 -8.21
N GLY A 350 -32.23 13.26 -8.58
CA GLY A 350 -32.29 11.99 -9.29
C GLY A 350 -31.97 10.81 -8.37
N LEU A 351 -32.43 9.62 -8.71
CA LEU A 351 -32.10 8.38 -8.00
C LEU A 351 -30.60 8.03 -8.10
N TRP A 352 -30.12 7.06 -7.29
CA TRP A 352 -28.72 6.61 -7.30
C TRP A 352 -28.27 6.11 -8.69
N SER A 353 -26.97 6.23 -8.99
CA SER A 353 -26.40 5.58 -10.17
C SER A 353 -26.40 4.07 -9.96
N GLU A 354 -27.06 3.32 -10.85
CA GLU A 354 -27.07 1.85 -10.80
C GLU A 354 -25.87 1.26 -11.56
N ASP A 355 -25.27 2.07 -12.43
CA ASP A 355 -24.19 1.79 -13.40
C ASP A 355 -22.78 2.10 -12.89
N LYS A 356 -22.60 2.95 -11.87
CA LYS A 356 -21.30 3.36 -11.31
C LYS A 356 -20.93 2.67 -10.00
N VAL A 357 -19.65 2.56 -9.66
CA VAL A 357 -19.08 2.12 -8.36
C VAL A 357 -18.84 3.30 -7.40
N SER A 358 -18.82 4.53 -7.91
CA SER A 358 -18.70 5.74 -7.09
C SER A 358 -20.04 6.26 -6.53
N GLU A 359 -21.12 5.47 -6.56
CA GLU A 359 -22.49 6.00 -6.55
C GLU A 359 -22.86 6.77 -5.27
N ASP A 360 -22.35 6.36 -4.10
CA ASP A 360 -22.59 7.06 -2.83
C ASP A 360 -21.84 8.40 -2.74
N TYR A 361 -20.59 8.44 -3.20
CA TYR A 361 -19.80 9.67 -3.26
C TYR A 361 -20.38 10.65 -4.29
N ASP A 362 -20.74 10.16 -5.48
CA ASP A 362 -21.45 10.95 -6.51
C ASP A 362 -22.74 11.56 -5.94
N LYS A 363 -23.48 10.84 -5.08
CA LYS A 363 -24.71 11.34 -4.46
C LYS A 363 -24.51 12.36 -3.36
N ALA A 364 -23.60 12.14 -2.42
CA ALA A 364 -23.28 13.16 -1.44
C ALA A 364 -22.72 14.43 -2.12
N ILE A 365 -21.87 14.28 -3.14
CA ILE A 365 -21.45 15.40 -3.99
C ILE A 365 -22.68 16.06 -4.64
N CYS A 366 -23.63 15.32 -5.23
CA CYS A 366 -24.85 15.89 -5.80
C CYS A 366 -25.63 16.77 -4.80
N PHE A 367 -25.87 16.27 -3.58
CA PHE A 367 -26.57 17.00 -2.52
C PHE A 367 -25.90 18.33 -2.17
N TYR A 368 -24.57 18.35 -2.02
CA TYR A 368 -23.84 19.58 -1.68
C TYR A 368 -23.84 20.62 -2.83
N ASN A 369 -24.00 20.21 -4.10
CA ASN A 369 -24.18 21.16 -5.21
C ASN A 369 -25.49 21.94 -5.08
N MET A 370 -26.53 21.22 -4.70
CA MET A 370 -27.91 21.69 -4.64
C MET A 370 -28.16 22.55 -3.38
N GLY A 371 -27.11 22.80 -2.58
CA GLY A 371 -27.16 23.59 -1.35
C GLY A 371 -27.60 22.81 -0.10
N TYR A 372 -27.71 21.49 -0.21
CA TYR A 372 -27.97 20.59 0.92
C TYR A 372 -26.66 20.17 1.60
N HIS A 373 -26.75 19.45 2.72
CA HIS A 373 -25.59 18.92 3.44
C HIS A 373 -25.91 17.61 4.18
N GLY A 374 -24.87 16.94 4.65
CA GLY A 374 -24.97 15.79 5.55
C GLY A 374 -24.57 16.16 6.98
N LYS A 375 -24.92 15.28 7.94
CA LYS A 375 -24.48 15.32 9.34
C LYS A 375 -23.93 13.96 9.78
N TYR A 376 -22.91 13.94 10.62
CA TYR A 376 -22.40 12.73 11.26
C TYR A 376 -22.96 12.58 12.68
N ALA A 377 -23.46 11.39 13.03
CA ALA A 377 -24.04 11.12 14.34
C ALA A 377 -23.27 10.03 15.10
N GLN A 378 -22.67 10.41 16.23
CA GLN A 378 -21.90 9.55 17.12
C GLN A 378 -22.48 9.62 18.53
N ILE A 379 -23.61 8.93 18.76
CA ILE A 379 -24.35 8.99 20.02
C ILE A 379 -24.06 7.71 20.82
N GLN A 380 -23.36 7.87 21.96
CA GLN A 380 -22.93 6.74 22.79
C GLN A 380 -24.09 5.85 23.23
N GLY A 381 -23.96 4.55 22.95
CA GLY A 381 -24.94 3.51 23.22
C GLY A 381 -26.01 3.32 22.14
N LEU A 382 -26.00 4.15 21.09
CA LEU A 382 -26.92 4.08 19.95
C LEU A 382 -26.19 3.89 18.60
N GLU A 383 -24.89 3.63 18.61
CA GLU A 383 -24.14 3.27 17.42
C GLU A 383 -24.65 1.96 16.79
N PHE A 384 -24.55 1.87 15.46
CA PHE A 384 -24.81 0.62 14.73
C PHE A 384 -23.66 -0.36 14.90
N THR A 385 -23.89 -1.62 14.55
CA THR A 385 -22.85 -2.65 14.49
C THR A 385 -22.75 -3.26 13.08
N GLU A 386 -21.55 -3.67 12.67
CA GLU A 386 -21.27 -4.28 11.35
C GLU A 386 -20.18 -5.36 11.47
N TYR A 387 -20.20 -6.38 10.59
CA TYR A 387 -19.13 -7.36 10.48
C TYR A 387 -17.98 -6.87 9.58
N VAL A 388 -16.76 -6.95 10.07
CA VAL A 388 -15.54 -6.63 9.31
C VAL A 388 -14.96 -7.84 8.58
N SER A 389 -14.14 -7.55 7.57
CA SER A 389 -13.55 -8.52 6.65
C SER A 389 -12.79 -9.62 7.39
N ARG A 390 -13.19 -10.88 7.17
CA ARG A 390 -12.58 -12.06 7.80
C ARG A 390 -11.29 -12.49 7.15
N THR A 391 -11.11 -12.18 5.87
CA THR A 391 -9.97 -12.59 5.06
C THR A 391 -9.30 -11.41 4.35
N PHE A 392 -8.01 -11.57 4.05
CA PHE A 392 -7.27 -10.63 3.20
C PHE A 392 -7.88 -10.50 1.79
N ALA A 393 -8.53 -11.56 1.28
CA ALA A 393 -9.20 -11.56 -0.02
C ALA A 393 -10.45 -10.68 -0.03
N GLU A 394 -11.29 -10.74 1.01
CA GLU A 394 -12.44 -9.84 1.17
C GLU A 394 -12.02 -8.37 1.23
N GLU A 395 -11.00 -8.07 2.05
CA GLU A 395 -10.52 -6.69 2.22
C GLU A 395 -9.88 -6.17 0.92
N SER A 396 -8.99 -6.96 0.29
CA SER A 396 -8.42 -6.63 -1.02
C SER A 396 -9.51 -6.39 -2.07
N SER A 397 -10.63 -7.13 -2.01
CA SER A 397 -11.77 -6.96 -2.92
C SER A 397 -12.62 -5.73 -2.59
N LYS A 398 -12.70 -5.28 -1.33
CA LYS A 398 -13.25 -3.96 -0.97
C LYS A 398 -12.33 -2.85 -1.51
N GLN A 399 -11.03 -2.93 -1.25
CA GLN A 399 -10.02 -1.97 -1.69
C GLN A 399 -9.96 -1.82 -3.22
N LEU A 400 -10.02 -2.93 -3.99
CA LEU A 400 -10.07 -2.89 -5.46
C LEU A 400 -11.29 -2.13 -5.99
N ARG A 401 -12.47 -2.29 -5.34
CA ARG A 401 -13.69 -1.56 -5.71
C ARG A 401 -13.58 -0.07 -5.39
N TYR A 402 -13.02 0.30 -4.24
CA TYR A 402 -12.76 1.69 -3.90
C TYR A 402 -11.80 2.36 -4.89
N SER A 403 -10.74 1.64 -5.33
CA SER A 403 -9.85 2.11 -6.39
C SER A 403 -10.59 2.34 -7.72
N TYR A 404 -11.40 1.36 -8.16
CA TYR A 404 -12.17 1.48 -9.39
C TYR A 404 -13.11 2.69 -9.34
N GLY A 405 -13.90 2.83 -8.26
CA GLY A 405 -14.81 3.96 -8.06
C GLY A 405 -14.08 5.32 -8.00
N LEU A 406 -12.91 5.39 -7.36
CA LEU A 406 -12.09 6.60 -7.33
C LEU A 406 -11.65 7.02 -8.74
N PHE A 407 -11.21 6.07 -9.57
CA PHE A 407 -10.83 6.35 -10.96
C PHE A 407 -12.06 6.74 -11.81
N GLU A 408 -13.20 6.10 -11.60
CA GLU A 408 -14.47 6.45 -12.24
C GLU A 408 -14.94 7.89 -11.89
N MET A 409 -14.78 8.34 -10.64
CA MET A 409 -15.03 9.74 -10.27
C MET A 409 -14.12 10.73 -11.01
N ILE A 410 -12.85 10.38 -11.19
CA ILE A 410 -11.85 11.24 -11.83
C ILE A 410 -12.13 11.38 -13.32
N PHE A 411 -12.37 10.27 -14.02
CA PHE A 411 -12.47 10.29 -15.48
C PHE A 411 -13.90 10.48 -15.99
N ASP A 412 -14.93 9.95 -15.33
CA ASP A 412 -16.35 10.11 -15.73
C ASP A 412 -17.13 11.10 -14.84
N GLY A 413 -16.75 11.27 -13.57
CA GLY A 413 -17.54 12.02 -12.59
C GLY A 413 -17.30 13.54 -12.55
N THR A 414 -16.07 14.00 -12.78
CA THR A 414 -15.65 15.37 -12.39
C THR A 414 -15.14 16.26 -13.54
N ILE A 415 -14.86 15.72 -14.73
CA ILE A 415 -14.22 16.46 -15.85
C ILE A 415 -15.17 16.64 -17.06
N VAL A 416 -16.49 16.72 -16.83
CA VAL A 416 -17.43 17.14 -17.89
C VAL A 416 -17.32 18.65 -18.11
N TRP A 417 -17.08 19.06 -19.36
CA TRP A 417 -16.84 20.45 -19.75
C TRP A 417 -17.95 21.39 -19.25
N GLY A 418 -17.58 22.38 -18.43
CA GLY A 418 -18.51 23.35 -17.85
C GLY A 418 -19.31 22.91 -16.61
N LYS A 419 -19.06 21.72 -16.04
CA LYS A 419 -19.81 21.19 -14.87
C LYS A 419 -19.01 20.99 -13.56
N SER A 420 -17.69 21.27 -13.54
CA SER A 420 -16.90 21.17 -12.30
C SER A 420 -17.11 22.37 -11.37
N ARG A 421 -17.05 22.16 -10.05
CA ARG A 421 -17.41 23.16 -9.04
C ARG A 421 -16.17 23.68 -8.33
N LYS A 422 -16.27 24.91 -7.82
CA LYS A 422 -15.12 25.75 -7.43
C LYS A 422 -14.32 25.25 -6.22
N CYS A 423 -14.81 24.26 -5.48
CA CYS A 423 -14.17 23.75 -4.27
C CYS A 423 -13.61 22.32 -4.43
N ASP A 424 -13.96 21.63 -5.52
CA ASP A 424 -13.86 20.17 -5.58
C ASP A 424 -12.43 19.71 -5.84
N VAL A 425 -11.68 20.41 -6.71
CA VAL A 425 -10.37 19.94 -7.21
C VAL A 425 -9.33 19.81 -6.09
N LEU A 426 -9.19 20.80 -5.20
CA LEU A 426 -8.17 20.76 -4.15
C LEU A 426 -8.49 19.69 -3.09
N TYR A 427 -9.76 19.56 -2.70
CA TYR A 427 -10.17 18.55 -1.73
C TYR A 427 -10.11 17.13 -2.31
N MET A 428 -10.59 16.93 -3.55
CA MET A 428 -10.46 15.65 -4.24
C MET A 428 -8.99 15.30 -4.46
N LEU A 429 -8.11 16.26 -4.77
CA LEU A 429 -6.67 16.02 -4.91
C LEU A 429 -6.01 15.68 -3.57
N LEU A 430 -6.40 16.32 -2.47
CA LEU A 430 -5.91 15.98 -1.12
C LEU A 430 -6.43 14.61 -0.64
N TYR A 431 -7.69 14.26 -0.89
CA TYR A 431 -8.29 12.96 -0.57
C TYR A 431 -7.75 11.84 -1.49
N PHE A 432 -7.55 12.14 -2.78
CA PHE A 432 -6.89 11.25 -3.73
C PHE A 432 -5.44 10.99 -3.32
N CYS A 433 -4.66 12.04 -3.03
CA CYS A 433 -3.31 11.88 -2.47
C CYS A 433 -3.32 11.22 -1.09
N SER A 434 -4.41 11.27 -0.33
CA SER A 434 -4.57 10.59 0.96
C SER A 434 -4.69 9.08 0.77
N VAL A 435 -5.72 8.65 0.03
CA VAL A 435 -5.97 7.25 -0.28
C VAL A 435 -4.82 6.68 -1.12
N ILE A 436 -4.23 7.44 -2.04
CA ILE A 436 -3.10 6.97 -2.87
C ILE A 436 -1.74 7.04 -2.17
N ASN A 437 -1.51 7.81 -1.11
CA ASN A 437 -0.29 7.60 -0.31
C ASN A 437 -0.42 6.40 0.63
N GLU A 438 -1.61 6.02 1.05
CA GLU A 438 -1.73 4.99 2.08
C GLU A 438 -1.24 3.57 1.73
N VAL A 439 -1.12 3.01 0.51
CA VAL A 439 -1.06 3.52 -0.87
C VAL A 439 0.36 3.35 -1.42
N MET A 440 0.66 4.11 -2.46
CA MET A 440 1.91 4.12 -3.22
C MET A 440 3.12 4.53 -2.39
N LEU A 441 2.98 5.02 -1.15
CA LEU A 441 4.09 5.58 -0.39
C LEU A 441 5.23 4.58 -0.14
N LEU A 442 4.96 3.34 0.25
CA LEU A 442 6.04 2.35 0.42
C LEU A 442 6.63 1.90 -0.93
N PRO A 443 5.85 1.55 -1.97
CA PRO A 443 6.37 1.35 -3.32
C PRO A 443 7.15 2.55 -3.89
N THR A 444 6.77 3.78 -3.54
CA THR A 444 7.39 5.02 -4.02
C THR A 444 8.69 5.32 -3.29
N VAL A 445 8.75 5.10 -1.97
CA VAL A 445 10.02 5.13 -1.22
C VAL A 445 10.98 4.05 -1.73
N LEU A 446 10.48 2.88 -2.14
CA LEU A 446 11.28 1.85 -2.80
C LEU A 446 11.69 2.24 -4.25
N LEU A 447 10.85 2.94 -5.01
CA LEU A 447 11.20 3.48 -6.33
C LEU A 447 12.23 4.61 -6.24
N GLU A 448 12.08 5.55 -5.30
CA GLU A 448 13.08 6.58 -4.98
C GLU A 448 14.39 5.94 -4.47
N SER A 449 14.32 4.80 -3.76
CA SER A 449 15.53 4.03 -3.40
C SER A 449 16.28 3.46 -4.61
N TYR A 450 15.57 3.27 -5.74
CA TYR A 450 16.16 2.88 -7.01
C TYR A 450 16.79 4.06 -7.78
N PHE A 451 16.37 5.30 -7.51
CA PHE A 451 16.87 6.52 -8.17
C PHE A 451 17.95 7.28 -7.38
N GLY A 452 18.37 6.76 -6.23
CA GLY A 452 19.75 6.94 -5.73
C GLY A 452 20.08 8.20 -4.93
N ASN A 453 19.12 9.07 -4.60
CA ASN A 453 19.40 10.25 -3.76
C ASN A 453 19.16 9.95 -2.26
N ILE A 454 20.17 9.32 -1.64
CA ILE A 454 20.06 8.64 -0.33
C ILE A 454 19.59 9.55 0.83
N HIS A 455 19.80 10.86 0.74
CA HIS A 455 19.37 11.81 1.78
C HIS A 455 17.87 12.12 1.72
N LEU A 456 17.33 12.30 0.52
CA LEU A 456 15.88 12.42 0.29
C LEU A 456 15.17 11.10 0.59
N LEU A 457 15.81 9.96 0.31
CA LEU A 457 15.34 8.64 0.71
C LEU A 457 15.19 8.52 2.23
N TRP A 458 16.23 8.86 3.00
CA TRP A 458 16.18 8.82 4.47
C TRP A 458 15.14 9.80 5.02
N ALA A 459 15.09 11.04 4.52
CA ALA A 459 14.10 12.03 4.95
C ALA A 459 12.66 11.58 4.65
N GLY A 460 12.41 11.06 3.44
CA GLY A 460 11.13 10.51 3.02
C GLY A 460 10.74 9.31 3.87
N PHE A 461 11.56 8.26 3.92
CA PHE A 461 11.30 7.05 4.72
C PHE A 461 11.05 7.39 6.20
N LEU A 462 11.86 8.25 6.81
CA LEU A 462 11.66 8.67 8.20
C LEU A 462 10.36 9.47 8.38
N LEU A 463 10.02 10.39 7.47
CA LEU A 463 8.74 11.12 7.54
C LEU A 463 7.54 10.19 7.33
N CYS A 464 7.65 9.18 6.46
CA CYS A 464 6.64 8.16 6.24
C CYS A 464 6.42 7.31 7.51
N ASN A 465 7.48 6.74 8.08
CA ASN A 465 7.39 6.01 9.34
C ASN A 465 6.88 6.90 10.48
N PHE A 466 7.27 8.19 10.50
CA PHE A 466 6.75 9.15 11.46
C PHE A 466 5.24 9.38 11.28
N CYS A 467 4.77 9.60 10.05
CA CYS A 467 3.36 9.84 9.76
C CYS A 467 2.49 8.61 9.96
N PHE A 468 2.89 7.43 9.48
CA PHE A 468 2.02 6.25 9.44
C PHE A 468 2.24 5.26 10.59
N ILE A 469 3.30 5.43 11.39
CA ILE A 469 3.54 4.60 12.59
C ILE A 469 3.61 5.50 13.84
N VAL A 470 4.53 6.46 13.90
CA VAL A 470 4.80 7.22 15.15
C VAL A 470 3.62 8.11 15.54
N LEU A 471 3.02 8.86 14.61
CA LEU A 471 1.91 9.75 14.89
C LEU A 471 0.62 8.99 15.29
N PRO A 472 0.20 7.91 14.61
CA PRO A 472 -0.84 7.00 15.10
C PRO A 472 -0.53 6.43 16.49
N CYS A 473 0.73 6.04 16.77
CA CYS A 473 1.13 5.57 18.10
C CYS A 473 1.03 6.66 19.19
N ILE A 474 1.35 7.92 18.87
CA ILE A 474 1.19 9.06 19.78
C ILE A 474 -0.31 9.36 19.98
N ARG A 475 -1.08 9.37 18.88
CA ARG A 475 -2.54 9.57 18.89
C ARG A 475 -3.22 8.53 19.76
N GLY A 476 -2.96 7.25 19.54
CA GLY A 476 -3.46 6.14 20.35
C GLY A 476 -3.12 6.28 21.83
N ARG A 477 -1.87 6.65 22.18
CA ARG A 477 -1.47 6.88 23.58
C ARG A 477 -2.20 8.04 24.26
N VAL A 478 -2.46 9.15 23.55
CA VAL A 478 -3.21 10.30 24.09
C VAL A 478 -4.70 9.98 24.18
N MET A 479 -5.26 9.33 23.17
CA MET A 479 -6.66 8.90 23.15
C MET A 479 -6.94 7.83 24.21
N LYS A 480 -5.97 6.99 24.58
CA LYS A 480 -6.08 6.01 25.69
C LYS A 480 -6.36 6.63 27.07
N ARG A 481 -6.16 7.95 27.23
CA ARG A 481 -6.55 8.70 28.45
C ARG A 481 -8.01 9.15 28.45
N HIS A 482 -8.69 9.07 27.30
CA HIS A 482 -10.04 9.58 27.06
C HIS A 482 -11.02 8.49 26.60
N PHE A 483 -10.51 7.38 26.04
CA PHE A 483 -11.28 6.28 25.46
C PHE A 483 -10.90 4.92 26.08
N PRO A 484 -11.80 3.93 26.09
CA PRO A 484 -11.50 2.55 26.48
C PRO A 484 -10.34 1.95 25.68
N LYS A 485 -9.61 0.98 26.28
CA LYS A 485 -8.46 0.33 25.64
C LYS A 485 -8.80 -0.30 24.27
N GLU A 486 -10.02 -0.82 24.13
CA GLU A 486 -10.57 -1.45 22.92
C GLU A 486 -10.77 -0.48 21.74
N GLN A 487 -10.94 0.82 22.02
CA GLN A 487 -11.13 1.85 20.99
C GLN A 487 -9.81 2.51 20.58
N THR A 488 -8.68 2.06 21.14
CA THR A 488 -7.34 2.57 20.83
C THR A 488 -6.49 1.58 20.07
N GLU A 489 -6.00 2.02 18.92
CA GLU A 489 -5.11 1.26 18.04
C GLU A 489 -3.82 0.84 18.79
N LYS A 490 -3.45 -0.44 18.68
CA LYS A 490 -2.19 -0.98 19.23
C LYS A 490 -1.11 -0.96 18.16
N ILE A 491 0.13 -0.68 18.56
CA ILE A 491 1.31 -0.53 17.68
C ILE A 491 1.46 -1.70 16.69
N MET A 492 1.20 -2.93 17.13
CA MET A 492 1.27 -4.11 16.27
C MET A 492 0.27 -4.03 15.10
N HIS A 493 -0.96 -3.56 15.33
CA HIS A 493 -1.99 -3.43 14.28
C HIS A 493 -1.57 -2.43 13.22
N THR A 494 -1.02 -1.29 13.62
CA THR A 494 -0.47 -0.28 12.70
C THR A 494 0.63 -0.88 11.82
N VAL A 495 1.52 -1.73 12.38
CA VAL A 495 2.57 -2.44 11.62
C VAL A 495 1.98 -3.50 10.68
N ILE A 496 1.01 -4.30 11.13
CA ILE A 496 0.34 -5.33 10.31
C ILE A 496 -0.44 -4.69 9.16
N ILE A 497 -1.12 -3.57 9.40
CA ILE A 497 -1.84 -2.79 8.38
C ILE A 497 -0.82 -2.23 7.37
N ALA A 498 0.30 -1.65 7.82
CA ALA A 498 1.36 -1.17 6.92
C ALA A 498 2.00 -2.27 6.06
N VAL A 499 2.16 -3.49 6.59
CA VAL A 499 2.65 -4.66 5.82
C VAL A 499 1.57 -5.20 4.88
N SER A 500 0.32 -5.32 5.34
CA SER A 500 -0.84 -5.69 4.51
C SER A 500 -1.04 -4.71 3.36
N PHE A 501 -0.67 -3.44 3.58
CA PHE A 501 -0.75 -2.40 2.59
C PHE A 501 0.04 -2.73 1.32
N VAL A 502 1.22 -3.32 1.47
CA VAL A 502 2.05 -3.75 0.35
C VAL A 502 1.30 -4.75 -0.54
N GLY A 503 0.50 -5.63 0.06
CA GLY A 503 -0.41 -6.53 -0.65
C GLY A 503 -1.61 -5.80 -1.28
N HIS A 504 -2.27 -4.89 -0.56
CA HIS A 504 -3.41 -4.11 -1.06
C HIS A 504 -3.04 -3.18 -2.24
N SER A 505 -1.77 -2.76 -2.34
CA SER A 505 -1.25 -1.94 -3.43
C SER A 505 -1.44 -2.59 -4.81
N PHE A 506 -1.36 -3.92 -4.90
CA PHE A 506 -1.64 -4.66 -6.14
C PHE A 506 -3.13 -4.65 -6.50
N ALA A 507 -4.02 -4.84 -5.51
CA ALA A 507 -5.46 -4.81 -5.70
C ALA A 507 -5.94 -3.40 -6.14
N MET A 508 -5.35 -2.35 -5.55
CA MET A 508 -5.54 -0.95 -5.95
C MET A 508 -5.14 -0.70 -7.41
N LEU A 509 -3.93 -1.11 -7.81
CA LEU A 509 -3.45 -0.97 -9.19
C LEU A 509 -4.31 -1.76 -10.19
N SER A 510 -4.75 -2.96 -9.81
CA SER A 510 -5.66 -3.80 -10.61
C SER A 510 -7.00 -3.09 -10.86
N GLY A 511 -7.60 -2.48 -9.82
CA GLY A 511 -8.83 -1.70 -9.94
C GLY A 511 -8.70 -0.51 -10.91
N ALA A 512 -7.61 0.25 -10.80
CA ALA A 512 -7.28 1.36 -11.69
C ALA A 512 -7.11 0.92 -13.15
N CYS A 513 -6.28 -0.10 -13.40
CA CYS A 513 -6.10 -0.69 -14.73
C CYS A 513 -7.42 -1.21 -15.30
N ARG A 514 -8.28 -1.82 -14.48
CA ARG A 514 -9.57 -2.37 -14.90
C ARG A 514 -10.57 -1.28 -15.29
N TYR A 515 -10.61 -0.16 -14.56
CA TYR A 515 -11.41 1.00 -14.95
C TYR A 515 -11.00 1.52 -16.34
N VAL A 516 -9.69 1.75 -16.53
CA VAL A 516 -9.13 2.20 -17.82
C VAL A 516 -9.47 1.22 -18.95
N VAL A 517 -9.43 -0.10 -18.69
CA VAL A 517 -9.82 -1.12 -19.68
C VAL A 517 -11.31 -1.07 -20.03
N ASN A 518 -12.20 -0.90 -19.05
CA ASN A 518 -13.65 -0.79 -19.28
C ASN A 518 -14.02 0.47 -20.07
N LEU A 519 -13.39 1.61 -19.75
CA LEU A 519 -13.55 2.88 -20.46
C LEU A 519 -13.27 2.73 -21.96
N PHE A 520 -12.16 2.06 -22.32
CA PHE A 520 -11.82 1.82 -23.72
C PHE A 520 -12.70 0.78 -24.42
N LYS A 521 -13.14 -0.27 -23.71
CA LYS A 521 -14.12 -1.25 -24.23
C LYS A 521 -15.55 -0.69 -24.33
N THR A 522 -15.77 0.59 -23.99
CA THR A 522 -17.09 1.25 -23.93
C THR A 522 -18.11 0.49 -23.07
N ASN A 523 -17.63 -0.28 -22.08
CA ASN A 523 -18.44 -1.19 -21.30
C ASN A 523 -19.05 -0.46 -20.10
N GLN A 524 -20.16 0.24 -20.33
CA GLN A 524 -20.89 1.04 -19.32
C GLN A 524 -21.63 0.21 -18.25
N LYS A 525 -21.29 -1.07 -18.09
CA LYS A 525 -21.91 -1.92 -17.07
C LYS A 525 -21.18 -1.76 -15.74
N ALA A 526 -21.96 -1.48 -14.69
CA ALA A 526 -21.52 -1.53 -13.31
C ALA A 526 -20.62 -2.74 -13.03
N PHE A 527 -19.52 -2.48 -12.33
CA PHE A 527 -18.67 -3.51 -11.76
C PHE A 527 -19.54 -4.49 -10.95
N PRO A 528 -19.56 -5.79 -11.29
CA PRO A 528 -20.37 -6.76 -10.58
C PRO A 528 -19.94 -6.88 -9.11
N SER A 529 -20.89 -6.92 -8.18
CA SER A 529 -20.60 -7.35 -6.79
C SER A 529 -20.17 -8.83 -6.72
N SER A 530 -20.53 -9.63 -7.73
CA SER A 530 -20.51 -11.09 -7.70
C SER A 530 -19.61 -11.76 -8.77
N SER A 531 -18.75 -11.01 -9.47
CA SER A 531 -17.86 -11.59 -10.51
C SER A 531 -16.67 -10.70 -10.84
N VAL A 532 -15.70 -10.64 -9.92
CA VAL A 532 -14.40 -10.01 -10.15
C VAL A 532 -13.49 -10.93 -11.00
N ASP A 533 -13.57 -12.24 -10.77
CA ASP A 533 -12.57 -13.21 -11.22
C ASP A 533 -12.79 -13.77 -12.64
N LYS A 534 -13.94 -13.48 -13.27
CA LYS A 534 -14.33 -14.07 -14.57
C LYS A 534 -13.71 -13.43 -15.82
N LEU A 535 -12.67 -12.62 -15.68
CA LEU A 535 -11.99 -12.02 -16.84
C LEU A 535 -10.48 -12.16 -16.68
N GLU A 536 -9.98 -13.31 -17.15
CA GLU A 536 -8.58 -13.53 -17.45
C GLU A 536 -8.06 -12.38 -18.32
N TYR A 537 -7.09 -11.62 -17.80
CA TYR A 537 -6.51 -10.50 -18.52
C TYR A 537 -5.28 -10.96 -19.30
N HIS A 538 -5.46 -11.30 -20.56
CA HIS A 538 -4.34 -11.55 -21.46
C HIS A 538 -3.68 -10.23 -21.87
N PHE A 539 -2.35 -10.15 -21.75
CA PHE A 539 -1.54 -8.99 -22.13
C PHE A 539 -1.82 -8.50 -23.56
N SER A 540 -2.13 -9.42 -24.48
CA SER A 540 -2.51 -9.16 -25.87
C SER A 540 -3.73 -8.26 -26.03
N ASP A 541 -4.72 -8.33 -25.13
CA ASP A 541 -5.90 -7.48 -25.18
C ASP A 541 -5.60 -6.05 -24.69
N GLY A 542 -4.67 -5.89 -23.75
CA GLY A 542 -4.12 -4.58 -23.37
C GLY A 542 -3.37 -3.91 -24.52
N VAL A 543 -2.59 -4.69 -25.28
CA VAL A 543 -1.89 -4.18 -26.48
C VAL A 543 -2.87 -3.77 -27.58
N LYS A 544 -3.91 -4.56 -27.86
CA LYS A 544 -4.99 -4.15 -28.79
C LYS A 544 -5.66 -2.85 -28.36
N LEU A 545 -5.91 -2.69 -27.06
CA LEU A 545 -6.50 -1.49 -26.45
C LEU A 545 -5.69 -0.23 -26.77
N ILE A 546 -4.37 -0.30 -26.58
CA ILE A 546 -3.44 0.80 -26.85
C ILE A 546 -3.47 1.17 -28.34
N VAL A 547 -3.50 0.17 -29.23
CA VAL A 547 -3.59 0.38 -30.69
C VAL A 547 -4.91 1.04 -31.10
N GLU A 548 -6.04 0.70 -30.49
CA GLU A 548 -7.33 1.36 -30.75
C GLU A 548 -7.40 2.79 -30.19
N TYR A 549 -6.80 3.02 -29.01
CA TYR A 549 -6.69 4.36 -28.42
C TYR A 549 -5.89 5.32 -29.30
N ILE A 550 -4.74 4.86 -29.82
CA ILE A 550 -3.90 5.58 -30.77
C ILE A 550 -4.66 5.94 -32.05
N LYS A 551 -5.54 5.04 -32.55
CA LYS A 551 -6.38 5.29 -33.73
C LYS A 551 -7.48 6.33 -33.49
N LYS A 552 -8.14 6.31 -32.33
CA LYS A 552 -9.20 7.28 -31.98
C LYS A 552 -8.63 8.66 -31.66
N ASN A 553 -7.54 8.74 -30.88
CA ASN A 553 -6.99 10.00 -30.40
C ASN A 553 -5.80 10.44 -31.24
N LYS A 554 -6.04 10.97 -32.44
CA LYS A 554 -4.99 11.41 -33.37
C LYS A 554 -4.04 12.48 -32.79
N GLY A 555 -4.44 13.22 -31.76
CA GLY A 555 -3.60 14.16 -31.01
C GLY A 555 -2.67 13.50 -29.97
N PHE A 556 -2.98 12.27 -29.53
CA PHE A 556 -2.09 11.48 -28.70
C PHE A 556 -0.81 11.11 -29.45
N ILE A 557 -0.87 10.88 -30.77
CA ILE A 557 0.32 10.59 -31.58
C ILE A 557 1.34 11.74 -31.55
N PRO A 558 1.04 13.00 -31.91
CA PRO A 558 2.00 14.10 -31.83
C PRO A 558 2.44 14.45 -30.40
N ILE A 559 1.58 14.28 -29.38
CA ILE A 559 1.99 14.46 -27.97
C ILE A 559 2.94 13.35 -27.53
N ALA A 560 2.61 12.09 -27.84
CA ALA A 560 3.47 10.94 -27.58
C ALA A 560 4.75 11.00 -28.41
N ILE A 561 4.74 11.58 -29.62
CA ILE A 561 5.94 11.85 -30.44
C ILE A 561 6.77 12.98 -29.84
N LEU A 562 6.20 14.08 -29.35
CA LEU A 562 6.96 15.13 -28.65
C LEU A 562 7.57 14.61 -27.33
N CYS A 563 6.85 13.73 -26.63
CA CYS A 563 7.38 13.02 -25.47
C CYS A 563 8.40 11.95 -25.86
N LEU A 564 8.21 11.20 -26.95
CA LEU A 564 9.17 10.21 -27.48
C LEU A 564 10.40 10.88 -28.08
N ASP A 565 10.31 12.08 -28.62
CA ASP A 565 11.46 12.83 -29.14
C ASP A 565 12.38 13.23 -27.98
N ARG A 566 11.79 13.79 -26.90
CA ARG A 566 12.51 13.96 -25.62
C ARG A 566 12.93 12.64 -24.96
N GLY A 567 12.15 11.57 -25.15
CA GLY A 567 12.46 10.23 -24.67
C GLY A 567 13.68 9.64 -25.38
N LEU A 568 13.73 9.68 -26.70
CA LEU A 568 14.88 9.33 -27.53
C LEU A 568 16.08 10.22 -27.19
N PHE A 569 15.88 11.52 -26.97
CA PHE A 569 16.94 12.44 -26.52
C PHE A 569 17.53 12.04 -25.15
N MET A 570 16.74 11.44 -24.25
CA MET A 570 17.21 10.88 -22.97
C MET A 570 17.84 9.47 -23.11
N ILE A 571 17.21 8.59 -23.89
CA ILE A 571 17.63 7.20 -24.10
C ILE A 571 18.98 7.16 -24.85
N THR A 572 19.18 8.00 -25.86
CA THR A 572 20.41 8.06 -26.65
C THR A 572 21.63 8.60 -25.89
N ARG A 573 21.44 9.26 -24.73
CA ARG A 573 22.56 9.80 -23.90
C ARG A 573 22.89 9.04 -22.61
N LYS A 574 21.99 8.21 -22.07
CA LYS A 574 22.16 7.64 -20.70
C LYS A 574 21.84 6.14 -20.52
N GLY A 575 21.68 5.36 -21.59
CA GLY A 575 21.58 3.89 -21.48
C GLY A 575 20.17 3.37 -21.14
N ILE A 576 20.08 2.26 -20.39
CA ILE A 576 18.80 1.57 -20.09
C ILE A 576 18.12 2.07 -18.81
N GLU A 577 18.84 2.60 -17.81
CA GLU A 577 18.27 3.18 -16.58
C GLU A 577 17.23 4.31 -16.83
N PRO A 578 17.38 5.18 -17.85
CA PRO A 578 16.36 6.17 -18.20
C PRO A 578 15.11 5.57 -18.89
N VAL A 579 15.15 4.33 -19.39
CA VAL A 579 13.99 3.73 -20.07
C VAL A 579 12.89 3.43 -19.05
N THR A 580 13.25 2.92 -17.87
CA THR A 580 12.35 2.81 -16.72
C THR A 580 11.89 4.18 -16.26
N MET A 581 12.79 5.15 -16.08
CA MET A 581 12.41 6.51 -15.65
C MET A 581 11.45 7.19 -16.65
N PHE A 582 11.67 7.03 -17.96
CA PHE A 582 10.80 7.53 -19.02
C PHE A 582 9.43 6.85 -18.99
N THR A 583 9.39 5.53 -18.83
CA THR A 583 8.14 4.77 -18.71
C THR A 583 7.35 5.17 -17.45
N TYR A 584 8.02 5.37 -16.31
CA TYR A 584 7.38 5.83 -15.07
C TYR A 584 6.96 7.29 -15.11
N CYS A 585 7.76 8.20 -15.69
CA CYS A 585 7.35 9.58 -15.94
C CYS A 585 6.16 9.63 -16.89
N TYR A 586 6.09 8.76 -17.90
CA TYR A 586 4.96 8.66 -18.82
C TYR A 586 3.69 8.14 -18.12
N VAL A 587 3.82 7.17 -17.23
CA VAL A 587 2.71 6.68 -16.38
C VAL A 587 2.24 7.75 -15.38
N LEU A 588 3.15 8.41 -14.64
CA LEU A 588 2.80 9.51 -13.72
C LEU A 588 2.23 10.73 -14.45
N PHE A 589 2.78 11.11 -15.60
CA PHE A 589 2.26 12.22 -16.40
C PHE A 589 0.87 11.88 -16.94
N GLY A 590 0.65 10.62 -17.35
CA GLY A 590 -0.64 10.09 -17.80
C GLY A 590 -1.71 10.01 -16.70
N THR A 591 -1.34 9.74 -15.45
CA THR A 591 -2.30 9.60 -14.33
C THR A 591 -2.49 10.87 -13.50
N VAL A 592 -1.45 11.69 -13.33
CA VAL A 592 -1.48 12.91 -12.51
C VAL A 592 -1.61 14.17 -13.37
N LEU A 593 -0.84 14.30 -14.45
CA LEU A 593 -0.74 15.56 -15.19
C LEU A 593 -1.75 15.71 -16.32
N VAL A 594 -2.22 14.61 -16.95
CA VAL A 594 -3.27 14.66 -17.97
C VAL A 594 -4.57 15.27 -17.42
N PRO A 595 -5.10 14.88 -16.24
CA PRO A 595 -6.25 15.58 -15.64
C PRO A 595 -6.00 17.08 -15.40
N ILE A 596 -4.80 17.45 -14.96
CA ILE A 596 -4.42 18.86 -14.69
C ILE A 596 -4.35 19.67 -15.99
N LEU A 597 -3.71 19.16 -17.04
CA LEU A 597 -3.62 19.82 -18.35
C LEU A 597 -4.96 19.84 -19.11
N MET A 598 -5.84 18.88 -18.83
CA MET A 598 -7.23 18.88 -19.33
C MET A 598 -8.16 19.81 -18.52
N THR A 599 -7.70 20.38 -17.39
CA THR A 599 -8.50 21.31 -16.57
C THR A 599 -8.56 22.70 -17.23
N PRO A 600 -9.73 23.21 -17.67
CA PRO A 600 -9.81 24.46 -18.46
C PRO A 600 -9.38 25.74 -17.72
N GLN A 601 -9.22 25.66 -16.39
CA GLN A 601 -9.03 26.82 -15.51
C GLN A 601 -7.60 27.36 -15.50
N PHE A 602 -6.60 26.56 -15.89
CA PHE A 602 -5.20 27.04 -15.99
C PHE A 602 -4.98 28.00 -17.17
N PHE A 603 -5.85 27.98 -18.19
CA PHE A 603 -5.75 28.84 -19.37
C PHE A 603 -6.85 29.90 -19.48
N SER A 604 -7.88 29.88 -18.61
CA SER A 604 -8.98 30.84 -18.65
C SER A 604 -8.62 32.27 -18.20
N GLY A 605 -7.42 32.49 -17.67
CA GLY A 605 -6.93 33.82 -17.28
C GLY A 605 -6.56 34.74 -18.46
N ALA A 606 -6.38 34.19 -19.67
CA ALA A 606 -5.92 34.96 -20.83
C ALA A 606 -7.05 35.22 -21.85
N LYS A 607 -7.58 36.45 -21.77
CA LYS A 607 -8.43 37.15 -22.77
C LYS A 607 -9.95 36.83 -22.78
N LYS A 608 -10.71 37.78 -22.24
CA LYS A 608 -11.95 38.24 -22.90
C LYS A 608 -12.00 39.78 -22.93
N LYS A 609 -11.78 40.35 -24.12
CA LYS A 609 -12.36 41.60 -24.59
C LYS A 609 -12.60 41.43 -26.09
N GLU A 610 -13.87 41.38 -26.48
CA GLU A 610 -14.28 41.39 -27.88
C GLU A 610 -14.25 42.83 -28.41
N ASN A 611 -13.81 43.04 -29.66
CA ASN A 611 -14.65 43.70 -30.67
C ASN A 611 -14.04 43.73 -32.09
N VAL A 612 -14.88 43.33 -33.05
CA VAL A 612 -15.02 43.82 -34.44
C VAL A 612 -13.89 43.63 -35.49
N LYS A 613 -14.21 42.78 -36.48
CA LYS A 613 -13.92 42.79 -37.94
C LYS A 613 -12.74 43.62 -38.50
N MET A 614 -11.83 42.95 -39.23
CA MET A 614 -11.75 42.96 -40.72
C MET A 614 -10.67 41.97 -41.23
N ALA A 615 -10.64 41.71 -42.55
CA ALA A 615 -9.85 40.63 -43.16
C ALA A 615 -8.58 41.11 -43.88
N ARG A 616 -7.52 40.28 -43.92
CA ARG A 616 -6.85 39.78 -45.16
C ARG A 616 -5.61 38.89 -44.93
N GLN A 617 -5.57 37.79 -45.70
CA GLN A 617 -4.45 37.16 -46.43
C GLN A 617 -3.10 36.78 -45.78
N GLY A 618 -2.69 35.52 -46.06
CA GLY A 618 -1.29 35.09 -46.21
C GLY A 618 -0.59 34.60 -44.94
N GLN A 619 0.25 33.55 -44.96
CA GLN A 619 0.59 32.60 -46.02
C GLN A 619 1.16 31.30 -45.39
N LYS A 620 0.89 30.13 -45.99
CA LYS A 620 1.47 28.84 -45.57
C LYS A 620 2.94 28.68 -46.00
N ARG A 621 3.70 27.89 -45.24
CA ARG A 621 4.61 26.79 -45.68
C ARG A 621 5.05 26.02 -44.42
N GLU A 622 4.57 24.81 -44.13
CA GLU A 622 4.81 23.51 -44.78
C GLU A 622 6.29 23.08 -44.83
N ILE A 623 6.58 22.06 -44.03
CA ILE A 623 7.84 21.31 -43.93
C ILE A 623 7.68 20.05 -44.79
N ALA A 624 8.71 19.65 -45.54
CA ALA A 624 8.75 18.39 -46.26
C ALA A 624 10.05 17.62 -45.95
N SER A 625 9.89 16.34 -45.67
CA SER A 625 10.91 15.32 -45.36
C SER A 625 11.51 14.68 -46.61
N ILE A 626 12.67 14.00 -46.50
CA ILE A 626 12.98 12.64 -47.03
C ILE A 626 14.43 12.23 -46.62
N PRO A 627 14.78 10.92 -46.51
CA PRO A 627 15.74 10.43 -45.51
C PRO A 627 17.08 9.87 -46.04
N LEU A 628 17.97 9.47 -45.12
CA LEU A 628 19.27 8.82 -45.39
C LEU A 628 19.38 7.43 -44.71
N PRO A 629 19.94 6.41 -45.39
CA PRO A 629 20.36 5.13 -44.79
C PRO A 629 21.81 5.16 -44.28
N LEU A 630 22.20 4.13 -43.50
CA LEU A 630 23.56 3.92 -42.98
C LEU A 630 24.50 3.28 -44.02
N THR A 631 25.80 3.63 -43.99
CA THR A 631 26.92 2.65 -43.91
C THR A 631 28.30 3.28 -43.63
N GLU A 632 29.09 2.50 -42.87
CA GLU A 632 30.55 2.32 -42.77
C GLU A 632 31.58 3.40 -43.21
N TRP A 633 32.61 3.56 -42.37
CA TRP A 633 33.81 4.36 -42.60
C TRP A 633 34.84 3.57 -43.41
N SER A 634 35.01 3.88 -44.69
CA SER A 634 36.14 3.40 -45.49
C SER A 634 37.28 4.42 -45.51
N THR A 635 38.52 3.91 -45.46
CA THR A 635 39.74 4.71 -45.62
C THR A 635 39.97 5.07 -47.09
N GLU A 636 39.68 6.31 -47.49
CA GLU A 636 40.25 6.91 -48.69
C GLU A 636 40.22 8.46 -48.59
N MET A 637 41.38 9.08 -48.35
CA MET A 637 41.54 10.53 -48.49
C MET A 637 41.78 10.86 -49.96
N GLN A 638 40.71 11.10 -50.72
CA GLN A 638 40.83 11.80 -52.00
C GLN A 638 41.07 13.31 -51.75
N LYS A 639 42.03 13.87 -52.48
CA LYS A 639 42.34 15.32 -52.47
C LYS A 639 41.11 16.11 -52.97
N PRO A 640 40.71 17.20 -52.31
CA PRO A 640 39.84 18.19 -52.94
C PRO A 640 40.65 18.98 -53.97
N GLU A 641 40.46 18.66 -55.25
CA GLU A 641 40.79 19.59 -56.33
C GLU A 641 39.80 20.76 -56.28
N ALA A 642 40.25 21.90 -55.77
CA ALA A 642 39.57 23.17 -55.96
C ALA A 642 40.20 23.86 -57.18
N GLU A 643 39.63 23.65 -58.37
CA GLU A 643 39.91 24.50 -59.53
C GLU A 643 39.45 25.94 -59.25
N VAL A 644 40.33 26.74 -58.65
CA VAL A 644 40.24 28.19 -58.74
C VAL A 644 40.68 28.56 -60.15
N LYS A 645 39.72 28.91 -61.02
CA LYS A 645 40.01 29.55 -62.32
C LYS A 645 40.55 30.96 -62.11
N LEU A 646 41.82 31.04 -61.73
CA LEU A 646 42.65 32.22 -61.94
C LEU A 646 43.08 32.25 -63.42
N GLN A 647 42.72 33.33 -64.10
CA GLN A 647 43.53 33.85 -65.21
C GLN A 647 44.91 34.16 -64.59
N GLY A 648 46.07 33.85 -65.15
CA GLY A 648 46.45 33.48 -66.51
C GLY A 648 47.96 33.75 -66.59
N GLU A 649 48.76 32.68 -66.46
CA GLU A 649 50.19 32.58 -66.82
C GLU A 649 51.26 33.47 -66.12
N SER A 650 50.97 34.58 -65.43
CA SER A 650 52.00 35.35 -64.70
C SER A 650 52.22 34.92 -63.24
N LEU A 651 51.17 34.46 -62.55
CA LEU A 651 51.22 34.26 -61.10
C LEU A 651 52.26 33.21 -60.64
N ASP A 652 52.53 32.19 -61.47
CA ASP A 652 53.48 31.12 -61.13
C ASP A 652 54.95 31.54 -61.32
N SER A 653 55.26 32.54 -62.17
CA SER A 653 56.59 33.15 -62.20
C SER A 653 56.79 34.12 -61.04
N ASP A 654 55.75 34.87 -60.67
CA ASP A 654 55.82 35.83 -59.56
C ASP A 654 55.98 35.12 -58.21
N ILE A 655 55.29 33.99 -58.01
CA ILE A 655 55.46 33.14 -56.81
C ILE A 655 56.87 32.53 -56.77
N ARG A 656 57.41 32.03 -57.89
CA ARG A 656 58.79 31.50 -57.92
C ARG A 656 59.83 32.60 -57.67
N SER A 657 59.71 33.75 -58.32
CA SER A 657 60.58 34.91 -58.10
C SER A 657 60.51 35.41 -56.66
N PHE A 658 59.33 35.42 -56.04
CA PHE A 658 59.18 35.74 -54.62
C PHE A 658 59.86 34.71 -53.71
N LEU A 659 59.70 33.41 -53.97
CA LEU A 659 60.35 32.35 -53.19
C LEU A 659 61.87 32.38 -53.35
N ASP A 660 62.39 32.58 -54.56
CA ASP A 660 63.83 32.71 -54.82
C ASP A 660 64.41 33.95 -54.11
N THR A 661 63.71 35.09 -54.18
CA THR A 661 64.09 36.33 -53.46
C THR A 661 64.04 36.13 -51.94
N TYR A 662 63.02 35.43 -51.43
CA TYR A 662 62.88 35.11 -50.01
C TYR A 662 64.01 34.19 -49.54
N HIS A 663 64.35 33.14 -50.29
CA HIS A 663 65.48 32.26 -49.97
C HIS A 663 66.83 32.99 -50.02
N GLN A 664 67.03 33.89 -50.98
CA GLN A 664 68.25 34.71 -51.06
C GLN A 664 68.35 35.69 -49.87
N THR A 665 67.27 36.39 -49.54
CA THR A 665 67.20 37.28 -48.37
C THR A 665 67.40 36.52 -47.05
N LEU A 666 66.84 35.31 -46.95
CA LEU A 666 67.06 34.43 -45.79
C LEU A 666 68.54 34.06 -45.67
N GLN A 667 69.20 33.67 -46.76
CA GLN A 667 70.63 33.33 -46.76
C GLN A 667 71.51 34.54 -46.39
N GLU A 668 71.19 35.74 -46.87
CA GLU A 668 71.91 36.97 -46.51
C GLU A 668 71.78 37.30 -45.01
N ILE A 669 70.55 37.33 -44.46
CA ILE A 669 70.30 37.55 -43.02
C ILE A 669 71.05 36.52 -42.16
N MET A 670 71.13 35.27 -42.63
CA MET A 670 71.79 34.19 -41.89
C MET A 670 73.32 34.18 -42.01
N SER A 671 73.89 34.94 -42.95
CA SER A 671 75.35 35.14 -43.06
C SER A 671 75.88 36.19 -42.07
N ASP A 672 75.04 37.13 -41.62
CA ASP A 672 75.36 38.13 -40.59
C ASP A 672 75.19 37.60 -39.15
N GLU A 673 74.37 36.55 -38.96
CA GLU A 673 74.23 35.91 -37.65
C GLU A 673 75.38 34.92 -37.38
N LYS A 674 75.98 34.99 -36.18
CA LYS A 674 77.05 34.07 -35.72
C LYS A 674 76.53 32.64 -35.52
N MET A 675 76.34 31.90 -36.60
CA MET A 675 75.93 30.49 -36.63
C MET A 675 77.14 29.56 -36.44
N PRO A 676 76.97 28.37 -35.84
CA PRO A 676 78.00 27.34 -35.82
C PRO A 676 78.35 26.90 -37.27
N PRO A 677 79.63 26.94 -37.69
CA PRO A 677 79.99 26.61 -39.08
C PRO A 677 79.67 25.16 -39.46
N GLU A 678 79.63 24.25 -38.49
CA GLU A 678 79.22 22.85 -38.68
C GLU A 678 77.74 22.74 -39.07
N LEU A 679 76.89 23.63 -38.55
CA LEU A 679 75.46 23.65 -38.83
C LEU A 679 75.18 24.03 -40.28
N THR A 680 75.86 25.05 -40.80
CA THR A 680 75.74 25.54 -42.19
C THR A 680 76.31 24.58 -43.24
N VAL A 681 77.13 23.59 -42.82
CA VAL A 681 77.65 22.54 -43.71
C VAL A 681 76.73 21.31 -43.73
N GLU A 682 76.04 20.99 -42.63
CA GLU A 682 75.14 19.82 -42.55
C GLU A 682 73.70 20.16 -43.00
N TYR A 683 73.23 21.41 -42.83
CA TYR A 683 71.84 21.82 -43.07
C TYR A 683 71.70 23.09 -43.92
N SER A 684 70.67 23.08 -44.78
CA SER A 684 70.13 24.25 -45.47
C SER A 684 68.90 24.79 -44.74
N PHE A 685 68.66 26.10 -44.84
CA PHE A 685 67.55 26.77 -44.15
C PHE A 685 66.35 26.91 -45.09
N GLU A 686 65.20 26.37 -44.69
CA GLU A 686 63.99 26.33 -45.52
C GLU A 686 63.05 27.50 -45.21
N SER A 687 62.80 27.80 -43.93
CA SER A 687 61.97 28.93 -43.52
C SER A 687 62.18 29.34 -42.05
N CYS A 688 61.84 30.58 -41.71
CA CYS A 688 61.65 30.98 -40.32
C CYS A 688 60.22 30.62 -39.87
N ILE A 689 60.08 29.86 -38.79
CA ILE A 689 58.78 29.49 -38.20
C ILE A 689 58.35 30.56 -37.18
N ARG A 690 59.29 31.09 -36.40
CA ARG A 690 59.04 32.13 -35.40
C ARG A 690 60.33 32.86 -35.05
N LYS A 691 60.32 34.19 -35.08
CA LYS A 691 61.34 35.05 -34.47
C LYS A 691 60.63 35.96 -33.48
N ASP A 692 61.14 36.02 -32.25
CA ASP A 692 60.60 36.88 -31.19
C ASP A 692 61.12 38.33 -31.33
N ASP A 693 60.30 39.32 -31.02
CA ASP A 693 60.63 40.75 -31.24
C ASP A 693 61.88 41.21 -30.47
N GLN A 694 62.25 40.49 -29.40
CA GLN A 694 63.45 40.75 -28.59
C GLN A 694 64.66 39.88 -28.99
N ASN A 695 64.56 39.08 -30.06
CA ASN A 695 65.54 38.07 -30.50
C ASN A 695 66.00 37.10 -29.38
N LYS A 696 65.12 36.83 -28.40
CA LYS A 696 65.39 35.92 -27.27
C LYS A 696 65.13 34.45 -27.59
N LYS A 697 64.15 34.18 -28.46
CA LYS A 697 63.80 32.84 -28.96
C LYS A 697 63.52 32.91 -30.46
N GLU A 698 64.21 32.08 -31.23
CA GLU A 698 64.05 31.97 -32.68
C GLU A 698 63.90 30.49 -33.07
N ILE A 699 63.05 30.20 -34.06
CA ILE A 699 62.76 28.85 -34.54
C ILE A 699 62.77 28.83 -36.06
N TYR A 700 63.58 27.96 -36.65
CA TYR A 700 63.74 27.78 -38.09
C TYR A 700 63.50 26.33 -38.51
N LEU A 701 62.93 26.16 -39.70
CA LEU A 701 62.86 24.88 -40.40
C LEU A 701 64.15 24.69 -41.22
N LEU A 702 64.83 23.57 -40.99
CA LEU A 702 66.02 23.15 -41.69
C LEU A 702 65.74 21.95 -42.58
N LYS A 703 66.57 21.78 -43.61
CA LYS A 703 66.61 20.60 -44.49
C LYS A 703 68.05 20.11 -44.60
N ARG A 704 68.34 18.90 -44.12
CA ARG A 704 69.67 18.30 -44.14
C ARG A 704 70.15 18.06 -45.57
N ILE A 705 71.36 18.49 -45.89
CA ILE A 705 71.87 18.53 -47.27
C ILE A 705 72.13 17.13 -47.83
N THR A 706 72.41 16.14 -46.98
CA THR A 706 72.80 14.78 -47.41
C THR A 706 71.63 13.89 -47.83
N ASP A 707 70.42 14.11 -47.31
CA ASP A 707 69.28 13.21 -47.49
C ASP A 707 67.91 13.90 -47.42
N ASP A 708 67.89 15.24 -47.55
CA ASP A 708 66.69 16.07 -47.56
C ASP A 708 65.79 16.00 -46.31
N THR A 709 66.25 15.36 -45.22
CA THR A 709 65.46 15.24 -43.99
C THR A 709 65.27 16.58 -43.29
N LYS A 710 64.03 16.85 -42.85
CA LYS A 710 63.68 18.09 -42.17
C LYS A 710 64.06 18.06 -40.69
N ALA A 711 64.50 19.20 -40.16
CA ALA A 711 64.82 19.39 -38.76
C ALA A 711 64.35 20.77 -38.26
N ILE A 712 64.18 20.93 -36.95
CA ILE A 712 63.89 22.21 -36.31
C ILE A 712 65.15 22.71 -35.60
N LEU A 713 65.58 23.92 -35.94
CA LEU A 713 66.51 24.69 -35.13
C LEU A 713 65.73 25.59 -34.18
N LYS A 714 66.02 25.52 -32.88
CA LYS A 714 65.65 26.54 -31.90
C LYS A 714 66.92 27.22 -31.41
N ILE A 715 66.91 28.55 -31.41
CA ILE A 715 67.99 29.43 -30.93
C ILE A 715 67.44 30.19 -29.74
N THR A 716 68.20 30.28 -28.65
CA THR A 716 67.86 31.12 -27.50
C THR A 716 69.02 32.01 -27.11
N LYS A 717 68.72 33.25 -26.71
CA LYS A 717 69.70 34.23 -26.22
C LYS A 717 69.22 34.85 -24.91
N ASP A 718 70.05 34.80 -23.87
CA ASP A 718 69.78 35.41 -22.55
C ASP A 718 68.37 35.07 -22.00
N TYR A 719 67.91 33.83 -22.24
CA TYR A 719 66.54 33.40 -21.97
C TYR A 719 66.49 32.17 -21.03
N PRO A 720 66.88 32.34 -19.75
CA PRO A 720 66.98 31.25 -18.76
C PRO A 720 65.62 30.64 -18.36
N GLU A 721 64.52 31.18 -18.88
CA GLU A 721 63.17 30.64 -18.70
C GLU A 721 62.86 29.48 -19.65
N GLU A 722 63.49 29.46 -20.84
CA GLU A 722 63.42 28.35 -21.80
C GLU A 722 64.76 28.11 -22.49
N ASP A 723 65.81 27.80 -21.74
CA ASP A 723 67.14 27.65 -22.32
C ASP A 723 67.24 26.44 -23.27
N ALA A 724 67.68 26.67 -24.51
CA ALA A 724 67.79 25.61 -25.53
C ALA A 724 68.85 24.54 -25.21
N TRP A 725 69.85 24.85 -24.38
CA TRP A 725 70.85 23.87 -23.94
C TRP A 725 70.32 23.00 -22.81
N GLU A 726 69.61 23.57 -21.82
CA GLU A 726 68.88 22.77 -20.82
C GLU A 726 67.83 21.86 -21.47
N GLU A 727 67.09 22.37 -22.47
CA GLU A 727 66.14 21.55 -23.24
C GLU A 727 66.84 20.42 -24.02
N ALA A 728 68.00 20.70 -24.63
CA ALA A 728 68.79 19.67 -25.33
C ALA A 728 69.29 18.60 -24.37
N GLU A 729 69.81 19.00 -23.21
CA GLU A 729 70.31 18.08 -22.17
C GLU A 729 69.20 17.28 -21.49
N LEU A 730 67.96 17.78 -21.48
CA LEU A 730 66.79 17.01 -21.07
C LEU A 730 66.39 16.01 -22.17
N LEU A 731 66.19 16.46 -23.40
CA LEU A 731 65.73 15.63 -24.51
C LEU A 731 66.70 14.50 -24.88
N LYS A 732 68.02 14.71 -24.77
CA LYS A 732 69.04 13.65 -24.95
C LYS A 732 68.89 12.47 -23.98
N LYS A 733 68.27 12.69 -22.81
CA LYS A 733 68.04 11.66 -21.77
C LYS A 733 66.70 10.94 -21.96
N LEU A 734 65.86 11.42 -22.88
CA LEU A 734 64.53 10.88 -23.15
C LEU A 734 64.54 10.04 -24.43
N ASN A 735 63.95 8.86 -24.38
CA ASN A 735 63.85 7.92 -25.50
C ASN A 735 62.42 7.38 -25.59
N HIS A 736 61.55 8.11 -26.29
CA HIS A 736 60.16 7.73 -26.51
C HIS A 736 59.72 8.17 -27.92
N PRO A 737 59.02 7.34 -28.72
CA PRO A 737 58.69 7.65 -30.11
C PRO A 737 57.75 8.85 -30.30
N GLY A 738 57.03 9.26 -29.25
CA GLY A 738 56.20 10.47 -29.23
C GLY A 738 56.94 11.74 -28.78
N ILE A 739 58.28 11.71 -28.64
CA ILE A 739 59.12 12.84 -28.24
C ILE A 739 60.19 13.07 -29.33
N PRO A 740 60.41 14.31 -29.83
CA PRO A 740 61.43 14.59 -30.85
C PRO A 740 62.85 14.28 -30.38
N LYS A 741 63.65 13.65 -31.24
CA LYS A 741 65.07 13.42 -30.98
C LYS A 741 65.89 14.70 -31.16
N VAL A 742 66.95 14.86 -30.38
CA VAL A 742 68.00 15.87 -30.61
C VAL A 742 69.01 15.32 -31.61
N TYR A 743 69.29 16.05 -32.69
CA TYR A 743 70.34 15.73 -33.64
C TYR A 743 71.67 16.39 -33.25
N ARG A 744 71.63 17.67 -32.87
CA ARG A 744 72.80 18.48 -32.47
C ARG A 744 72.41 19.52 -31.41
N SER A 745 73.39 19.98 -30.64
CA SER A 745 73.26 21.13 -29.75
C SER A 745 74.57 21.90 -29.74
N TYR A 746 74.52 23.23 -29.82
CA TYR A 746 75.70 24.09 -29.85
C TYR A 746 75.59 25.25 -28.85
N GLU A 747 76.74 25.74 -28.42
CA GLU A 747 76.89 26.89 -27.55
C GLU A 747 77.91 27.84 -28.22
N LEU A 748 77.50 29.07 -28.53
CA LEU A 748 78.35 30.05 -29.21
C LEU A 748 78.06 31.46 -28.67
N GLY A 749 78.91 31.91 -27.76
CA GLY A 749 78.72 33.16 -27.02
C GLY A 749 77.49 33.11 -26.11
N GLU A 750 76.65 34.14 -26.17
CA GLU A 750 75.39 34.26 -25.41
C GLU A 750 74.22 33.47 -26.03
N ARG A 751 74.43 32.82 -27.19
CA ARG A 751 73.40 32.03 -27.88
C ARG A 751 73.56 30.54 -27.60
N ARG A 752 72.44 29.84 -27.45
CA ARG A 752 72.32 28.38 -27.39
C ARG A 752 71.47 27.90 -28.56
N TYR A 753 71.86 26.77 -29.13
CA TYR A 753 71.27 26.20 -30.34
C TYR A 753 70.91 24.74 -30.10
N ILE A 754 69.69 24.34 -30.48
CA ILE A 754 69.26 22.94 -30.49
C ILE A 754 68.68 22.60 -31.87
N VAL A 755 69.25 21.59 -32.52
CA VAL A 755 68.70 20.97 -33.73
C VAL A 755 67.98 19.69 -33.32
N ARG A 756 66.68 19.63 -33.59
CA ARG A 756 65.82 18.49 -33.25
C ARG A 756 65.02 17.99 -34.46
N GLU A 757 64.53 16.77 -34.35
CA GLU A 757 63.64 16.12 -35.32
C GLU A 757 62.41 16.99 -35.63
N TYR A 758 62.13 17.20 -36.92
CA TYR A 758 60.87 17.82 -37.37
C TYR A 758 59.77 16.76 -37.44
N ILE A 759 58.73 16.91 -36.62
CA ILE A 759 57.55 16.04 -36.70
C ILE A 759 56.62 16.58 -37.81
N GLU A 760 56.54 15.85 -38.91
CA GLU A 760 55.65 16.22 -40.01
C GLU A 760 54.19 15.86 -39.69
N GLY A 761 53.36 16.88 -39.46
CA GLY A 761 51.96 16.73 -39.07
C GLY A 761 51.26 18.07 -38.92
N ARG A 762 50.09 18.07 -38.26
CA ARG A 762 49.35 19.30 -37.88
C ARG A 762 49.24 19.39 -36.37
N THR A 763 49.25 20.61 -35.81
CA THR A 763 48.99 20.76 -34.38
C THR A 763 47.53 20.43 -34.07
N LEU A 764 47.27 19.95 -32.85
CA LEU A 764 45.92 19.69 -32.36
C LEU A 764 45.09 20.99 -32.30
N TYR A 765 45.74 22.14 -32.12
CA TYR A 765 45.12 23.46 -32.26
C TYR A 765 44.55 23.67 -33.67
N ASP A 766 45.38 23.48 -34.70
CA ASP A 766 44.98 23.68 -36.10
C ASP A 766 43.89 22.69 -36.53
N ILE A 767 43.96 21.45 -36.04
CA ILE A 767 42.94 20.44 -36.30
C ILE A 767 41.59 20.90 -35.74
N VAL A 768 41.52 21.32 -34.47
CA VAL A 768 40.26 21.82 -33.87
C VAL A 768 39.75 23.08 -34.58
N LYS A 769 40.64 24.02 -34.94
CA LYS A 769 40.24 25.30 -35.56
C LYS A 769 39.84 25.17 -37.03
N THR A 770 40.42 24.24 -37.80
CA THR A 770 40.10 24.06 -39.22
C THR A 770 39.06 22.97 -39.47
N ASN A 771 39.13 21.85 -38.74
CA ASN A 771 38.28 20.68 -38.99
C ASN A 771 37.07 20.62 -38.04
N GLY A 772 37.02 21.47 -37.01
CA GLY A 772 35.96 21.49 -35.99
C GLY A 772 36.28 20.63 -34.76
N LEU A 773 35.28 20.52 -33.88
CA LEU A 773 35.39 19.82 -32.60
C LEU A 773 35.61 18.32 -32.80
N LEU A 774 36.46 17.69 -31.98
CA LEU A 774 36.71 16.26 -32.07
C LEU A 774 35.58 15.46 -31.40
N SER A 775 35.30 14.25 -31.90
CA SER A 775 34.36 13.37 -31.21
C SER A 775 34.95 12.88 -29.87
N PRO A 776 34.11 12.51 -28.89
CA PRO A 776 34.61 11.97 -27.61
C PRO A 776 35.53 10.76 -27.76
N ASN A 777 35.34 9.94 -28.80
CA ASN A 777 36.20 8.78 -29.06
C ASN A 777 37.56 9.21 -29.59
N ASP A 778 37.61 10.17 -30.52
CA ASP A 778 38.87 10.72 -31.04
C ASP A 778 39.65 11.41 -29.91
N ILE A 779 38.95 12.14 -29.05
CA ILE A 779 39.50 12.73 -27.82
C ILE A 779 40.09 11.65 -26.92
N PHE A 780 39.37 10.55 -26.65
CA PHE A 780 39.92 9.44 -25.86
C PHE A 780 41.13 8.77 -26.54
N HIS A 781 41.15 8.65 -27.88
CA HIS A 781 42.31 8.12 -28.61
C HIS A 781 43.54 9.02 -28.50
N VAL A 782 43.39 10.33 -28.70
CA VAL A 782 44.46 11.33 -28.53
C VAL A 782 44.97 11.32 -27.08
N VAL A 783 44.06 11.32 -26.10
CA VAL A 783 44.40 11.33 -24.67
C VAL A 783 45.11 10.04 -24.26
N LEU A 784 44.70 8.86 -24.74
CA LEU A 784 45.42 7.61 -24.46
C LEU A 784 46.88 7.68 -24.93
N LYS A 785 47.15 8.29 -26.08
CA LYS A 785 48.52 8.49 -26.58
C LYS A 785 49.30 9.55 -25.80
N LEU A 786 48.65 10.64 -25.39
CA LEU A 786 49.27 11.61 -24.49
C LEU A 786 49.60 11.01 -23.12
N THR A 787 48.74 10.17 -22.54
CA THR A 787 49.05 9.47 -21.27
C THR A 787 50.20 8.48 -21.41
N GLU A 788 50.48 7.92 -22.60
CA GLU A 788 51.67 7.09 -22.82
C GLU A 788 52.96 7.91 -22.72
N ILE A 789 52.97 9.12 -23.32
CA ILE A 789 54.10 10.06 -23.25
C ILE A 789 54.28 10.62 -21.83
N LEU A 790 53.21 11.16 -21.23
CA LEU A 790 53.29 11.77 -19.89
C LEU A 790 53.71 10.75 -18.84
N ARG A 791 53.20 9.51 -18.92
CA ARG A 791 53.64 8.43 -18.02
C ARG A 791 55.14 8.17 -18.12
N TYR A 792 55.68 8.15 -19.34
CA TYR A 792 57.11 7.97 -19.55
C TYR A 792 57.93 9.11 -18.90
N LEU A 793 57.45 10.36 -18.95
CA LEU A 793 58.09 11.50 -18.30
C LEU A 793 57.99 11.45 -16.77
N HIS A 794 56.80 11.15 -16.23
CA HIS A 794 56.54 11.09 -14.79
C HIS A 794 57.23 9.90 -14.10
N GLN A 795 57.57 8.84 -14.84
CA GLN A 795 58.31 7.67 -14.34
C GLN A 795 59.85 7.81 -14.43
N GLN A 796 60.39 8.94 -14.91
CA GLN A 796 61.82 9.20 -14.81
C GLN A 796 62.26 9.37 -13.35
N THR A 797 63.54 9.13 -13.06
CA THR A 797 64.12 9.32 -11.72
C THR A 797 65.26 10.36 -11.79
N PRO A 798 65.04 11.62 -11.36
CA PRO A 798 63.79 12.17 -10.82
C PRO A 798 62.73 12.44 -11.90
N PRO A 799 61.44 12.57 -11.53
CA PRO A 799 60.34 12.77 -12.49
C PRO A 799 60.51 14.03 -13.34
N VAL A 800 60.17 13.94 -14.64
CA VAL A 800 60.16 15.08 -15.56
C VAL A 800 58.73 15.61 -15.70
N ILE A 801 58.50 16.87 -15.36
CA ILE A 801 57.20 17.54 -15.48
C ILE A 801 57.24 18.50 -16.68
N HIS A 802 56.28 18.42 -17.60
CA HIS A 802 56.32 19.16 -18.87
C HIS A 802 55.94 20.64 -18.72
N ARG A 803 54.96 20.97 -17.86
CA ARG A 803 54.51 22.32 -17.49
C ARG A 803 53.88 23.19 -18.61
N ASP A 804 53.98 22.78 -19.89
CA ASP A 804 53.37 23.45 -21.05
C ASP A 804 52.57 22.51 -21.97
N ILE A 805 51.67 21.70 -21.39
CA ILE A 805 50.76 20.83 -22.19
C ILE A 805 49.62 21.67 -22.76
N LYS A 806 49.69 21.97 -24.06
CA LYS A 806 48.68 22.75 -24.80
C LYS A 806 48.51 22.25 -26.25
N PRO A 807 47.39 22.56 -26.94
CA PRO A 807 47.07 21.99 -28.25
C PRO A 807 48.06 22.37 -29.37
N GLN A 808 48.80 23.48 -29.23
CA GLN A 808 49.86 23.88 -30.16
C GLN A 808 51.11 22.99 -30.03
N ASN A 809 51.36 22.45 -28.84
CA ASN A 809 52.53 21.61 -28.53
C ASN A 809 52.26 20.11 -28.80
N ILE A 810 51.08 19.77 -29.33
CA ILE A 810 50.67 18.39 -29.61
C ILE A 810 50.48 18.26 -31.12
N ILE A 811 51.36 17.51 -31.79
CA ILE A 811 51.29 17.25 -33.23
C ILE A 811 50.66 15.88 -33.48
N VAL A 812 49.68 15.84 -34.38
CA VAL A 812 49.20 14.61 -35.01
C VAL A 812 50.01 14.41 -36.29
N GLY A 813 50.89 13.41 -36.28
CA GLY A 813 51.73 13.06 -37.42
C GLY A 813 50.92 12.48 -38.58
N LYS A 814 51.49 12.49 -39.80
CA LYS A 814 50.85 11.89 -40.99
C LYS A 814 50.51 10.40 -40.84
N ASP A 815 51.19 9.69 -39.94
CA ASP A 815 50.97 8.28 -39.61
C ASP A 815 49.93 8.05 -38.49
N GLY A 816 49.24 9.13 -38.05
CA GLY A 816 48.26 9.10 -36.97
C GLY A 816 48.86 8.99 -35.57
N LYS A 817 50.18 9.07 -35.40
CA LYS A 817 50.80 9.11 -34.07
C LYS A 817 50.69 10.50 -33.46
N ILE A 818 50.64 10.53 -32.12
CA ILE A 818 50.67 11.77 -31.34
C ILE A 818 52.10 12.02 -30.87
N HIS A 819 52.59 13.23 -31.09
CA HIS A 819 53.88 13.70 -30.64
C HIS A 819 53.71 14.93 -29.75
N LEU A 820 54.46 14.98 -28.65
CA LEU A 820 54.52 16.13 -27.75
C LEU A 820 55.82 16.89 -28.03
N ILE A 821 55.73 18.20 -28.26
CA ILE A 821 56.84 19.05 -28.70
C ILE A 821 57.01 20.29 -27.79
N ASP A 822 58.19 20.90 -27.84
CA ASP A 822 58.65 22.04 -27.02
C ASP A 822 58.69 21.76 -25.50
N PHE A 823 59.86 21.31 -25.04
CA PHE A 823 60.17 20.98 -23.64
C PHE A 823 60.87 22.16 -22.92
N GLY A 824 60.82 23.37 -23.49
CA GLY A 824 61.59 24.54 -23.03
C GLY A 824 61.42 24.89 -21.53
N ILE A 825 60.22 24.74 -20.97
CA ILE A 825 59.98 24.99 -19.52
C ILE A 825 59.88 23.71 -18.67
N ALA A 826 60.15 22.54 -19.25
CA ALA A 826 60.05 21.26 -18.57
C ALA A 826 61.13 21.15 -17.49
N ARG A 827 60.79 20.55 -16.35
CA ARG A 827 61.69 20.46 -15.19
C ARG A 827 61.77 19.07 -14.59
N VAL A 828 62.97 18.73 -14.14
CA VAL A 828 63.22 17.59 -13.26
C VAL A 828 62.79 17.99 -11.84
N HIS A 829 61.81 17.28 -11.30
CA HIS A 829 61.28 17.52 -9.94
C HIS A 829 62.39 17.30 -8.89
N LYS A 830 62.47 18.18 -7.89
CA LYS A 830 63.48 18.15 -6.83
C LYS A 830 62.79 18.10 -5.48
N GLU A 831 62.98 17.00 -4.75
CA GLU A 831 62.43 16.83 -3.40
C GLU A 831 62.96 17.93 -2.45
N GLY A 832 62.06 18.50 -1.63
CA GLY A 832 62.44 19.43 -0.55
C GLY A 832 62.48 20.92 -0.90
N ARG A 833 61.90 21.38 -2.02
CA ARG A 833 61.71 22.82 -2.32
C ARG A 833 60.23 23.22 -2.22
N THR A 834 59.93 24.35 -1.58
CA THR A 834 58.55 24.83 -1.40
C THR A 834 57.99 25.63 -2.57
N GLN A 835 58.85 26.19 -3.44
CA GLN A 835 58.44 27.00 -4.61
C GLN A 835 59.42 26.84 -5.79
N ASP A 836 58.93 27.08 -7.00
CA ASP A 836 59.70 27.06 -8.25
C ASP A 836 60.47 28.38 -8.49
N THR A 837 61.70 28.31 -9.01
CA THR A 837 62.60 29.47 -9.16
C THR A 837 62.31 30.40 -10.35
N SER A 838 61.28 30.15 -11.17
CA SER A 838 60.77 31.11 -12.16
C SER A 838 59.34 30.78 -12.58
N VAL A 839 58.56 31.82 -12.89
CA VAL A 839 57.13 31.76 -13.23
C VAL A 839 56.95 32.05 -14.71
N VAL A 840 56.83 30.99 -15.51
CA VAL A 840 56.50 31.06 -16.94
C VAL A 840 55.08 30.50 -17.12
N LEU A 841 54.19 31.27 -17.74
CA LEU A 841 52.75 31.02 -17.71
C LEU A 841 52.08 31.09 -19.09
N THR A 842 51.47 30.00 -19.52
CA THR A 842 50.45 30.00 -20.56
C THR A 842 49.07 30.17 -19.89
N LEU A 843 48.58 31.41 -19.77
CA LEU A 843 47.43 31.81 -18.94
C LEU A 843 46.20 30.87 -19.01
N ASP A 844 45.79 30.46 -20.22
CA ASP A 844 44.57 29.66 -20.42
C ASP A 844 44.69 28.20 -19.93
N TYR A 845 45.90 27.62 -20.00
CA TYR A 845 46.15 26.19 -19.77
C TYR A 845 46.81 25.92 -18.42
N ALA A 846 47.54 26.89 -17.86
CA ALA A 846 48.28 26.73 -16.63
C ALA A 846 47.36 26.49 -15.41
N PRO A 847 47.68 25.51 -14.54
CA PRO A 847 47.02 25.28 -13.26
C PRO A 847 47.44 26.30 -12.20
N PRO A 848 46.67 26.44 -11.10
CA PRO A 848 46.96 27.39 -10.02
C PRO A 848 48.38 27.32 -9.44
N GLU A 849 48.95 26.13 -9.25
CA GLU A 849 50.29 26.00 -8.64
C GLU A 849 51.40 26.68 -9.45
N GLN A 850 51.29 26.75 -10.79
CA GLN A 850 52.28 27.47 -11.63
C GLN A 850 52.30 28.98 -11.38
N TYR A 851 51.27 29.55 -10.73
CA TYR A 851 51.22 30.96 -10.32
C TYR A 851 51.94 31.21 -8.97
N GLY A 852 52.67 30.23 -8.43
CA GLY A 852 53.51 30.37 -7.23
C GLY A 852 52.87 29.87 -5.93
N PHE A 853 51.74 29.17 -6.01
CA PHE A 853 51.01 28.67 -4.83
C PHE A 853 51.57 27.36 -4.25
N ASP A 854 52.23 26.51 -5.06
CA ASP A 854 52.82 25.23 -4.63
C ASP A 854 53.93 24.79 -5.61
N GLN A 855 54.69 23.73 -5.30
CA GLN A 855 55.69 23.16 -6.21
C GLN A 855 55.02 22.39 -7.36
N THR A 856 55.53 22.54 -8.60
CA THR A 856 55.00 21.78 -9.74
C THR A 856 55.30 20.27 -9.64
N SER A 857 54.31 19.46 -10.05
CA SER A 857 54.32 17.99 -9.93
C SER A 857 53.59 17.34 -11.12
N ALA A 858 53.46 16.00 -11.14
CA ALA A 858 52.71 15.29 -12.18
C ALA A 858 51.24 15.77 -12.32
N LEU A 859 50.65 16.29 -11.23
CA LEU A 859 49.29 16.85 -11.19
C LEU A 859 49.14 18.15 -12.02
N THR A 860 50.26 18.82 -12.31
CA THR A 860 50.33 20.03 -13.14
C THR A 860 50.10 19.70 -14.62
N ASP A 861 50.71 18.63 -15.12
CA ASP A 861 50.48 18.14 -16.49
C ASP A 861 49.08 17.53 -16.65
N ILE A 862 48.56 16.86 -15.61
CA ILE A 862 47.19 16.30 -15.59
C ILE A 862 46.13 17.39 -15.75
N TYR A 863 46.27 18.51 -15.03
CA TYR A 863 45.37 19.65 -15.17
C TYR A 863 45.39 20.22 -16.59
N SER A 864 46.60 20.44 -17.12
CA SER A 864 46.82 21.00 -18.44
C SER A 864 46.25 20.10 -19.54
N LEU A 865 46.41 18.77 -19.42
CA LEU A 865 45.73 17.77 -20.25
C LEU A 865 44.19 17.84 -20.14
N GLY A 866 43.65 18.14 -18.96
CA GLY A 866 42.24 18.41 -18.74
C GLY A 866 41.72 19.60 -19.56
N ILE A 867 42.48 20.70 -19.61
CA ILE A 867 42.14 21.87 -20.44
C ILE A 867 42.31 21.56 -21.94
N VAL A 868 43.27 20.72 -22.34
CA VAL A 868 43.39 20.24 -23.73
C VAL A 868 42.18 19.39 -24.13
N MET A 869 41.67 18.52 -23.24
CA MET A 869 40.44 17.75 -23.46
C MET A 869 39.21 18.65 -23.60
N LEU A 870 39.09 19.69 -22.75
CA LEU A 870 38.07 20.72 -22.88
C LEU A 870 38.14 21.43 -24.24
N PHE A 871 39.33 21.90 -24.63
CA PHE A 871 39.55 22.58 -25.90
C PHE A 871 39.19 21.72 -27.12
N MET A 872 39.54 20.43 -27.13
CA MET A 872 39.13 19.52 -28.22
C MET A 872 37.61 19.34 -28.28
N ALA A 873 36.92 19.36 -27.14
CA ALA A 873 35.48 19.15 -27.03
C ALA A 873 34.64 20.41 -27.32
N THR A 874 35.19 21.61 -27.13
CA THR A 874 34.42 22.87 -27.20
C THR A 874 35.04 23.98 -28.06
N GLY A 875 36.31 23.85 -28.45
CA GLY A 875 37.06 24.87 -29.20
C GLY A 875 37.53 26.06 -28.36
N HIS A 876 37.27 26.04 -27.05
CA HIS A 876 37.52 27.09 -26.07
C HIS A 876 38.13 26.51 -24.78
N THR A 877 38.69 27.37 -23.93
CA THR A 877 39.31 27.00 -22.62
C THR A 877 38.46 27.40 -21.41
N THR A 878 37.24 27.90 -21.65
CA THR A 878 36.34 28.45 -20.64
C THR A 878 35.81 27.37 -19.68
N ARG A 879 36.14 27.51 -18.38
CA ARG A 879 35.93 26.48 -17.35
C ARG A 879 34.53 26.49 -16.71
N THR A 880 33.66 27.43 -17.06
CA THR A 880 32.28 27.56 -16.54
C THR A 880 31.28 26.80 -17.41
N GLU A 881 30.27 26.18 -16.80
CA GLU A 881 29.16 25.50 -17.51
C GLU A 881 29.58 24.31 -18.39
N LEU A 882 30.58 23.53 -17.95
CA LEU A 882 31.12 22.36 -18.68
C LEU A 882 30.03 21.36 -19.12
N GLU A 883 29.05 21.08 -18.25
CA GLU A 883 27.92 20.19 -18.56
C GLU A 883 27.00 20.71 -19.69
N ALA A 884 26.96 22.03 -19.91
CA ALA A 884 26.21 22.64 -21.01
C ALA A 884 27.00 22.59 -22.33
N GLN A 885 28.33 22.62 -22.25
CA GLN A 885 29.23 22.61 -23.41
C GLN A 885 29.56 21.18 -23.90
N ILE A 886 29.67 20.20 -23.01
CA ILE A 886 30.19 18.85 -23.33
C ILE A 886 29.08 17.80 -23.26
N ILE A 887 28.65 17.35 -24.44
CA ILE A 887 27.55 16.40 -24.64
C ILE A 887 27.80 15.02 -23.97
N ASN A 888 29.06 14.60 -23.86
CA ASN A 888 29.43 13.26 -23.40
C ASN A 888 29.73 13.24 -21.89
N ASN A 889 28.84 12.64 -21.11
CA ASN A 889 28.91 12.53 -19.64
C ASN A 889 30.15 11.78 -19.10
N ARG A 890 30.87 11.01 -19.93
CA ARG A 890 32.12 10.33 -19.54
C ARG A 890 33.32 11.26 -19.74
N LEU A 891 33.34 11.99 -20.85
CA LEU A 891 34.37 12.99 -21.12
C LEU A 891 34.26 14.19 -20.18
N CYS A 892 33.05 14.70 -19.93
CA CYS A 892 32.83 15.82 -19.00
C CYS A 892 33.37 15.52 -17.59
N ARG A 893 32.99 14.37 -17.01
CA ARG A 893 33.49 13.92 -15.71
C ARG A 893 34.98 13.65 -15.68
N LEU A 894 35.59 13.22 -16.79
CA LEU A 894 37.04 13.06 -16.87
C LEU A 894 37.74 14.43 -16.83
N ILE A 895 37.24 15.40 -17.60
CA ILE A 895 37.73 16.78 -17.65
C ILE A 895 37.63 17.43 -16.27
N GLU A 896 36.45 17.41 -15.64
CA GLU A 896 36.20 17.98 -14.31
C GLU A 896 37.19 17.45 -13.25
N ARG A 897 37.44 16.13 -13.25
CA ARG A 897 38.40 15.51 -12.33
C ARG A 897 39.86 15.80 -12.69
N CYS A 898 40.19 16.15 -13.93
CA CYS A 898 41.53 16.63 -14.27
C CYS A 898 41.72 18.10 -13.86
N ILE A 899 40.71 18.96 -14.08
CA ILE A 899 40.80 20.42 -13.91
C ILE A 899 40.32 20.93 -12.54
N ALA A 900 40.16 20.03 -11.56
CA ALA A 900 39.83 20.42 -10.18
C ALA A 900 40.89 21.39 -9.62
N PHE A 901 40.43 22.45 -8.94
CA PHE A 901 41.32 23.53 -8.47
C PHE A 901 42.38 23.00 -7.49
N ASP A 902 41.94 22.31 -6.43
CA ASP A 902 42.78 21.64 -5.45
C ASP A 902 43.47 20.40 -6.06
N PRO A 903 44.82 20.31 -6.06
CA PRO A 903 45.56 19.15 -6.53
C PRO A 903 45.16 17.82 -5.89
N LYS A 904 44.75 17.80 -4.60
CA LYS A 904 44.31 16.57 -3.92
C LYS A 904 42.97 16.05 -4.43
N SER A 905 42.17 16.93 -5.03
CA SER A 905 40.88 16.61 -5.64
C SER A 905 40.99 16.23 -7.13
N ARG A 906 42.17 16.36 -7.75
CA ARG A 906 42.43 15.94 -9.14
C ARG A 906 42.55 14.42 -9.26
N ILE A 907 42.52 13.90 -10.49
CA ILE A 907 43.04 12.57 -10.79
C ILE A 907 44.53 12.51 -10.41
N GLN A 908 44.92 11.48 -9.66
CA GLN A 908 46.22 11.44 -8.99
C GLN A 908 47.37 10.90 -9.86
N SER A 909 47.06 10.24 -10.98
CA SER A 909 48.07 9.78 -11.94
C SER A 909 47.52 9.67 -13.37
N VAL A 910 48.42 9.69 -14.36
CA VAL A 910 48.06 9.48 -15.77
C VAL A 910 47.63 8.03 -16.04
N GLU A 911 48.06 7.07 -15.22
CA GLU A 911 47.54 5.70 -15.20
C GLU A 911 46.05 5.66 -14.85
N GLU A 912 45.58 6.47 -13.88
CA GLU A 912 44.16 6.52 -13.53
C GLU A 912 43.31 7.09 -14.69
N ILE A 913 43.82 8.09 -15.43
CA ILE A 913 43.21 8.58 -16.68
C ILE A 913 43.11 7.43 -17.71
N ARG A 914 44.22 6.71 -17.90
CA ARG A 914 44.29 5.56 -18.83
C ARG A 914 43.31 4.46 -18.43
N GLU A 915 43.22 4.10 -17.15
CA GLU A 915 42.26 3.12 -16.65
C GLU A 915 40.80 3.59 -16.83
N TYR A 916 40.51 4.86 -16.55
CA TYR A 916 39.19 5.45 -16.74
C TYR A 916 38.71 5.33 -18.21
N ILE A 917 39.65 5.48 -19.16
CA ILE A 917 39.37 5.29 -20.59
C ILE A 917 39.33 3.78 -20.97
N LEU A 918 40.18 2.93 -20.40
CA LEU A 918 40.27 1.50 -20.75
C LEU A 918 39.27 0.57 -20.03
N ARG A 919 38.56 1.02 -18.98
CA ARG A 919 37.61 0.20 -18.18
C ARG A 919 36.52 -0.51 -19.00
N GLU A 920 36.23 -0.04 -20.20
CA GLU A 920 35.29 -0.65 -21.13
C GLU A 920 35.77 -2.00 -21.70
N ASN A 921 37.09 -2.19 -21.84
CA ASN A 921 37.68 -3.45 -22.34
C ASN A 921 37.68 -4.59 -21.31
N TYR A 922 37.58 -4.29 -20.01
CA TYR A 922 37.47 -5.33 -18.97
C TYR A 922 36.06 -5.96 -18.90
N ALA A 923 35.04 -5.35 -19.51
CA ALA A 923 33.67 -5.85 -19.51
C ALA A 923 33.50 -7.20 -20.24
N ARG A 924 34.41 -7.57 -21.16
CA ARG A 924 34.32 -8.81 -21.95
C ARG A 924 34.52 -10.11 -21.15
N LYS A 925 35.07 -10.07 -19.92
CA LYS A 925 35.09 -11.26 -19.04
C LYS A 925 33.76 -11.54 -18.31
N LYS A 926 32.81 -10.60 -18.30
CA LYS A 926 31.51 -10.76 -17.61
C LYS A 926 30.49 -11.61 -18.39
N TYR A 927 30.75 -11.89 -19.67
CA TYR A 927 29.81 -12.62 -20.54
C TYR A 927 29.63 -14.11 -20.21
N ARG A 928 30.63 -14.81 -19.64
CA ARG A 928 30.45 -16.22 -19.23
C ARG A 928 29.51 -16.38 -18.04
N GLY A 929 29.53 -15.45 -17.08
CA GLY A 929 28.59 -15.44 -15.96
C GLY A 929 27.16 -15.09 -16.41
N VAL A 930 27.01 -14.15 -17.34
CA VAL A 930 25.69 -13.77 -17.87
C VAL A 930 25.10 -14.87 -18.77
N VAL A 931 25.89 -15.59 -19.57
CA VAL A 931 25.39 -16.74 -20.35
C VAL A 931 25.05 -17.92 -19.44
N ALA A 932 25.81 -18.18 -18.36
CA ALA A 932 25.44 -19.21 -17.38
C ALA A 932 24.16 -18.82 -16.60
N ALA A 933 24.05 -17.58 -16.15
CA ALA A 933 22.85 -17.08 -15.47
C ALA A 933 21.64 -17.02 -16.42
N ALA A 934 21.82 -16.62 -17.68
CA ALA A 934 20.77 -16.66 -18.69
C ALA A 934 20.39 -18.10 -19.05
N ALA A 935 21.33 -19.04 -19.13
CA ALA A 935 21.04 -20.46 -19.32
C ALA A 935 20.29 -21.04 -18.13
N VAL A 936 20.63 -20.69 -16.89
CA VAL A 936 19.87 -21.07 -15.69
C VAL A 936 18.49 -20.40 -15.69
N VAL A 937 18.36 -19.13 -16.07
CA VAL A 937 17.06 -18.44 -16.16
C VAL A 937 16.21 -19.01 -17.31
N PHE A 938 16.78 -19.38 -18.45
CA PHE A 938 16.06 -20.08 -19.53
C PHE A 938 15.76 -21.54 -19.20
N LEU A 939 16.59 -22.22 -18.42
CA LEU A 939 16.33 -23.58 -17.92
C LEU A 939 15.26 -23.55 -16.83
N CYS A 940 15.28 -22.58 -15.92
CA CYS A 940 14.25 -22.37 -14.91
C CYS A 940 12.95 -21.85 -15.53
N ALA A 941 12.98 -20.94 -16.51
CA ALA A 941 11.80 -20.52 -17.25
C ALA A 941 11.27 -21.64 -18.15
N GLY A 942 12.15 -22.48 -18.72
CA GLY A 942 11.79 -23.67 -19.48
C GLY A 942 11.18 -24.77 -18.60
N LEU A 943 11.78 -25.07 -17.44
CA LEU A 943 11.24 -25.98 -16.43
C LEU A 943 9.97 -25.42 -15.79
N SER A 944 9.86 -24.11 -15.57
CA SER A 944 8.61 -23.48 -15.13
C SER A 944 7.54 -23.52 -16.23
N ALA A 945 7.88 -23.29 -17.50
CA ALA A 945 6.93 -23.41 -18.61
C ALA A 945 6.54 -24.85 -18.91
N LEU A 946 7.40 -25.83 -18.60
CA LEU A 946 7.16 -27.25 -18.77
C LEU A 946 6.45 -27.85 -17.54
N ALA A 947 6.70 -27.35 -16.33
CA ALA A 947 5.93 -27.68 -15.12
C ALA A 947 4.57 -26.97 -15.10
N TYR A 948 4.47 -25.74 -15.60
CA TYR A 948 3.22 -25.05 -15.90
C TYR A 948 2.50 -25.68 -17.09
N GLY A 949 3.24 -26.19 -18.09
CA GLY A 949 2.68 -26.91 -19.24
C GLY A 949 2.10 -28.26 -18.84
N LEU A 950 2.87 -29.11 -18.15
CA LEU A 950 2.41 -30.38 -17.56
C LEU A 950 1.35 -30.14 -16.48
N GLY A 951 1.51 -29.09 -15.67
CA GLY A 951 0.55 -28.63 -14.66
C GLY A 951 -0.74 -28.08 -15.25
N MET A 952 -0.71 -27.46 -16.44
CA MET A 952 -1.90 -27.15 -17.25
C MET A 952 -2.45 -28.41 -17.91
N GLN A 953 -1.63 -29.38 -18.32
CA GLN A 953 -2.14 -30.57 -19.01
C GLN A 953 -2.83 -31.55 -18.05
N HIS A 954 -2.34 -31.66 -16.80
CA HIS A 954 -3.06 -32.26 -15.67
C HIS A 954 -4.19 -31.34 -15.18
N GLY A 955 -3.89 -30.06 -14.92
CA GLY A 955 -4.79 -29.09 -14.30
C GLY A 955 -5.99 -28.67 -15.14
N LYS A 956 -5.89 -28.56 -16.47
CA LYS A 956 -7.06 -28.30 -17.34
C LYS A 956 -8.06 -29.44 -17.33
N ARG A 957 -7.63 -30.68 -17.06
CA ARG A 957 -8.55 -31.83 -17.00
C ARG A 957 -9.25 -32.00 -15.66
N GLN A 958 -8.82 -31.33 -14.60
CA GLN A 958 -9.34 -31.57 -13.24
C GLN A 958 -9.58 -30.28 -12.43
N GLY A 959 -8.72 -29.27 -12.56
CA GLY A 959 -8.76 -28.00 -11.83
C GLY A 959 -9.69 -26.93 -12.43
N GLU A 960 -9.76 -26.78 -13.76
CA GLU A 960 -10.62 -25.76 -14.38
C GLU A 960 -12.11 -25.97 -14.10
N LYS A 961 -12.55 -27.23 -13.94
CA LYS A 961 -13.94 -27.53 -13.56
C LYS A 961 -14.15 -27.43 -12.04
N SER A 962 -13.25 -28.04 -11.26
CA SER A 962 -13.33 -28.04 -9.79
C SER A 962 -13.21 -26.63 -9.19
N GLY A 963 -12.19 -25.85 -9.56
CA GLY A 963 -11.94 -24.52 -8.99
C GLY A 963 -12.98 -23.47 -9.39
N TYR A 964 -13.55 -23.57 -10.59
CA TYR A 964 -14.58 -22.65 -11.07
C TYR A 964 -15.97 -22.96 -10.49
N GLU A 965 -16.35 -24.23 -10.38
CA GLU A 965 -17.62 -24.62 -9.74
C GLU A 965 -17.54 -24.42 -8.21
N ASN A 966 -16.42 -24.79 -7.56
CA ASN A 966 -16.23 -24.59 -6.13
C ASN A 966 -16.06 -23.11 -5.77
N GLY A 967 -15.15 -22.35 -6.38
CA GLY A 967 -14.94 -20.94 -6.00
C GLY A 967 -16.17 -20.05 -6.20
N HIS A 968 -17.00 -20.36 -7.21
CA HIS A 968 -18.21 -19.60 -7.51
C HIS A 968 -19.42 -20.03 -6.67
N GLY A 969 -19.50 -21.28 -6.25
CA GLY A 969 -20.52 -21.75 -5.31
C GLY A 969 -20.19 -21.35 -3.87
N ILE A 970 -18.97 -21.59 -3.45
CA ILE A 970 -18.58 -21.58 -2.04
C ILE A 970 -18.50 -20.15 -1.46
N GLY A 971 -18.21 -19.13 -2.27
CA GLY A 971 -18.15 -17.73 -1.80
C GLY A 971 -19.51 -17.02 -1.64
N TYR A 972 -20.61 -17.57 -2.18
CA TYR A 972 -21.92 -16.88 -2.23
C TYR A 972 -23.18 -17.77 -2.21
N THR A 973 -23.07 -19.08 -2.46
CA THR A 973 -24.19 -20.03 -2.38
C THR A 973 -24.08 -21.02 -1.21
N ASP A 974 -22.87 -21.36 -0.78
CA ASP A 974 -22.61 -22.03 0.50
C ASP A 974 -22.02 -21.05 1.53
N GLY A 975 -22.01 -21.43 2.81
CA GLY A 975 -21.62 -20.56 3.92
C GLY A 975 -20.12 -20.22 3.97
N TYR A 976 -19.80 -19.08 4.59
CA TYR A 976 -18.47 -18.47 4.73
C TYR A 976 -17.42 -19.29 5.54
N GLU A 977 -17.65 -20.58 5.79
CA GLU A 977 -16.92 -21.43 6.74
C GLU A 977 -15.76 -22.22 6.10
N THR A 978 -15.53 -22.01 4.82
CA THR A 978 -14.81 -22.93 3.91
C THR A 978 -13.55 -22.31 3.29
N VAL A 979 -13.22 -21.07 3.63
CA VAL A 979 -12.05 -20.32 3.12
C VAL A 979 -10.92 -20.35 4.18
N PRO A 980 -9.66 -20.65 3.82
CA PRO A 980 -8.57 -20.67 4.80
C PRO A 980 -8.28 -19.29 5.39
N VAL A 981 -8.25 -19.21 6.72
CA VAL A 981 -8.05 -17.99 7.51
C VAL A 981 -6.72 -18.06 8.27
N PHE A 982 -5.96 -16.96 8.32
CA PHE A 982 -4.86 -16.82 9.26
C PHE A 982 -5.41 -16.62 10.68
N GLN A 983 -5.48 -17.71 11.44
CA GLN A 983 -5.90 -17.69 12.84
C GLN A 983 -4.94 -16.85 13.70
N ILE A 984 -5.44 -16.28 14.80
CA ILE A 984 -4.57 -15.81 15.89
C ILE A 984 -3.85 -17.06 16.40
N GLY A 985 -2.52 -17.05 16.47
CA GLY A 985 -1.78 -18.13 17.15
C GLY A 985 -2.36 -18.29 18.56
N GLU A 986 -2.90 -19.48 18.83
CA GLU A 986 -4.05 -19.77 19.69
C GLU A 986 -4.23 -18.82 20.89
N GLY A 987 -4.88 -17.69 20.62
CA GLY A 987 -5.69 -16.97 21.60
C GLY A 987 -7.11 -17.45 21.42
N GLU A 988 -7.47 -18.53 22.11
CA GLU A 988 -8.71 -19.25 21.86
C GLU A 988 -9.94 -18.35 22.00
N VAL A 989 -10.62 -18.13 20.89
CA VAL A 989 -12.04 -17.76 20.88
C VAL A 989 -12.83 -19.04 20.63
N LEU A 990 -12.70 -19.94 21.60
CA LEU A 990 -13.72 -20.81 22.21
C LEU A 990 -14.83 -21.38 21.30
N MET A 991 -14.52 -21.64 20.03
CA MET A 991 -15.30 -22.48 19.09
C MET A 991 -15.14 -23.99 19.41
N GLY A 992 -14.82 -24.30 20.66
CA GLY A 992 -14.71 -25.63 21.25
C GLY A 992 -15.28 -25.71 22.67
N GLU A 993 -15.76 -24.61 23.28
CA GLU A 993 -16.41 -24.63 24.61
C GLU A 993 -17.90 -25.06 24.54
N GLY A 994 -18.26 -25.84 23.53
CA GLY A 994 -19.50 -26.61 23.52
C GLY A 994 -19.36 -27.87 24.38
N ASN A 995 -19.30 -27.70 25.71
CA ASN A 995 -19.36 -28.77 26.72
C ASN A 995 -18.67 -30.09 26.31
N LEU A 996 -17.35 -30.05 26.03
CA LEU A 996 -16.58 -31.28 26.12
C LEU A 996 -16.79 -31.85 27.54
N PRO A 997 -17.13 -33.14 27.69
CA PRO A 997 -17.65 -33.69 28.94
C PRO A 997 -16.66 -33.81 30.11
N GLY A 998 -15.58 -33.02 30.10
CA GLY A 998 -14.79 -32.66 31.28
C GLY A 998 -15.31 -31.44 32.06
N ASN A 999 -16.23 -30.66 31.50
CA ASN A 999 -16.78 -29.45 32.17
C ASN A 999 -17.92 -29.78 33.16
N LEU A 1000 -17.91 -30.98 33.73
CA LEU A 1000 -18.96 -31.56 34.61
C LEU A 1000 -18.46 -31.73 36.04
N THR A 1001 -18.44 -30.63 36.77
CA THR A 1001 -17.94 -30.52 38.14
C THR A 1001 -19.03 -30.58 39.21
N ALA A 1002 -20.30 -30.70 38.81
CA ALA A 1002 -21.43 -30.96 39.69
C ALA A 1002 -21.87 -32.42 39.58
N GLY A 1003 -21.89 -33.15 40.70
CA GLY A 1003 -22.25 -34.59 40.74
C GLY A 1003 -23.69 -34.95 40.35
N SER A 1004 -24.48 -33.96 39.92
CA SER A 1004 -25.85 -34.09 39.39
C SER A 1004 -26.01 -33.51 37.97
N GLY A 1005 -24.92 -33.25 37.27
CA GLY A 1005 -24.91 -32.59 35.95
C GLY A 1005 -24.84 -31.06 36.06
N ALA A 1006 -24.46 -30.41 34.95
CA ALA A 1006 -24.32 -28.95 34.89
C ALA A 1006 -25.66 -28.25 35.14
N TYR A 1007 -25.70 -27.28 36.05
CA TYR A 1007 -26.90 -26.49 36.34
C TYR A 1007 -26.91 -25.13 35.65
N ALA A 1008 -25.86 -24.74 34.93
CA ALA A 1008 -25.86 -23.63 33.98
C ALA A 1008 -25.14 -24.01 32.67
N VAL A 1009 -25.60 -23.50 31.53
CA VAL A 1009 -25.00 -23.69 30.20
C VAL A 1009 -25.11 -22.42 29.36
N GLN A 1010 -24.18 -22.21 28.43
CA GLN A 1010 -24.22 -21.12 27.45
C GLN A 1010 -24.52 -21.65 26.05
N ASN A 1011 -25.29 -20.88 25.28
CA ASN A 1011 -25.36 -21.01 23.82
C ASN A 1011 -25.50 -19.62 23.17
N GLU A 1012 -25.61 -19.60 21.84
CA GLU A 1012 -25.75 -18.39 21.03
C GLU A 1012 -26.85 -17.43 21.53
N ALA A 1013 -27.94 -17.97 22.07
CA ALA A 1013 -29.11 -17.22 22.50
C ALA A 1013 -29.02 -16.68 23.95
N GLY A 1014 -27.99 -17.05 24.73
CA GLY A 1014 -27.76 -16.58 26.11
C GLY A 1014 -27.26 -17.68 27.06
N ILE A 1015 -27.22 -17.35 28.35
CA ILE A 1015 -26.91 -18.29 29.44
C ILE A 1015 -28.24 -18.82 29.98
N TYR A 1016 -28.31 -20.13 30.24
CA TYR A 1016 -29.47 -20.82 30.81
C TYR A 1016 -29.04 -21.48 32.12
N TYR A 1017 -29.84 -21.39 33.18
CA TYR A 1017 -29.51 -22.01 34.46
C TYR A 1017 -30.75 -22.54 35.20
N ILE A 1018 -30.55 -23.56 36.05
CA ILE A 1018 -31.58 -24.17 36.89
C ILE A 1018 -31.65 -23.42 38.22
N LEU A 1019 -32.87 -23.07 38.65
CA LEU A 1019 -33.12 -22.60 40.01
C LEU A 1019 -34.47 -23.15 40.49
N GLU A 1020 -34.50 -23.79 41.65
CA GLU A 1020 -35.73 -24.40 42.22
C GLU A 1020 -36.47 -25.39 41.28
N LYS A 1021 -35.73 -26.02 40.35
CA LYS A 1021 -36.19 -26.91 39.24
C LYS A 1021 -36.81 -26.22 38.03
N ASP A 1022 -36.96 -24.90 38.07
CA ASP A 1022 -37.25 -24.07 36.90
C ASP A 1022 -35.97 -23.80 36.10
N ILE A 1023 -36.12 -23.51 34.81
CA ILE A 1023 -35.02 -23.04 33.95
C ILE A 1023 -35.20 -21.55 33.70
N TYR A 1024 -34.16 -20.78 33.98
CA TYR A 1024 -34.06 -19.36 33.72
C TYR A 1024 -33.10 -19.10 32.55
N LYS A 1025 -33.31 -17.99 31.84
CA LYS A 1025 -32.47 -17.50 30.76
C LYS A 1025 -31.98 -16.09 31.06
N VAL A 1026 -30.69 -15.84 30.86
CA VAL A 1026 -30.07 -14.52 30.78
C VAL A 1026 -29.77 -14.24 29.30
N PRO A 1027 -30.56 -13.37 28.62
CA PRO A 1027 -30.29 -13.01 27.22
C PRO A 1027 -28.93 -12.34 27.06
N LYS A 1028 -28.24 -12.61 25.95
CA LYS A 1028 -26.93 -12.01 25.64
C LYS A 1028 -27.04 -10.47 25.65
N GLY A 1029 -26.28 -9.81 26.53
CA GLY A 1029 -26.35 -8.34 26.73
C GLY A 1029 -27.40 -7.85 27.73
N SER A 1030 -28.11 -8.74 28.44
CA SER A 1030 -28.98 -8.43 29.58
C SER A 1030 -28.36 -8.95 30.88
N THR A 1031 -28.53 -8.23 31.99
CA THR A 1031 -28.22 -8.72 33.35
C THR A 1031 -29.46 -9.21 34.10
N ILE A 1032 -30.65 -9.11 33.49
CA ILE A 1032 -31.91 -9.52 34.11
C ILE A 1032 -32.24 -10.95 33.67
N PRO A 1033 -32.31 -11.93 34.59
CA PRO A 1033 -32.78 -13.27 34.28
C PRO A 1033 -34.29 -13.28 34.04
N GLN A 1034 -34.71 -14.08 33.07
CA GLN A 1034 -36.10 -14.30 32.69
C GLN A 1034 -36.45 -15.78 32.93
N LEU A 1035 -37.62 -16.07 33.46
CA LEU A 1035 -38.12 -17.44 33.55
C LEU A 1035 -38.34 -18.00 32.13
N PHE A 1036 -37.65 -19.09 31.79
CA PHE A 1036 -37.67 -19.68 30.46
C PHE A 1036 -38.60 -20.90 30.38
N LEU A 1037 -38.47 -21.84 31.32
CA LEU A 1037 -39.40 -22.96 31.51
C LEU A 1037 -39.74 -23.09 32.99
N LYS A 1038 -41.04 -23.08 33.27
CA LYS A 1038 -41.59 -23.24 34.61
C LYS A 1038 -42.02 -24.69 34.86
N ASP A 1039 -41.85 -25.16 36.09
CA ASP A 1039 -42.20 -26.50 36.56
C ASP A 1039 -41.51 -27.60 35.73
N ALA A 1040 -40.35 -27.28 35.16
CA ALA A 1040 -39.61 -28.12 34.20
C ALA A 1040 -39.06 -29.42 34.82
N GLY A 1041 -38.92 -29.46 36.15
CA GLY A 1041 -38.36 -30.62 36.86
C GLY A 1041 -36.87 -30.83 36.59
N ALA A 1042 -36.18 -29.83 36.06
CA ALA A 1042 -34.83 -29.94 35.52
C ALA A 1042 -33.80 -30.29 36.60
N GLN A 1043 -32.91 -31.25 36.30
CA GLN A 1043 -31.82 -31.67 37.19
C GLN A 1043 -30.43 -31.35 36.64
N GLY A 1044 -30.25 -31.41 35.32
CA GLY A 1044 -29.05 -30.94 34.62
C GLY A 1044 -29.39 -30.42 33.21
N LEU A 1045 -28.56 -29.54 32.68
CA LEU A 1045 -28.70 -28.85 31.38
C LEU A 1045 -27.58 -29.25 30.41
N SER A 1046 -27.91 -29.23 29.11
CA SER A 1046 -26.97 -29.24 27.99
C SER A 1046 -27.59 -28.47 26.82
N SER A 1047 -26.83 -28.03 25.82
CA SER A 1047 -27.38 -27.35 24.64
C SER A 1047 -26.54 -27.58 23.40
N ASN A 1048 -27.20 -27.78 22.26
CA ASN A 1048 -26.55 -27.96 20.97
C ASN A 1048 -27.48 -27.50 19.82
N HIS A 1049 -26.92 -26.97 18.73
CA HIS A 1049 -27.65 -26.65 17.48
C HIS A 1049 -29.03 -25.98 17.64
N GLY A 1050 -29.17 -25.00 18.54
CA GLY A 1050 -30.44 -24.29 18.78
C GLY A 1050 -31.49 -25.05 19.62
N TRP A 1051 -31.09 -26.13 20.29
CA TRP A 1051 -31.89 -26.88 21.25
C TRP A 1051 -31.27 -26.81 22.65
N LEU A 1052 -32.14 -26.76 23.66
CA LEU A 1052 -31.80 -26.93 25.07
C LEU A 1052 -32.25 -28.31 25.51
N TYR A 1053 -31.35 -29.10 26.07
CA TYR A 1053 -31.60 -30.43 26.58
C TYR A 1053 -31.53 -30.43 28.10
N TYR A 1054 -32.40 -31.19 28.76
CA TYR A 1054 -32.36 -31.33 30.21
C TYR A 1054 -32.93 -32.66 30.70
N SER A 1055 -32.43 -33.15 31.82
CA SER A 1055 -33.02 -34.31 32.51
C SER A 1055 -34.18 -33.88 33.41
N ALA A 1056 -35.31 -34.58 33.31
CA ALA A 1056 -36.52 -34.32 34.10
C ALA A 1056 -37.14 -35.65 34.57
N GLY A 1057 -36.81 -36.05 35.79
CA GLY A 1057 -37.12 -37.40 36.28
C GLY A 1057 -36.38 -38.45 35.46
N ASP A 1058 -37.08 -39.50 35.03
CA ASP A 1058 -36.53 -40.58 34.22
C ASP A 1058 -36.62 -40.32 32.70
N ASN A 1059 -36.66 -39.05 32.28
CA ASN A 1059 -36.71 -38.65 30.88
C ASN A 1059 -35.61 -37.64 30.55
N ILE A 1060 -35.14 -37.69 29.31
CA ILE A 1060 -34.36 -36.60 28.70
C ILE A 1060 -35.33 -35.78 27.85
N MET A 1061 -35.40 -34.49 28.12
CA MET A 1061 -36.24 -33.51 27.45
C MET A 1061 -35.39 -32.71 26.45
N GLN A 1062 -36.02 -32.26 25.37
CA GLN A 1062 -35.45 -31.28 24.45
C GLN A 1062 -36.45 -30.12 24.26
N THR A 1063 -35.95 -28.88 24.26
CA THR A 1063 -36.75 -27.69 23.96
C THR A 1063 -36.08 -26.90 22.84
N ASN A 1064 -36.81 -26.64 21.78
CA ASN A 1064 -36.33 -25.84 20.66
C ASN A 1064 -36.26 -24.37 21.08
N LEU A 1065 -35.09 -23.73 20.97
CA LEU A 1065 -34.89 -22.36 21.45
C LEU A 1065 -35.61 -21.30 20.59
N TYR A 1066 -36.05 -21.66 19.38
CA TYR A 1066 -36.70 -20.74 18.44
C TYR A 1066 -38.23 -20.76 18.51
N ASN A 1067 -38.82 -21.96 18.66
CA ASN A 1067 -40.28 -22.13 18.72
C ASN A 1067 -40.83 -22.52 20.10
N LEU A 1068 -39.95 -22.71 21.10
CA LEU A 1068 -40.25 -23.05 22.50
C LEU A 1068 -41.04 -24.35 22.71
N LYS A 1069 -41.18 -25.19 21.67
CA LYS A 1069 -41.76 -26.54 21.84
C LYS A 1069 -40.79 -27.42 22.61
N THR A 1070 -41.34 -28.06 23.62
CA THR A 1070 -40.67 -29.06 24.45
C THR A 1070 -41.16 -30.44 24.08
N GLU A 1071 -40.24 -31.37 23.87
CA GLU A 1071 -40.48 -32.75 23.46
C GLU A 1071 -39.67 -33.70 24.36
N VAL A 1072 -40.14 -34.96 24.48
CA VAL A 1072 -39.41 -36.01 25.19
C VAL A 1072 -38.47 -36.67 24.19
N LEU A 1073 -37.15 -36.49 24.39
CA LEU A 1073 -36.11 -37.07 23.54
C LEU A 1073 -35.89 -38.56 23.83
N SER A 1074 -35.90 -38.93 25.10
CA SER A 1074 -35.78 -40.33 25.54
C SER A 1074 -36.56 -40.56 26.83
N LYS A 1075 -37.09 -41.78 27.00
CA LYS A 1075 -37.90 -42.23 28.14
C LYS A 1075 -37.18 -43.34 28.90
N GLU A 1076 -37.46 -43.44 30.20
CA GLU A 1076 -36.92 -44.46 31.11
C GLU A 1076 -35.38 -44.43 31.19
N LEU A 1077 -34.80 -43.23 31.08
CA LEU A 1077 -33.36 -43.00 31.06
C LEU A 1077 -32.97 -41.82 31.95
N THR A 1078 -32.69 -42.11 33.22
CA THR A 1078 -32.13 -41.18 34.20
C THR A 1078 -30.62 -41.01 33.95
N ALA A 1079 -30.25 -40.13 33.00
CA ALA A 1079 -28.87 -39.94 32.55
C ALA A 1079 -28.53 -38.47 32.28
N HIS A 1080 -27.24 -38.15 32.33
CA HIS A 1080 -26.71 -36.84 31.92
C HIS A 1080 -26.32 -36.87 30.44
N LEU A 1081 -26.69 -35.82 29.69
CA LEU A 1081 -26.42 -35.73 28.25
C LEU A 1081 -25.02 -35.14 28.00
N LEU A 1082 -24.13 -35.94 27.43
CA LEU A 1082 -22.82 -35.56 26.92
C LEU A 1082 -22.88 -35.43 25.39
N ILE A 1083 -22.13 -34.51 24.80
CA ILE A 1083 -22.17 -34.25 23.35
C ILE A 1083 -20.72 -34.18 22.86
N ASP A 1084 -20.39 -34.93 21.80
CA ASP A 1084 -19.08 -34.94 21.13
C ASP A 1084 -19.33 -34.88 19.61
N GLY A 1085 -19.12 -33.70 19.03
CA GLY A 1085 -19.50 -33.37 17.66
C GLY A 1085 -21.01 -33.55 17.41
N ASP A 1086 -21.35 -34.34 16.40
CA ASP A 1086 -22.75 -34.69 16.04
C ASP A 1086 -23.33 -35.83 16.90
N ASN A 1087 -22.55 -36.44 17.80
CA ASN A 1087 -22.98 -37.59 18.58
C ASN A 1087 -23.48 -37.17 19.97
N TYR A 1088 -24.59 -37.78 20.38
CA TYR A 1088 -25.28 -37.51 21.63
C TYR A 1088 -25.17 -38.75 22.51
N TYR A 1089 -24.61 -38.60 23.72
CA TYR A 1089 -24.39 -39.71 24.64
C TYR A 1089 -25.14 -39.47 25.94
N ALA A 1090 -25.78 -40.50 26.49
CA ALA A 1090 -26.39 -40.48 27.81
C ALA A 1090 -25.52 -41.28 28.79
N LEU A 1091 -24.97 -40.59 29.79
CA LEU A 1091 -24.24 -41.19 30.89
C LEU A 1091 -25.21 -41.51 32.04
N GLY A 1092 -25.60 -42.78 32.14
CA GLY A 1092 -26.38 -43.30 33.27
C GLY A 1092 -25.48 -43.86 34.37
N LYS A 1093 -26.08 -44.23 35.52
CA LYS A 1093 -25.34 -44.73 36.70
C LYS A 1093 -24.56 -46.04 36.49
N GLU A 1094 -24.97 -46.86 35.53
CA GLU A 1094 -24.35 -48.17 35.25
C GLU A 1094 -23.83 -48.30 33.81
N ALA A 1095 -24.27 -47.43 32.88
CA ALA A 1095 -23.94 -47.57 31.47
C ALA A 1095 -23.90 -46.23 30.73
N LEU A 1096 -23.05 -46.19 29.69
CA LEU A 1096 -23.05 -45.13 28.68
C LEU A 1096 -23.86 -45.60 27.47
N TYR A 1097 -24.73 -44.73 26.96
CA TYR A 1097 -25.59 -44.98 25.81
C TYR A 1097 -25.32 -43.96 24.69
N LEU A 1098 -25.35 -44.39 23.43
CA LEU A 1098 -25.50 -43.50 22.28
C LEU A 1098 -27.00 -43.24 22.05
N LEU A 1099 -27.38 -41.97 21.88
CA LEU A 1099 -28.74 -41.54 21.59
C LEU A 1099 -28.87 -41.12 20.12
N ASN A 1100 -29.84 -41.71 19.42
CA ASN A 1100 -30.25 -41.21 18.11
C ASN A 1100 -31.33 -40.13 18.28
N VAL A 1101 -30.96 -38.87 18.06
CA VAL A 1101 -31.86 -37.71 18.25
C VAL A 1101 -33.05 -37.69 17.27
N ARG A 1102 -33.01 -38.47 16.18
CA ARG A 1102 -34.11 -38.53 15.20
C ARG A 1102 -35.26 -39.46 15.58
N ASP A 1103 -35.00 -40.50 16.36
CA ASP A 1103 -36.00 -41.53 16.71
C ASP A 1103 -36.04 -41.90 18.21
N GLY A 1104 -35.22 -41.25 19.03
CA GLY A 1104 -35.16 -41.44 20.49
C GLY A 1104 -34.56 -42.77 20.94
N ARG A 1105 -34.01 -43.58 20.01
CA ARG A 1105 -33.43 -44.89 20.34
C ARG A 1105 -32.08 -44.75 21.04
N GLN A 1106 -31.87 -45.61 22.03
CA GLN A 1106 -30.62 -45.72 22.79
C GLN A 1106 -29.88 -47.03 22.46
N VAL A 1107 -28.55 -46.96 22.36
CA VAL A 1107 -27.65 -48.11 22.19
C VAL A 1107 -26.63 -48.09 23.32
N LYS A 1108 -26.62 -49.10 24.20
CA LYS A 1108 -25.58 -49.22 25.24
C LYS A 1108 -24.22 -49.42 24.57
N LEU A 1109 -23.25 -48.56 24.90
CA LEU A 1109 -21.89 -48.61 24.38
C LEU A 1109 -20.94 -49.29 25.37
N ALA A 1110 -20.94 -48.86 26.63
CA ALA A 1110 -20.05 -49.36 27.68
C ALA A 1110 -20.79 -49.54 29.00
N ASP A 1111 -20.25 -50.42 29.86
CA ASP A 1111 -20.54 -50.43 31.28
C ASP A 1111 -19.61 -49.43 31.97
N VAL A 1112 -20.16 -48.56 32.82
CA VAL A 1112 -19.39 -47.50 33.52
C VAL A 1112 -19.55 -47.60 35.04
N LYS A 1113 -20.03 -48.74 35.53
CA LYS A 1113 -20.29 -48.96 36.95
C LYS A 1113 -19.00 -48.89 37.75
N GLY A 1114 -18.92 -47.89 38.63
CA GLY A 1114 -17.72 -47.63 39.46
C GLY A 1114 -16.69 -46.69 38.84
N TYR A 1115 -16.96 -46.12 37.65
CA TYR A 1115 -16.14 -45.05 37.09
C TYR A 1115 -16.52 -43.70 37.70
N GLN A 1116 -15.52 -42.84 37.91
CA GLN A 1116 -15.64 -41.47 38.41
C GLN A 1116 -14.89 -40.51 37.46
N ASN A 1117 -15.08 -39.19 37.60
CA ASN A 1117 -14.45 -38.17 36.75
C ASN A 1117 -14.51 -38.48 35.24
N ILE A 1118 -15.67 -38.93 34.76
CA ILE A 1118 -15.83 -39.47 33.39
C ILE A 1118 -15.85 -38.32 32.38
N ASN A 1119 -14.80 -38.26 31.56
CA ASN A 1119 -14.60 -37.39 30.41
C ASN A 1119 -14.73 -38.23 29.12
N LEU A 1120 -15.09 -37.60 28.01
CA LEU A 1120 -15.11 -38.19 26.65
C LEU A 1120 -14.50 -37.18 25.67
N TYR A 1121 -13.54 -37.64 24.86
CA TYR A 1121 -12.86 -36.82 23.86
C TYR A 1121 -12.44 -37.69 22.68
N GLN A 1122 -12.71 -37.23 21.44
CA GLN A 1122 -12.38 -37.93 20.19
C GLN A 1122 -12.81 -39.42 20.19
N GLY A 1123 -14.00 -39.73 20.74
CA GLY A 1123 -14.49 -41.12 20.82
C GLY A 1123 -13.76 -42.05 21.80
N ARG A 1124 -12.99 -41.52 22.77
CA ARG A 1124 -12.41 -42.27 23.90
C ARG A 1124 -12.91 -41.73 25.24
N LEU A 1125 -13.16 -42.65 26.18
CA LEU A 1125 -13.47 -42.31 27.56
C LEU A 1125 -12.19 -42.14 28.36
N TYR A 1126 -12.20 -41.20 29.30
CA TYR A 1126 -11.15 -40.97 30.30
C TYR A 1126 -11.83 -40.89 31.66
N PHE A 1127 -11.39 -41.65 32.65
CA PHE A 1127 -12.11 -41.80 33.92
C PHE A 1127 -11.19 -42.25 35.05
N THR A 1128 -11.54 -41.92 36.30
CA THR A 1128 -10.88 -42.50 37.47
C THR A 1128 -11.63 -43.75 37.95
N ALA A 1129 -10.90 -44.78 38.40
CA ALA A 1129 -11.48 -46.04 38.88
C ALA A 1129 -10.60 -46.75 39.92
N GLY A 1130 -11.20 -47.69 40.65
CA GLY A 1130 -10.55 -48.46 41.71
C GLY A 1130 -10.46 -47.73 43.05
N GLU A 1131 -10.07 -48.45 44.11
CA GLU A 1131 -9.97 -47.88 45.47
C GLU A 1131 -8.92 -46.76 45.56
N GLU A 1132 -7.85 -46.82 44.75
CA GLU A 1132 -6.81 -45.80 44.66
C GLU A 1132 -7.18 -44.63 43.71
N SER A 1133 -8.35 -44.65 43.07
CA SER A 1133 -8.83 -43.60 42.14
C SER A 1133 -7.82 -43.21 41.04
N LYS A 1134 -7.18 -44.21 40.40
CA LYS A 1134 -6.22 -43.97 39.31
C LYS A 1134 -6.91 -43.57 38.02
N LEU A 1135 -6.23 -42.81 37.17
CA LEU A 1135 -6.75 -42.32 35.88
C LEU A 1135 -6.52 -43.34 34.75
N TYR A 1136 -7.58 -43.70 34.04
CA TYR A 1136 -7.60 -44.60 32.90
C TYR A 1136 -8.17 -43.92 31.66
N SER A 1137 -7.90 -44.48 30.48
CA SER A 1137 -8.67 -44.25 29.25
C SER A 1137 -9.11 -45.55 28.61
N SER A 1138 -10.24 -45.54 27.89
CA SER A 1138 -10.74 -46.67 27.11
C SER A 1138 -11.41 -46.19 25.82
N LYS A 1139 -11.72 -47.12 24.92
CA LYS A 1139 -12.64 -46.84 23.80
C LYS A 1139 -14.08 -46.79 24.30
N LEU A 1140 -14.95 -46.13 23.54
CA LEU A 1140 -16.39 -46.05 23.81
C LEU A 1140 -17.10 -47.41 24.02
N ASN A 1141 -16.55 -48.52 23.53
CA ASN A 1141 -17.08 -49.88 23.73
C ASN A 1141 -16.53 -50.60 24.98
N GLY A 1142 -15.72 -49.93 25.82
CA GLY A 1142 -15.09 -50.51 27.00
C GLY A 1142 -13.78 -51.27 26.74
N GLU A 1143 -13.33 -51.37 25.49
CA GLU A 1143 -12.07 -52.04 25.13
C GLU A 1143 -10.85 -51.09 25.19
N ASP A 1144 -9.63 -51.64 25.07
CA ASP A 1144 -8.36 -50.87 25.00
C ASP A 1144 -8.21 -49.92 26.22
N ILE A 1145 -8.48 -50.47 27.41
CA ILE A 1145 -8.27 -49.78 28.69
C ILE A 1145 -6.76 -49.60 28.91
N ARG A 1146 -6.34 -48.35 29.12
CA ARG A 1146 -4.95 -47.95 29.39
C ARG A 1146 -4.90 -47.14 30.66
N LEU A 1147 -3.99 -47.48 31.57
CA LEU A 1147 -3.64 -46.63 32.70
C LEU A 1147 -2.87 -45.41 32.17
N LEU A 1148 -3.18 -44.22 32.69
CA LEU A 1148 -2.56 -42.96 32.27
C LEU A 1148 -1.63 -42.35 33.32
N THR A 1149 -1.87 -42.61 34.60
CA THR A 1149 -0.95 -42.27 35.68
C THR A 1149 -1.08 -43.31 36.80
N GLU A 1150 0.04 -43.62 37.48
CA GLU A 1150 0.06 -44.56 38.62
C GLU A 1150 -0.33 -43.89 39.94
N ASP A 1151 -0.33 -42.55 39.97
CA ASP A 1151 -0.69 -41.76 41.15
C ASP A 1151 -2.22 -41.69 41.36
N SER A 1152 -2.64 -41.47 42.60
CA SER A 1152 -4.06 -41.26 42.92
C SER A 1152 -4.54 -39.92 42.36
N CYS A 1153 -5.62 -39.93 41.58
CA CYS A 1153 -6.14 -38.76 40.86
C CYS A 1153 -7.46 -38.29 41.49
N SER A 1154 -7.46 -37.11 42.11
CA SER A 1154 -8.65 -36.55 42.77
C SER A 1154 -9.67 -36.00 41.75
N SER A 1155 -9.18 -35.39 40.66
CA SER A 1155 -9.99 -34.76 39.63
C SER A 1155 -9.22 -34.69 38.32
N ALA A 1156 -9.92 -34.83 37.19
CA ALA A 1156 -9.35 -34.77 35.85
C ALA A 1156 -10.32 -34.11 34.86
N CYS A 1157 -9.80 -33.22 34.01
CA CYS A 1157 -10.51 -32.51 32.97
C CYS A 1157 -9.72 -32.59 31.66
N VAL A 1158 -10.36 -33.03 30.57
CA VAL A 1158 -9.74 -33.08 29.23
C VAL A 1158 -10.00 -31.76 28.51
N TYR A 1159 -8.93 -31.11 28.01
CA TYR A 1159 -9.00 -29.84 27.29
C TYR A 1159 -7.98 -29.80 26.17
N GLN A 1160 -8.47 -29.62 24.93
CA GLN A 1160 -7.70 -29.87 23.70
C GLN A 1160 -7.04 -31.27 23.74
N ASP A 1161 -5.83 -31.41 23.17
CA ASP A 1161 -5.03 -32.64 23.18
C ASP A 1161 -4.27 -32.87 24.50
N ALA A 1162 -4.88 -32.55 25.66
CA ALA A 1162 -4.29 -32.78 26.97
C ALA A 1162 -5.31 -33.04 28.08
N ILE A 1163 -4.86 -33.74 29.12
CA ILE A 1163 -5.61 -33.96 30.36
C ILE A 1163 -4.96 -33.14 31.46
N TYR A 1164 -5.74 -32.33 32.16
CA TYR A 1164 -5.32 -31.61 33.35
C TYR A 1164 -5.91 -32.34 34.56
N CYS A 1165 -5.05 -32.83 35.46
CA CYS A 1165 -5.49 -33.57 36.63
C CYS A 1165 -4.69 -33.21 37.87
N CYS A 1166 -5.32 -33.35 39.03
CA CYS A 1166 -4.64 -33.23 40.32
C CYS A 1166 -4.31 -34.63 40.83
N VAL A 1167 -3.02 -34.90 41.01
CA VAL A 1167 -2.49 -36.17 41.54
C VAL A 1167 -1.92 -36.00 42.94
N GLN A 1168 -1.93 -37.07 43.73
CA GLN A 1168 -1.33 -37.08 45.06
C GLN A 1168 0.03 -37.78 45.03
N ARG A 1169 1.11 -37.02 45.25
CA ARG A 1169 2.51 -37.47 45.18
C ARG A 1169 3.25 -37.20 46.48
N ALA A 1170 3.91 -38.22 47.02
CA ALA A 1170 4.81 -38.12 48.17
C ALA A 1170 4.27 -37.34 49.40
N GLY A 1171 2.94 -37.27 49.58
CA GLY A 1171 2.28 -36.56 50.68
C GLY A 1171 1.75 -35.16 50.37
N PHE A 1172 1.89 -34.65 49.14
CA PHE A 1172 1.30 -33.39 48.69
C PHE A 1172 0.45 -33.58 47.41
N SER A 1173 -0.34 -32.57 47.07
CA SER A 1173 -1.16 -32.53 45.86
C SER A 1173 -0.47 -31.70 44.78
N GLU A 1174 -0.43 -32.24 43.57
CA GLU A 1174 0.21 -31.62 42.41
C GLU A 1174 -0.77 -31.57 41.23
N LEU A 1175 -0.96 -30.39 40.67
CA LEU A 1175 -1.67 -30.17 39.41
C LEU A 1175 -0.72 -30.45 38.26
N ILE A 1176 -1.05 -31.46 37.44
CA ILE A 1176 -0.25 -31.90 36.29
C ILE A 1176 -1.05 -31.85 34.99
N LYS A 1177 -0.33 -31.82 33.88
CA LYS A 1177 -0.82 -31.95 32.51
C LYS A 1177 -0.27 -33.22 31.90
N ILE A 1178 -1.12 -34.03 31.27
CA ILE A 1178 -0.75 -35.25 30.54
C ILE A 1178 -1.10 -35.05 29.06
N GLY A 1179 -0.11 -35.11 28.17
CA GLY A 1179 -0.34 -34.94 26.72
C GLY A 1179 -1.05 -36.13 26.06
N ILE A 1180 -2.00 -35.85 25.18
CA ILE A 1180 -2.66 -36.86 24.33
C ILE A 1180 -2.07 -36.75 22.91
N PRO A 1181 -1.61 -37.85 22.27
CA PRO A 1181 -1.45 -39.22 22.78
C PRO A 1181 -0.06 -39.48 23.41
N SER A 1182 0.77 -38.44 23.62
CA SER A 1182 2.19 -38.60 23.99
C SER A 1182 2.40 -39.27 25.35
N GLY A 1183 1.47 -39.11 26.29
CA GLY A 1183 1.61 -39.59 27.67
C GLY A 1183 2.67 -38.82 28.47
N GLU A 1184 3.18 -37.71 27.94
CA GLU A 1184 4.15 -36.86 28.64
C GLU A 1184 3.46 -36.11 29.78
N GLU A 1185 3.89 -36.37 31.01
CA GLU A 1185 3.45 -35.66 32.20
C GLU A 1185 4.29 -34.39 32.43
N GLN A 1186 3.63 -33.27 32.71
CA GLN A 1186 4.23 -31.98 33.03
C GLN A 1186 3.60 -31.42 34.32
N SER A 1187 4.42 -31.10 35.32
CA SER A 1187 3.98 -30.36 36.51
C SER A 1187 3.59 -28.92 36.16
N ILE A 1188 2.45 -28.46 36.70
CA ILE A 1188 1.96 -27.09 36.57
C ILE A 1188 2.15 -26.34 37.89
N ALA A 1189 1.64 -26.89 38.99
CA ALA A 1189 1.68 -26.26 40.31
C ALA A 1189 1.43 -27.26 41.45
N GLU A 1190 2.09 -27.06 42.58
CA GLU A 1190 1.68 -27.64 43.87
C GLU A 1190 0.40 -26.94 44.33
N GLU A 1191 -0.75 -27.62 44.23
CA GLU A 1191 -2.09 -27.12 44.57
C GLU A 1191 -3.01 -28.28 44.98
N SER A 1192 -3.85 -28.06 46.00
CA SER A 1192 -4.83 -29.04 46.49
C SER A 1192 -6.15 -28.94 45.71
N ALA A 1193 -6.06 -29.11 44.39
CA ALA A 1193 -7.17 -28.88 43.46
C ALA A 1193 -8.18 -30.06 43.40
N GLY A 1194 -9.45 -29.72 43.48
CA GLY A 1194 -10.59 -30.60 43.21
C GLY A 1194 -11.55 -29.95 42.22
N LEU A 1195 -12.40 -30.76 41.59
CA LEU A 1195 -13.40 -30.29 40.61
C LEU A 1195 -12.79 -29.36 39.55
N LEU A 1196 -11.78 -29.85 38.84
CA LEU A 1196 -11.06 -29.11 37.80
C LEU A 1196 -11.96 -28.80 36.59
N ASN A 1197 -11.86 -27.57 36.07
CA ASN A 1197 -12.50 -27.14 34.83
C ASN A 1197 -11.54 -26.21 34.07
N VAL A 1198 -11.33 -26.45 32.77
CA VAL A 1198 -10.27 -25.81 31.99
C VAL A 1198 -10.88 -25.06 30.80
N THR A 1199 -10.34 -23.86 30.57
CA THR A 1199 -10.72 -22.93 29.49
C THR A 1199 -9.47 -22.38 28.84
N GLY A 1200 -9.61 -21.67 27.72
CA GLY A 1200 -8.50 -20.97 27.08
C GLY A 1200 -7.91 -19.82 27.89
N ARG A 1201 -8.54 -19.45 29.01
CA ARG A 1201 -7.98 -18.49 29.99
C ARG A 1201 -7.08 -19.17 31.01
N GLY A 1202 -7.35 -20.43 31.36
CA GLY A 1202 -6.66 -21.16 32.40
C GLY A 1202 -7.55 -22.20 33.09
N ILE A 1203 -7.05 -22.69 34.22
CA ILE A 1203 -7.59 -23.78 35.02
C ILE A 1203 -8.32 -23.16 36.22
N TYR A 1204 -9.62 -23.46 36.34
CA TYR A 1204 -10.44 -23.15 37.49
C TYR A 1204 -10.58 -24.42 38.34
N PHE A 1205 -10.49 -24.28 39.66
CA PHE A 1205 -10.60 -25.41 40.58
C PHE A 1205 -11.18 -24.98 41.93
N LEU A 1206 -11.77 -25.94 42.61
CA LEU A 1206 -12.13 -25.83 44.02
C LEU A 1206 -10.89 -26.21 44.86
N ASP A 1207 -10.49 -25.37 45.81
CA ASP A 1207 -9.53 -25.78 46.82
C ASP A 1207 -10.19 -26.80 47.77
N THR A 1208 -9.59 -27.98 47.88
CA THR A 1208 -10.13 -29.06 48.71
C THR A 1208 -9.93 -28.85 50.22
N ILE A 1209 -9.13 -27.86 50.63
CA ILE A 1209 -8.84 -27.52 52.03
C ILE A 1209 -9.87 -26.52 52.57
N ASP A 1210 -10.12 -25.42 51.85
CA ASP A 1210 -10.96 -24.31 52.33
C ASP A 1210 -12.23 -24.04 51.52
N GLY A 1211 -12.44 -24.75 50.39
CA GLY A 1211 -13.63 -24.62 49.55
C GLY A 1211 -13.65 -23.36 48.68
N THR A 1212 -12.55 -22.61 48.58
CA THR A 1212 -12.48 -21.43 47.71
C THR A 1212 -12.40 -21.81 46.22
N ILE A 1213 -12.90 -20.92 45.36
CA ILE A 1213 -12.78 -21.09 43.90
C ILE A 1213 -11.55 -20.33 43.43
N ASN A 1214 -10.56 -21.08 42.95
CA ASN A 1214 -9.25 -20.57 42.54
C ASN A 1214 -9.04 -20.71 41.04
N PHE A 1215 -8.15 -19.88 40.51
CA PHE A 1215 -7.74 -19.86 39.12
C PHE A 1215 -6.21 -19.88 39.02
N CYS A 1216 -5.67 -20.67 38.09
CA CYS A 1216 -4.31 -20.53 37.62
C CYS A 1216 -4.21 -20.55 36.09
N THR A 1217 -3.19 -19.89 35.53
CA THR A 1217 -2.89 -20.00 34.09
C THR A 1217 -2.45 -21.41 33.71
N LEU A 1218 -2.59 -21.79 32.43
CA LEU A 1218 -2.17 -23.11 31.92
C LEU A 1218 -0.67 -23.42 32.14
N ASP A 1219 0.15 -22.40 32.43
CA ASP A 1219 1.58 -22.52 32.79
C ASP A 1219 1.86 -22.41 34.30
N GLY A 1220 0.82 -22.36 35.15
CA GLY A 1220 0.89 -22.34 36.61
C GLY A 1220 1.37 -21.03 37.24
N ARG A 1221 1.78 -20.04 36.44
CA ARG A 1221 2.50 -18.85 36.93
C ARG A 1221 1.64 -17.79 37.59
N LEU A 1222 0.45 -17.55 37.05
CA LEU A 1222 -0.45 -16.49 37.54
C LEU A 1222 -1.60 -17.18 38.26
N LYS A 1223 -1.70 -16.95 39.58
CA LYS A 1223 -2.70 -17.52 40.47
C LYS A 1223 -3.57 -16.41 41.05
N SER A 1224 -4.87 -16.65 41.17
CA SER A 1224 -5.81 -15.72 41.81
C SER A 1224 -7.01 -16.46 42.42
N VAL A 1225 -7.42 -16.01 43.60
CA VAL A 1225 -8.70 -16.41 44.19
C VAL A 1225 -9.83 -15.69 43.45
N ILE A 1226 -10.79 -16.44 42.93
CA ILE A 1226 -11.95 -15.93 42.19
C ILE A 1226 -13.14 -15.71 43.12
N SER A 1227 -13.40 -16.65 44.03
CA SER A 1227 -14.36 -16.47 45.12
C SER A 1227 -13.81 -17.02 46.44
N THR A 1228 -13.95 -16.23 47.50
CA THR A 1228 -13.57 -16.60 48.87
C THR A 1228 -14.69 -17.33 49.63
N ASN A 1229 -15.77 -17.72 48.95
CA ASN A 1229 -16.90 -18.42 49.55
C ASN A 1229 -16.68 -19.95 49.52
N ASP A 1230 -17.05 -20.66 50.60
CA ASP A 1230 -17.01 -22.13 50.69
C ASP A 1230 -18.02 -22.76 49.71
N ALA A 1231 -17.53 -23.17 48.55
CA ALA A 1231 -18.33 -23.78 47.49
C ALA A 1231 -18.40 -25.31 47.63
N SER A 1232 -19.59 -25.90 47.47
CA SER A 1232 -19.74 -27.36 47.40
C SER A 1232 -19.33 -27.94 46.05
N ASP A 1233 -19.61 -27.17 45.00
CA ASP A 1233 -19.36 -27.46 43.60
C ASP A 1233 -19.60 -26.18 42.79
N PHE A 1234 -19.02 -26.12 41.59
CA PHE A 1234 -19.23 -25.03 40.63
C PHE A 1234 -19.42 -25.58 39.21
N ASN A 1235 -19.92 -24.75 38.29
CA ASN A 1235 -19.81 -24.96 36.85
C ASN A 1235 -19.60 -23.63 36.12
N LEU A 1236 -18.88 -23.68 34.99
CA LEU A 1236 -18.68 -22.54 34.09
C LEU A 1236 -19.82 -22.45 33.06
N ALA A 1237 -20.23 -21.23 32.73
CA ALA A 1237 -21.17 -20.94 31.65
C ALA A 1237 -20.80 -19.60 30.99
N GLY A 1238 -19.85 -19.66 30.04
CA GLY A 1238 -19.23 -18.46 29.45
C GLY A 1238 -18.37 -17.71 30.46
N ASP A 1239 -18.49 -16.39 30.48
CA ASP A 1239 -17.73 -15.53 31.40
C ASP A 1239 -18.14 -15.62 32.88
N LEU A 1240 -19.12 -16.47 33.22
CA LEU A 1240 -19.67 -16.62 34.58
C LEU A 1240 -19.40 -18.02 35.16
N ILE A 1241 -19.08 -18.05 36.45
CA ILE A 1241 -19.06 -19.24 37.30
C ILE A 1241 -20.34 -19.24 38.12
N PHE A 1242 -21.09 -20.33 38.06
CA PHE A 1242 -22.20 -20.61 38.96
C PHE A 1242 -21.73 -21.63 39.99
N TYR A 1243 -22.05 -21.44 41.27
CA TYR A 1243 -21.60 -22.34 42.33
C TYR A 1243 -22.60 -22.42 43.48
N ARG A 1244 -22.56 -23.48 44.28
CA ARG A 1244 -23.41 -23.62 45.47
C ARG A 1244 -22.61 -23.32 46.74
N ASN A 1245 -23.04 -22.32 47.52
CA ASN A 1245 -22.34 -21.85 48.70
C ASN A 1245 -22.80 -22.62 49.96
N ARG A 1246 -21.91 -23.41 50.57
CA ARG A 1246 -22.21 -24.20 51.79
C ARG A 1246 -22.58 -23.31 52.97
N GLY A 1247 -21.89 -22.17 53.12
CA GLY A 1247 -22.15 -21.17 54.16
C GLY A 1247 -23.53 -20.51 54.05
N ASP A 1248 -24.17 -20.56 52.87
CA ASP A 1248 -25.53 -20.08 52.59
C ASP A 1248 -26.47 -21.26 52.26
N GLY A 1249 -26.27 -22.42 52.90
CA GLY A 1249 -27.19 -23.57 52.81
C GLY A 1249 -27.25 -24.25 51.43
N ASN A 1250 -26.14 -24.25 50.68
CA ASN A 1250 -26.04 -24.69 49.29
C ASN A 1250 -26.93 -23.90 48.31
N ARG A 1251 -27.25 -22.65 48.63
CA ARG A 1251 -27.89 -21.72 47.67
C ARG A 1251 -26.99 -21.52 46.45
N LEU A 1252 -27.61 -21.34 45.29
CA LEU A 1252 -26.92 -20.98 44.05
C LEU A 1252 -26.43 -19.52 44.08
N TRP A 1253 -25.14 -19.34 43.84
CA TRP A 1253 -24.42 -18.08 43.69
C TRP A 1253 -23.82 -18.00 42.28
N CYS A 1254 -23.43 -16.79 41.89
CA CYS A 1254 -22.80 -16.52 40.60
C CYS A 1254 -21.73 -15.42 40.78
N VAL A 1255 -20.59 -15.62 40.12
CA VAL A 1255 -19.43 -14.71 40.10
C VAL A 1255 -18.83 -14.69 38.69
N GLY A 1256 -18.23 -13.58 38.29
CA GLY A 1256 -17.47 -13.48 37.05
C GLY A 1256 -16.21 -14.37 37.08
N THR A 1257 -15.77 -14.82 35.91
CA THR A 1257 -14.50 -15.56 35.73
C THR A 1257 -13.25 -14.75 36.11
N ASP A 1258 -13.40 -13.45 36.37
CA ASP A 1258 -12.40 -12.50 36.88
C ASP A 1258 -12.60 -12.13 38.37
N GLY A 1259 -13.56 -12.75 39.05
CA GLY A 1259 -13.95 -12.44 40.44
C GLY A 1259 -14.91 -11.26 40.60
N SER A 1260 -15.44 -10.68 39.51
CA SER A 1260 -16.42 -9.60 39.58
C SER A 1260 -17.82 -10.07 39.99
N ASP A 1261 -18.59 -9.18 40.63
CA ASP A 1261 -20.02 -9.35 40.96
C ASP A 1261 -20.39 -10.68 41.68
N ASP A 1262 -19.54 -11.17 42.60
CA ASP A 1262 -19.83 -12.34 43.43
C ASP A 1262 -21.08 -12.13 44.31
N HIS A 1263 -22.18 -12.82 43.98
CA HIS A 1263 -23.46 -12.64 44.67
C HIS A 1263 -24.40 -13.87 44.60
N PRO A 1264 -25.33 -14.04 45.58
CA PRO A 1264 -26.36 -15.06 45.50
C PRO A 1264 -27.31 -14.78 44.32
N VAL A 1265 -27.69 -15.81 43.58
CA VAL A 1265 -28.66 -15.68 42.49
C VAL A 1265 -30.02 -15.27 43.07
N ARG A 1266 -30.54 -14.13 42.60
CA ARG A 1266 -31.81 -13.53 43.06
C ARG A 1266 -32.76 -13.34 41.89
N VAL A 1267 -33.88 -14.05 41.94
CA VAL A 1267 -35.06 -13.73 41.11
C VAL A 1267 -35.80 -12.57 41.79
N ARG A 1268 -36.07 -11.49 41.05
CA ARG A 1268 -37.11 -10.54 41.47
C ARG A 1268 -38.45 -11.24 41.28
N ARG A 1269 -39.15 -11.50 42.39
CA ARG A 1269 -40.58 -11.89 42.37
C ARG A 1269 -41.44 -10.80 41.74
#